data_AF-A0A3M7NA52-F1
#
_entry.id   AF-A0A3M7NA52-F1
#
_cell.length_a   1.000
_cell.length_b   1.000
_cell.length_c   1.000
_cell.angle_alpha   90.00
_cell.angle_beta   90.00
_cell.angle_gamma   90.00
#
_symmetry.space_group_name_H-M   'P 1'
#
loop_
_entity.id
_entity.type
_entity.pdbx_description
1 polymer ?
#
loop_
_entity_poly.entity_id
_entity_poly.type
_entity_poly.pdbx_seq_one_letter_code
_entity_poly.pdbx_strand_id
1 'polypeptide(L)'
;MAQGNQEAAIYLIENGVTFTPALAVEAGARKMFGVLSAAVQHGWDINQPYSVVQPPALRYAVPDYEVTKWFLDHGASPNARGRDDQTPLSFAIVEASIPTIQLLLDRGGDIHKGQLLHHAVRRPTPDRVQVLQWLWDLGIDKSAINKIQYQDFPVDYQLNKYSEIGTPLHDAVRYGHLDAVQWLIKHGADPMQIDPQRRLPLELAQARGQTEIADYLRPLSAGVPSTPRFADNPANRVETSEEQQQILINWYRKHEPEKVYMKDGQFHLRHKPQAQSIPSTGTTYLSFSSSAEVAQALKIDENQSKIDNTSVNPSMSIKDDISDISPSRDSFYPTPMATSAASSIRGDFESEKNHMLERDVPIPGNTYIIRSVSCGRLITLMNGRVVLEERGSLGSQNWTFVENDKGHLGLRNPASNQFMGHGGGENAVIICAVPHHESHEYIQDCNHDHDTDDDHNSLLDQSTAAMYDWTDFDSVFHSGADGFVDQKYVDAALTHRKELGDVLFFDRIWTAVKLKHPAKSYPPRSAADLRNLWAKVIKTEISEELKVSLLYYLVRDSRKPRIEAEFVRKTFMPAKFRIQVAGLWELDHCAFARALEYLTQPSLTPTFQDDILEALLKHPACDSSLAMAYYISVQPPLQTASSLYAYFGLLTSASLVQAFHFARRRPEHKALFEHLVLQTHAQAPGEARAAAAIQLISLPFSSEEETWFEESLLHGRAAKCNGAKDSVLMRRLARGRLSLEGNRAIDSYKVSTIAKLDYATYRGRHHGNGVTSWLGIRYAAPPVGSLRFAPPHDPGYQGNVNAYEHGNICLSTGRLSQTGASEDCLFLDVYAPSDADPSKPLPVYFFIQGGGFNENSNANYNGAGLIAASGHSIVVVTFNYRVGPYGFLASSEVVSSGSTATNNGLRDQVKALEWVNKYISLFGGDPNHVVIGGDSAGAASIGLLLTMNGGKETKLFHAAAAESVSFAPILTVDESQYQFDKLVQRSRCGSMDARTVISCLRQLSTKELQLHSRAISYPSLGPDYNPPLFMWNPVLDNDLIHDYTYRAFNTGAFQHIPVIFGDDTNGGTVFAPRWTNSLTRSNQFLLEHFPDLTAAHLSTINDMYPIHGRPHFARSGRWWRRTADAYGEMRYMCPNLFIATAFATHAPETPFWSYRWNVEDARQMEEGYGVPHVFSHSFNLGRNAWVVPVVQGYWTRFITDLDPNGGHASENENGDHDTKHWHQWAATDGSPAAEGPAWGQRMRFDGNEDDMGMETIDQDLRERCEYWWSIGVQLRQ
;
A
#
# COMPACT_ATOMS: atom_id res chain seq x y z
N MET A 1 -18.82 20.24 -3.12
CA MET A 1 -18.18 19.84 -1.85
C MET A 1 -16.66 19.96 -1.93
N ALA A 2 -15.87 18.92 -2.24
CA ALA A 2 -14.39 19.01 -2.20
C ALA A 2 -13.78 20.13 -3.08
N GLN A 3 -14.40 20.45 -4.22
CA GLN A 3 -14.04 21.55 -5.12
C GLN A 3 -14.72 22.90 -4.76
N GLY A 4 -15.19 23.09 -3.53
CA GLY A 4 -15.86 24.31 -3.06
C GLY A 4 -17.28 24.56 -3.60
N ASN A 5 -17.60 24.12 -4.82
CA ASN A 5 -18.91 24.33 -5.45
C ASN A 5 -20.06 23.81 -4.55
N GLN A 6 -20.94 24.72 -4.14
CA GLN A 6 -22.10 24.47 -3.29
C GLN A 6 -23.37 24.20 -4.11
N GLU A 7 -23.61 24.99 -5.16
CA GLU A 7 -24.80 24.91 -6.02
C GLU A 7 -24.97 23.53 -6.65
N ALA A 8 -23.89 22.97 -7.22
CA ALA A 8 -23.90 21.63 -7.77
C ALA A 8 -24.14 20.55 -6.71
N ALA A 9 -23.74 20.78 -5.45
CA ALA A 9 -24.02 19.84 -4.36
C ALA A 9 -25.47 19.92 -3.89
N ILE A 10 -26.04 21.12 -3.78
CA ILE A 10 -27.47 21.33 -3.47
C ILE A 10 -28.33 20.70 -4.57
N TYR A 11 -28.08 21.02 -5.84
CA TYR A 11 -28.80 20.48 -6.99
C TYR A 11 -28.81 18.94 -7.03
N LEU A 12 -27.69 18.29 -6.70
CA LEU A 12 -27.62 16.82 -6.64
C LEU A 12 -28.47 16.25 -5.49
N ILE A 13 -28.50 16.89 -4.32
CA ILE A 13 -29.33 16.50 -3.17
C ILE A 13 -30.82 16.68 -3.51
N GLU A 14 -31.20 17.82 -4.11
CA GLU A 14 -32.55 18.12 -4.56
C GLU A 14 -33.06 17.08 -5.57
N ASN A 15 -32.17 16.58 -6.44
CA ASN A 15 -32.45 15.54 -7.42
C ASN A 15 -32.21 14.10 -6.88
N GLY A 16 -32.16 13.92 -5.56
CA GLY A 16 -32.25 12.61 -4.91
C GLY A 16 -30.93 11.84 -4.72
N VAL A 17 -29.77 12.49 -4.87
CA VAL A 17 -28.48 11.85 -4.53
C VAL A 17 -28.35 11.69 -3.02
N THR A 18 -28.08 10.46 -2.57
CA THR A 18 -28.00 10.11 -1.14
C THR A 18 -26.88 10.86 -0.43
N PHE A 19 -27.25 11.75 0.50
CA PHE A 19 -26.32 12.41 1.41
C PHE A 19 -25.95 11.50 2.59
N THR A 20 -24.73 11.63 3.12
CA THR A 20 -24.16 10.65 4.06
C THR A 20 -23.32 11.33 5.16
N PRO A 21 -23.00 10.66 6.28
CA PRO A 21 -22.21 11.25 7.36
C PRO A 21 -20.83 11.73 6.91
N ALA A 22 -20.19 11.07 5.94
CA ALA A 22 -18.92 11.52 5.38
C ALA A 22 -19.06 12.84 4.60
N LEU A 23 -20.13 12.99 3.82
CA LEU A 23 -20.45 14.23 3.10
C LEU A 23 -20.85 15.35 4.07
N ALA A 24 -21.52 15.02 5.19
CA ALA A 24 -21.83 15.95 6.25
C ALA A 24 -20.58 16.50 6.97
N VAL A 25 -19.57 15.66 7.20
CA VAL A 25 -18.28 16.09 7.77
C VAL A 25 -17.53 17.01 6.81
N GLU A 26 -17.45 16.67 5.53
CA GLU A 26 -16.81 17.51 4.49
C GLU A 26 -17.53 18.87 4.33
N ALA A 27 -18.87 18.87 4.32
CA ALA A 27 -19.68 20.08 4.24
C ALA A 27 -19.57 20.94 5.52
N GLY A 28 -19.51 20.31 6.71
CA GLY A 28 -19.30 20.98 7.98
C GLY A 28 -17.91 21.64 8.09
N ALA A 29 -16.85 20.92 7.72
CA ALA A 29 -15.48 21.43 7.70
C ALA A 29 -15.30 22.66 6.78
N ARG A 30 -16.13 22.76 5.72
CA ARG A 30 -16.15 23.89 4.79
C ARG A 30 -17.26 24.92 5.07
N LYS A 31 -17.96 24.83 6.20
CA LYS A 31 -19.11 25.68 6.59
C LYS A 31 -20.18 25.83 5.48
N MET A 32 -20.40 24.77 4.71
CA MET A 32 -21.37 24.70 3.61
C MET A 32 -22.81 24.52 4.15
N PHE A 33 -23.27 25.45 4.99
CA PHE A 33 -24.55 25.35 5.70
C PHE A 33 -25.75 25.18 4.76
N GLY A 34 -25.71 25.73 3.54
CA GLY A 34 -26.74 25.50 2.52
C GLY A 34 -26.84 24.03 2.08
N VAL A 35 -25.71 23.36 1.86
CA VAL A 35 -25.64 21.93 1.52
C VAL A 35 -26.16 21.07 2.67
N LEU A 36 -25.77 21.38 3.92
CA LEU A 36 -26.25 20.68 5.11
C LEU A 36 -27.76 20.89 5.33
N SER A 37 -28.26 22.09 5.08
CA SER A 37 -29.70 22.40 5.17
C SER A 37 -30.52 21.64 4.12
N ALA A 38 -30.06 21.63 2.86
CA ALA A 38 -30.67 20.85 1.79
C ALA A 38 -30.67 19.35 2.12
N ALA A 39 -29.57 18.81 2.65
CA ALA A 39 -29.49 17.41 3.06
C ALA A 39 -30.54 17.02 4.11
N VAL A 40 -30.67 17.82 5.18
CA VAL A 40 -31.68 17.57 6.24
C VAL A 40 -33.10 17.71 5.69
N GLN A 41 -33.36 18.71 4.83
CA GLN A 41 -34.66 18.89 4.18
C GLN A 41 -35.03 17.72 3.25
N HIS A 42 -34.05 17.14 2.57
CA HIS A 42 -34.21 15.98 1.66
C HIS A 42 -34.00 14.63 2.37
N GLY A 43 -34.12 14.57 3.70
CA GLY A 43 -34.30 13.33 4.45
C GLY A 43 -33.02 12.63 4.94
N TRP A 44 -31.88 13.33 4.98
CA TRP A 44 -30.69 12.81 5.65
C TRP A 44 -30.85 12.81 7.18
N ASP A 45 -30.59 11.66 7.81
CA ASP A 45 -30.56 11.53 9.28
C ASP A 45 -29.26 12.13 9.85
N ILE A 46 -29.38 13.33 10.42
CA ILE A 46 -28.31 14.05 11.11
C ILE A 46 -27.74 13.29 12.33
N ASN A 47 -28.48 12.32 12.87
CA ASN A 47 -28.08 11.44 13.97
C ASN A 47 -27.58 10.06 13.49
N GLN A 48 -27.38 9.87 12.19
CA GLN A 48 -26.81 8.64 11.66
C GLN A 48 -25.34 8.49 12.11
N PRO A 49 -24.96 7.40 12.81
CA PRO A 49 -23.59 7.20 13.26
C PRO A 49 -22.63 7.07 12.07
N TYR A 50 -21.45 7.67 12.17
CA TYR A 50 -20.46 7.66 11.08
C TYR A 50 -19.96 6.25 10.76
N SER A 51 -19.84 5.40 11.78
CA SER A 51 -19.61 3.96 11.62
C SER A 51 -20.17 3.19 12.83
N VAL A 52 -20.04 1.86 12.83
CA VAL A 52 -20.50 1.00 13.96
C VAL A 52 -19.88 1.40 15.31
N VAL A 53 -18.71 2.04 15.31
CA VAL A 53 -17.96 2.46 16.50
C VAL A 53 -17.75 3.98 16.59
N GLN A 54 -18.18 4.77 15.60
CA GLN A 54 -18.01 6.23 15.61
C GLN A 54 -19.36 6.95 15.68
N PRO A 55 -19.52 7.97 16.55
CA PRO A 55 -20.77 8.73 16.66
C PRO A 55 -21.14 9.49 15.37
N PRO A 56 -22.32 10.14 15.32
CA PRO A 56 -22.77 10.90 14.14
C PRO A 56 -21.88 12.10 13.81
N ALA A 57 -22.10 12.71 12.64
CA ALA A 57 -21.26 13.79 12.10
C ALA A 57 -21.05 14.99 13.04
N LEU A 58 -21.97 15.26 13.99
CA LEU A 58 -21.77 16.23 15.09
C LEU A 58 -20.45 16.00 15.86
N ARG A 59 -19.97 14.75 15.98
CA ARG A 59 -18.63 14.42 16.52
C ARG A 59 -17.55 15.31 15.92
N TYR A 60 -17.53 15.45 14.59
CA TYR A 60 -16.45 16.13 13.89
C TYR A 60 -16.66 17.65 13.84
N ALA A 61 -17.85 18.13 14.22
CA ALA A 61 -18.14 19.55 14.37
C ALA A 61 -17.62 20.14 15.69
N VAL A 62 -17.42 19.34 16.76
CA VAL A 62 -17.15 19.86 18.11
C VAL A 62 -15.95 20.82 18.28
N PRO A 63 -14.90 20.83 17.43
CA PRO A 63 -13.87 21.87 17.50
C PRO A 63 -14.38 23.28 17.11
N ASP A 64 -15.39 23.38 16.24
CA ASP A 64 -15.95 24.65 15.77
C ASP A 64 -17.32 24.93 16.41
N TYR A 65 -17.41 26.05 17.12
CA TYR A 65 -18.62 26.45 17.84
C TYR A 65 -19.82 26.74 16.92
N GLU A 66 -19.59 27.33 15.74
CA GLU A 66 -20.66 27.70 14.81
C GLU A 66 -21.24 26.46 14.13
N VAL A 67 -20.36 25.56 13.67
CA VAL A 67 -20.78 24.28 13.05
C VAL A 67 -21.46 23.40 14.10
N THR A 68 -20.91 23.31 15.30
CA THR A 68 -21.56 22.61 16.43
C THR A 68 -22.95 23.17 16.71
N LYS A 69 -23.08 24.50 16.83
CA LYS A 69 -24.36 25.17 17.05
C LYS A 69 -25.34 24.87 15.92
N TRP A 70 -24.90 24.93 14.66
CA TRP A 70 -25.75 24.60 13.51
C TRP A 70 -26.29 23.18 13.62
N PHE A 71 -25.43 22.18 13.88
CA PHE A 71 -25.86 20.78 14.03
C PHE A 71 -26.87 20.61 15.18
N LEU A 72 -26.62 21.22 16.35
CA LEU A 72 -27.51 21.15 17.52
C LEU A 72 -28.84 21.91 17.30
N ASP A 73 -28.83 23.01 16.53
CA ASP A 73 -30.05 23.74 16.13
C ASP A 73 -30.92 22.90 15.16
N HIS A 74 -30.30 22.01 14.37
CA HIS A 74 -30.97 21.15 13.39
C HIS A 74 -31.22 19.71 13.89
N GLY A 75 -31.19 19.50 15.21
CA GLY A 75 -31.63 18.25 15.84
C GLY A 75 -30.56 17.16 15.99
N ALA A 76 -29.28 17.46 15.79
CA ALA A 76 -28.20 16.55 16.17
C ALA A 76 -28.15 16.37 17.70
N SER A 77 -27.97 15.14 18.16
CA SER A 77 -27.95 14.82 19.59
C SER A 77 -26.53 14.76 20.14
N PRO A 78 -26.18 15.52 21.20
CA PRO A 78 -24.88 15.39 21.88
C PRO A 78 -24.70 14.02 22.55
N ASN A 79 -25.79 13.23 22.66
CA ASN A 79 -25.86 11.93 23.31
C ASN A 79 -25.91 10.74 22.33
N ALA A 80 -25.85 10.97 21.02
CA ALA A 80 -25.87 9.88 20.06
C ALA A 80 -24.60 9.03 20.21
N ARG A 81 -24.78 7.72 20.40
CA ARG A 81 -23.72 6.79 20.83
C ARG A 81 -23.12 6.01 19.66
N GLY A 82 -21.80 5.81 19.68
CA GLY A 82 -21.17 4.64 19.06
C GLY A 82 -21.48 3.36 19.86
N ARG A 83 -21.02 2.18 19.40
CA ARG A 83 -21.20 0.92 20.15
C ARG A 83 -20.66 0.97 21.58
N ASP A 84 -19.53 1.63 21.78
CA ASP A 84 -18.69 1.61 22.98
C ASP A 84 -18.96 2.80 23.93
N ASP A 85 -20.19 3.30 23.92
CA ASP A 85 -20.70 4.46 24.66
C ASP A 85 -20.09 5.82 24.29
N GLN A 86 -19.09 5.91 23.41
CA GLN A 86 -18.54 7.21 22.99
C GLN A 86 -19.64 8.08 22.32
N THR A 87 -19.62 9.39 22.60
CA THR A 87 -20.64 10.37 22.16
C THR A 87 -19.98 11.66 21.65
N PRO A 88 -20.67 12.53 20.89
CA PRO A 88 -20.13 13.85 20.57
C PRO A 88 -19.70 14.64 21.82
N LEU A 89 -20.44 14.51 22.93
CA LEU A 89 -20.03 15.10 24.22
C LEU A 89 -18.71 14.53 24.76
N SER A 90 -18.46 13.21 24.68
CA SER A 90 -17.20 12.64 25.20
C SER A 90 -15.98 13.15 24.46
N PHE A 91 -16.07 13.37 23.15
CA PHE A 91 -14.99 14.00 22.41
C PHE A 91 -14.92 15.52 22.59
N ALA A 92 -16.05 16.22 22.74
CA ALA A 92 -16.04 17.65 23.05
C ALA A 92 -15.27 17.94 24.36
N ILE A 93 -15.41 17.08 25.37
CA ILE A 93 -14.63 17.13 26.60
C ILE A 93 -13.11 17.07 26.35
N VAL A 94 -12.64 16.33 25.34
CA VAL A 94 -11.21 16.23 24.98
C VAL A 94 -10.71 17.47 24.24
N GLU A 95 -11.43 17.94 23.22
CA GLU A 95 -10.85 18.85 22.21
C GLU A 95 -11.61 20.17 21.98
N ALA A 96 -12.84 20.31 22.50
CA ALA A 96 -13.65 21.50 22.26
C ALA A 96 -13.42 22.60 23.31
N SER A 97 -13.79 23.83 22.96
CA SER A 97 -13.76 24.97 23.88
C SER A 97 -14.79 24.82 25.02
N ILE A 98 -14.56 25.44 26.18
CA ILE A 98 -15.53 25.41 27.30
C ILE A 98 -16.92 25.91 26.87
N PRO A 99 -17.07 27.03 26.12
CA PRO A 99 -18.37 27.43 25.56
C PRO A 99 -19.02 26.38 24.64
N THR A 100 -18.24 25.61 23.88
CA THR A 100 -18.79 24.53 23.05
C THR A 100 -19.27 23.36 23.91
N ILE A 101 -18.54 22.98 24.97
CA ILE A 101 -18.98 21.93 25.91
C ILE A 101 -20.25 22.37 26.65
N GLN A 102 -20.30 23.63 27.10
CA GLN A 102 -21.50 24.24 27.70
C GLN A 102 -22.68 24.15 26.73
N LEU A 103 -22.49 24.55 25.46
CA LEU A 103 -23.50 24.44 24.41
C LEU A 103 -24.00 22.98 24.20
N LEU A 104 -23.13 21.96 24.25
CA LEU A 104 -23.60 20.57 24.16
C LEU A 104 -24.46 20.16 25.38
N LEU A 105 -24.10 20.61 26.60
CA LEU A 105 -24.86 20.33 27.82
C LEU A 105 -26.20 21.07 27.84
N ASP A 106 -26.22 22.37 27.51
CA ASP A 106 -27.41 23.21 27.39
C ASP A 106 -28.40 22.66 26.34
N ARG A 107 -27.90 21.92 25.34
CA ARG A 107 -28.68 21.20 24.32
C ARG A 107 -28.94 19.73 24.68
N GLY A 108 -28.94 19.41 25.97
CA GLY A 108 -29.37 18.12 26.52
C GLY A 108 -28.27 17.07 26.65
N GLY A 109 -26.99 17.47 26.64
CA GLY A 109 -25.85 16.58 26.87
C GLY A 109 -25.90 15.91 28.24
N ASP A 110 -25.80 14.58 28.27
CA ASP A 110 -25.93 13.75 29.45
C ASP A 110 -24.55 13.34 29.98
N ILE A 111 -24.20 13.84 31.16
CA ILE A 111 -22.92 13.58 31.83
C ILE A 111 -22.70 12.12 32.22
N HIS A 112 -23.75 11.29 32.22
CA HIS A 112 -23.70 9.86 32.54
C HIS A 112 -23.49 8.97 31.29
N LYS A 113 -23.24 9.57 30.12
CA LYS A 113 -22.88 8.89 28.87
C LYS A 113 -21.49 9.32 28.39
N GLY A 114 -20.82 8.48 27.61
CA GLY A 114 -19.53 8.84 27.01
C GLY A 114 -18.33 8.70 27.92
N GLN A 115 -18.45 7.98 29.04
CA GLN A 115 -17.34 7.68 29.96
C GLN A 115 -16.50 8.92 30.37
N LEU A 116 -17.15 10.09 30.57
CA LEU A 116 -16.51 11.41 30.43
C LEU A 116 -15.25 11.66 31.28
N LEU A 117 -15.09 11.02 32.45
CA LEU A 117 -13.86 11.14 33.25
C LEU A 117 -12.62 10.65 32.50
N HIS A 118 -12.72 9.57 31.71
CA HIS A 118 -11.64 9.10 30.84
C HIS A 118 -11.27 10.12 29.76
N HIS A 119 -12.25 10.87 29.26
CA HIS A 119 -12.03 11.89 28.25
C HIS A 119 -11.47 13.20 28.86
N ALA A 120 -11.96 13.59 30.03
CA ALA A 120 -11.53 14.82 30.72
C ALA A 120 -10.05 14.78 31.13
N VAL A 121 -9.52 13.61 31.53
CA VAL A 121 -8.07 13.47 31.82
C VAL A 121 -7.19 13.50 30.57
N ARG A 122 -7.75 13.21 29.38
CA ARG A 122 -7.04 13.18 28.08
C ARG A 122 -6.98 14.54 27.38
N ARG A 123 -7.87 15.47 27.73
CA ARG A 123 -7.91 16.85 27.25
C ARG A 123 -6.52 17.49 27.34
N PRO A 124 -5.86 17.94 26.26
CA PRO A 124 -4.43 18.29 26.32
C PRO A 124 -4.14 19.53 27.19
N THR A 125 -5.08 20.47 27.25
CA THR A 125 -4.96 21.78 27.90
C THR A 125 -5.07 21.75 29.44
N PRO A 126 -4.48 22.72 30.19
CA PRO A 126 -4.49 22.73 31.66
C PRO A 126 -5.87 22.89 32.31
N ASP A 127 -6.87 23.35 31.56
CA ASP A 127 -8.27 23.41 32.00
C ASP A 127 -8.89 22.01 32.23
N ARG A 128 -8.17 20.90 31.97
CA ARG A 128 -8.54 19.53 32.35
C ARG A 128 -9.07 19.45 33.78
N VAL A 129 -8.44 20.15 34.75
CA VAL A 129 -8.82 20.10 36.17
C VAL A 129 -10.10 20.90 36.41
N GLN A 130 -10.31 22.00 35.67
CA GLN A 130 -11.56 22.74 35.69
C GLN A 130 -12.71 21.90 35.10
N VAL A 131 -12.48 21.16 34.01
CA VAL A 131 -13.46 20.27 33.38
C VAL A 131 -13.77 19.06 34.28
N LEU A 132 -12.75 18.45 34.90
CA LEU A 132 -12.92 17.37 35.89
C LEU A 132 -13.75 17.83 37.09
N GLN A 133 -13.42 18.99 37.66
CA GLN A 133 -14.17 19.58 38.77
C GLN A 133 -15.61 19.91 38.36
N TRP A 134 -15.80 20.50 37.19
CA TRP A 134 -17.13 20.88 36.69
C TRP A 134 -18.02 19.66 36.43
N LEU A 135 -17.50 18.57 35.83
CA LEU A 135 -18.23 17.30 35.70
C LEU A 135 -18.58 16.68 37.07
N TRP A 136 -17.67 16.81 38.05
CA TRP A 136 -17.87 16.32 39.42
C TRP A 136 -18.96 17.11 40.17
N ASP A 137 -18.98 18.43 39.99
CA ASP A 137 -19.95 19.35 40.60
C ASP A 137 -21.33 19.28 39.91
N LEU A 138 -21.36 18.96 38.60
CA LEU A 138 -22.57 18.59 37.86
C LEU A 138 -23.17 17.24 38.29
N GLY A 139 -22.43 16.42 39.06
CA GLY A 139 -22.95 15.19 39.67
C GLY A 139 -22.70 13.89 38.89
N ILE A 140 -21.63 13.81 38.11
CA ILE A 140 -21.22 12.56 37.41
C ILE A 140 -21.08 11.37 38.38
N ASP A 141 -21.22 10.14 37.86
CA ASP A 141 -21.07 8.89 38.64
C ASP A 141 -19.68 8.82 39.28
N LYS A 142 -19.62 9.06 40.60
CA LYS A 142 -18.37 9.07 41.36
C LYS A 142 -17.69 7.70 41.44
N SER A 143 -18.41 6.59 41.19
CA SER A 143 -17.78 5.27 41.08
C SER A 143 -16.91 5.13 39.82
N ALA A 144 -17.20 5.92 38.78
CA ALA A 144 -16.44 5.90 37.52
C ALA A 144 -14.99 6.40 37.68
N ILE A 145 -14.62 7.03 38.80
CA ILE A 145 -13.22 7.41 39.09
C ILE A 145 -12.29 6.20 39.19
N ASN A 146 -12.84 5.01 39.52
CA ASN A 146 -12.12 3.74 39.66
C ASN A 146 -12.60 2.64 38.69
N LYS A 147 -13.57 2.94 37.81
CA LYS A 147 -13.92 2.01 36.71
C LYS A 147 -12.80 1.98 35.68
N ILE A 148 -12.54 0.81 35.11
CA ILE A 148 -11.66 0.65 33.94
C ILE A 148 -12.46 1.05 32.70
N GLN A 149 -11.81 1.64 31.69
CA GLN A 149 -12.50 2.01 30.45
C GLN A 149 -13.20 0.79 29.83
N TYR A 150 -14.43 0.98 29.37
CA TYR A 150 -15.34 -0.06 28.87
C TYR A 150 -15.74 -1.16 29.87
N GLN A 151 -15.44 -1.06 31.17
CA GLN A 151 -15.78 -2.12 32.15
C GLN A 151 -17.28 -2.47 32.19
N ASP A 152 -18.16 -1.49 32.03
CA ASP A 152 -19.62 -1.67 31.95
C ASP A 152 -20.10 -2.18 30.56
N PHE A 153 -19.16 -2.39 29.62
CA PHE A 153 -19.36 -2.82 28.23
C PHE A 153 -18.52 -4.09 27.95
N PRO A 154 -18.98 -5.29 28.34
CA PRO A 154 -18.14 -6.50 28.40
C PRO A 154 -17.50 -6.96 27.08
N VAL A 155 -17.97 -6.45 25.94
CA VAL A 155 -17.41 -6.73 24.62
C VAL A 155 -16.18 -5.88 24.37
N ASP A 156 -16.36 -4.58 24.47
CA ASP A 156 -15.36 -3.58 24.17
C ASP A 156 -14.25 -3.62 25.24
N TYR A 157 -14.58 -4.01 26.47
CA TYR A 157 -13.61 -4.45 27.47
C TYR A 157 -12.76 -5.65 27.00
N GLN A 158 -13.37 -6.73 26.51
CA GLN A 158 -12.65 -7.95 26.13
C GLN A 158 -11.90 -7.83 24.79
N LEU A 159 -12.34 -6.95 23.89
CA LEU A 159 -11.54 -6.47 22.77
C LEU A 159 -10.30 -5.72 23.27
N ASN A 160 -10.50 -4.73 24.14
CA ASN A 160 -9.45 -3.78 24.50
C ASN A 160 -8.62 -4.18 25.74
N LYS A 161 -8.88 -5.31 26.41
CA LYS A 161 -8.11 -5.75 27.60
C LYS A 161 -6.62 -6.05 27.33
N TYR A 162 -6.22 -6.19 26.06
CA TYR A 162 -4.81 -6.29 25.64
C TYR A 162 -4.26 -4.95 25.09
N SER A 163 -5.15 -4.01 24.74
CA SER A 163 -4.81 -2.60 24.52
C SER A 163 -4.59 -1.91 25.87
N GLU A 164 -3.94 -0.75 25.88
CA GLU A 164 -3.77 0.03 27.12
C GLU A 164 -5.06 0.76 27.56
N ILE A 165 -6.05 0.01 28.02
CA ILE A 165 -7.16 0.53 28.84
C ILE A 165 -6.79 0.45 30.32
N GLY A 166 -7.36 1.33 31.14
CA GLY A 166 -7.20 1.35 32.59
C GLY A 166 -8.26 2.24 33.22
N THR A 167 -8.09 2.64 34.49
CA THR A 167 -8.94 3.66 35.13
C THR A 167 -8.59 5.09 34.65
N PRO A 168 -9.40 6.12 34.94
CA PRO A 168 -9.01 7.52 34.70
C PRO A 168 -7.65 7.90 35.29
N LEU A 169 -7.21 7.24 36.37
CA LEU A 169 -5.86 7.40 36.93
C LEU A 169 -4.76 6.82 36.03
N HIS A 170 -4.98 5.63 35.45
CA HIS A 170 -4.06 5.06 34.44
C HIS A 170 -4.01 5.91 33.18
N ASP A 171 -5.14 6.50 32.78
CA ASP A 171 -5.20 7.43 31.65
C ASP A 171 -4.42 8.72 31.96
N ALA A 172 -4.63 9.35 33.13
CA ALA A 172 -3.87 10.53 33.54
C ALA A 172 -2.35 10.27 33.58
N VAL A 173 -1.93 9.09 34.06
CA VAL A 173 -0.53 8.63 33.97
C VAL A 173 -0.11 8.43 32.50
N ARG A 174 -0.89 7.74 31.66
CA ARG A 174 -0.53 7.43 30.26
C ARG A 174 -0.15 8.67 29.45
N TYR A 175 -0.89 9.77 29.63
CA TYR A 175 -0.65 11.03 28.92
C TYR A 175 0.31 11.99 29.67
N GLY A 176 0.65 11.70 30.93
CA GLY A 176 1.65 12.43 31.72
C GLY A 176 1.11 13.66 32.45
N HIS A 177 -0.14 13.59 32.93
CA HIS A 177 -0.86 14.72 33.52
C HIS A 177 -0.88 14.66 35.05
N LEU A 178 0.21 15.14 35.67
CA LEU A 178 0.39 15.14 37.13
C LEU A 178 -0.72 15.89 37.87
N ASP A 179 -1.24 16.96 37.28
CA ASP A 179 -2.37 17.75 37.75
C ASP A 179 -3.67 16.93 37.81
N ALA A 180 -3.97 16.15 36.76
CA ALA A 180 -5.06 15.18 36.79
C ALA A 180 -4.82 14.04 37.79
N VAL A 181 -3.59 13.49 37.87
CA VAL A 181 -3.23 12.45 38.85
C VAL A 181 -3.48 12.93 40.28
N GLN A 182 -3.03 14.14 40.62
CA GLN A 182 -3.25 14.75 41.94
C GLN A 182 -4.73 15.01 42.22
N TRP A 183 -5.49 15.53 41.24
CA TRP A 183 -6.93 15.75 41.39
C TRP A 183 -7.70 14.44 41.60
N LEU A 184 -7.37 13.38 40.85
CA LEU A 184 -8.00 12.07 40.95
C LEU A 184 -7.75 11.40 42.30
N ILE A 185 -6.48 11.35 42.75
CA ILE A 185 -6.12 10.80 44.07
C ILE A 185 -6.86 11.56 45.19
N LYS A 186 -6.93 12.90 45.11
CA LYS A 186 -7.67 13.74 46.07
C LYS A 186 -9.17 13.42 46.12
N HIS A 187 -9.76 12.95 45.02
CA HIS A 187 -11.19 12.61 44.91
C HIS A 187 -11.50 11.10 45.06
N GLY A 188 -10.52 10.30 45.49
CA GLY A 188 -10.71 8.89 45.83
C GLY A 188 -10.37 7.89 44.73
N ALA A 189 -9.57 8.27 43.74
CA ALA A 189 -8.96 7.30 42.83
C ALA A 189 -7.99 6.38 43.59
N ASP A 190 -8.06 5.08 43.34
CA ASP A 190 -7.25 4.06 44.00
C ASP A 190 -5.90 3.86 43.26
N PRO A 191 -4.75 4.20 43.88
CA PRO A 191 -3.43 3.94 43.31
C PRO A 191 -3.06 2.45 43.28
N MET A 192 -3.83 1.57 43.96
CA MET A 192 -3.64 0.13 44.01
C MET A 192 -4.54 -0.66 43.06
N GLN A 193 -5.48 0.00 42.37
CA GLN A 193 -6.22 -0.60 41.28
C GLN A 193 -5.25 -0.92 40.13
N ILE A 194 -5.28 -2.15 39.62
CA ILE A 194 -4.48 -2.58 38.46
C ILE A 194 -5.26 -2.42 37.15
N ASP A 195 -4.54 -2.21 36.04
CA ASP A 195 -5.08 -2.34 34.69
C ASP A 195 -5.21 -3.82 34.24
N PRO A 196 -5.90 -4.12 33.12
CA PRO A 196 -6.04 -5.50 32.64
C PRO A 196 -4.72 -6.14 32.18
N GLN A 197 -3.67 -5.36 31.94
CA GLN A 197 -2.29 -5.84 31.73
C GLN A 197 -1.52 -6.04 33.05
N ARG A 198 -2.22 -5.99 34.19
CA ARG A 198 -1.70 -6.21 35.55
C ARG A 198 -0.62 -5.22 35.98
N ARG A 199 -0.66 -3.98 35.48
CA ARG A 199 0.21 -2.89 35.91
C ARG A 199 -0.52 -2.01 36.94
N LEU A 200 0.22 -1.50 37.91
CA LEU A 200 -0.19 -0.37 38.74
C LEU A 200 0.03 0.98 38.02
N PRO A 201 -0.68 2.06 38.40
CA PRO A 201 -0.39 3.42 37.97
C PRO A 201 1.06 3.85 38.20
N LEU A 202 1.67 3.42 39.32
CA LEU A 202 3.09 3.65 39.60
C LEU A 202 4.02 2.94 38.59
N GLU A 203 3.76 1.66 38.32
CA GLU A 203 4.56 0.87 37.37
C GLU A 203 4.41 1.41 35.94
N LEU A 204 3.22 1.91 35.58
CA LEU A 204 2.95 2.57 34.31
C LEU A 204 3.73 3.90 34.17
N ALA A 205 3.82 4.69 35.25
CA ALA A 205 4.61 5.92 35.30
C ALA A 205 6.12 5.62 35.19
N GLN A 206 6.60 4.61 35.90
CA GLN A 206 7.99 4.13 35.85
C GLN A 206 8.36 3.63 34.46
N ALA A 207 7.53 2.78 33.84
CA ALA A 207 7.74 2.25 32.49
C ALA A 207 7.74 3.36 31.41
N ARG A 208 7.09 4.50 31.69
CA ARG A 208 7.08 5.71 30.83
C ARG A 208 8.13 6.75 31.20
N GLY A 209 9.00 6.48 32.18
CA GLY A 209 10.05 7.42 32.62
C GLY A 209 9.54 8.69 33.31
N GLN A 210 8.28 8.71 33.78
CA GLN A 210 7.63 9.87 34.37
C GLN A 210 8.01 10.03 35.84
N THR A 211 9.19 10.60 36.11
CA THR A 211 9.75 10.71 37.47
C THR A 211 8.81 11.36 38.46
N GLU A 212 8.28 12.55 38.17
CA GLU A 212 7.44 13.31 39.11
C GLU A 212 6.13 12.58 39.49
N ILE A 213 5.49 11.93 38.52
CA ILE A 213 4.27 11.13 38.74
C ILE A 213 4.61 9.85 39.51
N ALA A 214 5.73 9.20 39.18
CA ALA A 214 6.20 8.03 39.92
C ALA A 214 6.64 8.38 41.35
N ASP A 215 7.22 9.56 41.59
CA ASP A 215 7.59 10.06 42.91
C ASP A 215 6.35 10.35 43.76
N TYR A 216 5.31 10.96 43.17
CA TYR A 216 4.03 11.23 43.82
C TYR A 216 3.25 9.94 44.16
N LEU A 217 3.23 8.96 43.26
CA LEU A 217 2.52 7.69 43.46
C LEU A 217 3.27 6.70 44.37
N ARG A 218 4.61 6.80 44.50
CA ARG A 218 5.42 5.87 45.30
C ARG A 218 5.01 5.74 46.78
N PRO A 219 4.85 6.82 47.58
CA PRO A 219 4.41 6.69 48.97
C PRO A 219 2.97 6.16 49.09
N LEU A 220 2.14 6.40 48.07
CA LEU A 220 0.76 5.90 47.99
C LEU A 220 0.68 4.42 47.57
N SER A 221 1.81 3.80 47.22
CA SER A 221 1.92 2.44 46.67
C SER A 221 2.74 1.48 47.54
N ALA A 222 3.07 1.88 48.77
CA ALA A 222 3.99 1.14 49.64
C ALA A 222 3.32 -0.09 50.28
N GLY A 223 3.55 -1.29 49.73
CA GLY A 223 3.15 -2.55 50.37
C GLY A 223 3.00 -3.76 49.44
N VAL A 224 2.93 -3.57 48.13
CA VAL A 224 2.65 -4.64 47.16
C VAL A 224 3.97 -5.23 46.59
N PRO A 225 4.17 -6.56 46.61
CA PRO A 225 5.25 -7.21 45.88
C PRO A 225 5.06 -7.05 44.37
N SER A 226 6.14 -6.72 43.63
CA SER A 226 6.10 -6.53 42.18
C SER A 226 5.53 -7.76 41.46
N THR A 227 4.39 -7.64 40.82
CA THR A 227 3.78 -8.74 40.06
C THR A 227 4.53 -8.98 38.75
N PRO A 228 4.67 -10.25 38.29
CA PRO A 228 5.22 -10.55 36.97
C PRO A 228 4.40 -9.84 35.88
N ARG A 229 5.10 -9.19 34.93
CA ARG A 229 4.43 -8.44 33.84
C ARG A 229 3.65 -9.41 32.96
N PHE A 230 2.57 -8.92 32.34
CA PHE A 230 1.77 -9.72 31.40
C PHE A 230 2.60 -10.34 30.26
N ALA A 231 3.66 -9.66 29.80
CA ALA A 231 4.57 -10.13 28.75
C ALA A 231 5.64 -11.14 29.23
N ASP A 232 5.86 -11.23 30.55
CA ASP A 232 6.88 -12.09 31.16
C ASP A 232 6.31 -13.48 31.56
N ASN A 233 4.98 -13.63 31.61
CA ASN A 233 4.34 -14.94 31.80
C ASN A 233 4.32 -15.72 30.48
N PRO A 234 5.00 -16.88 30.35
CA PRO A 234 4.99 -17.66 29.11
C PRO A 234 3.61 -18.17 28.71
N ALA A 235 2.67 -18.35 29.65
CA ALA A 235 1.29 -18.71 29.33
C ALA A 235 0.57 -17.60 28.52
N ASN A 236 0.88 -16.33 28.79
CA ASN A 236 0.26 -15.17 28.13
C ASN A 236 0.84 -14.90 26.72
N ARG A 237 1.82 -15.69 26.26
CA ARG A 237 2.29 -15.65 24.86
C ARG A 237 1.41 -16.45 23.90
N VAL A 238 0.41 -17.18 24.41
CA VAL A 238 -0.49 -18.05 23.62
C VAL A 238 -1.95 -17.91 24.08
N GLU A 239 -2.44 -16.66 24.20
CA GLU A 239 -3.88 -16.37 24.14
C GLU A 239 -4.17 -15.87 22.71
N THR A 240 -4.92 -16.64 21.92
CA THR A 240 -5.10 -16.39 20.48
C THR A 240 -6.21 -15.37 20.20
N SER A 241 -6.14 -14.76 19.02
CA SER A 241 -7.20 -13.87 18.48
C SER A 241 -8.58 -14.54 18.45
N GLU A 242 -8.64 -15.87 18.34
CA GLU A 242 -9.88 -16.66 18.38
C GLU A 242 -10.68 -16.43 19.66
N GLU A 243 -10.07 -16.26 20.84
CA GLU A 243 -10.84 -16.08 22.08
C GLU A 243 -11.51 -14.69 22.13
N GLN A 244 -10.79 -13.64 21.73
CA GLN A 244 -11.37 -12.30 21.54
C GLN A 244 -12.53 -12.33 20.52
N GLN A 245 -12.31 -13.02 19.40
CA GLN A 245 -13.29 -13.19 18.33
C GLN A 245 -14.53 -13.95 18.83
N GLN A 246 -14.34 -15.01 19.62
CA GLN A 246 -15.41 -15.83 20.21
C GLN A 246 -16.22 -15.08 21.28
N ILE A 247 -15.61 -14.16 22.03
CA ILE A 247 -16.33 -13.26 22.94
C ILE A 247 -17.18 -12.26 22.15
N LEU A 248 -16.61 -11.67 21.09
CA LEU A 248 -17.30 -10.75 20.19
C LEU A 248 -18.56 -11.42 19.59
N ILE A 249 -18.37 -12.59 19.00
CA ILE A 249 -19.42 -13.53 18.55
C ILE A 249 -20.49 -13.77 19.61
N ASN A 250 -20.10 -14.07 20.86
CA ASN A 250 -21.02 -14.45 21.92
C ASN A 250 -21.98 -13.31 22.32
N TRP A 251 -21.56 -12.05 22.17
CA TRP A 251 -22.42 -10.88 22.37
C TRP A 251 -23.30 -10.58 21.17
N TYR A 252 -22.76 -10.62 19.95
CA TYR A 252 -23.58 -10.42 18.75
C TYR A 252 -24.69 -11.47 18.69
N ARG A 253 -24.38 -12.74 19.01
CA ARG A 253 -25.36 -13.84 19.17
C ARG A 253 -26.48 -13.55 20.18
N LYS A 254 -26.27 -12.65 21.14
CA LYS A 254 -27.24 -12.27 22.18
C LYS A 254 -28.05 -11.01 21.85
N HIS A 255 -27.51 -10.06 21.09
CA HIS A 255 -28.13 -8.73 20.89
C HIS A 255 -28.32 -8.31 19.42
N GLU A 256 -27.54 -8.85 18.49
CA GLU A 256 -27.61 -8.62 17.05
C GLU A 256 -27.41 -9.96 16.30
N PRO A 257 -28.27 -10.99 16.54
CA PRO A 257 -28.01 -12.36 16.09
C PRO A 257 -27.95 -12.49 14.57
N GLU A 258 -28.66 -11.63 13.83
CA GLU A 258 -28.59 -11.50 12.37
C GLU A 258 -27.26 -10.93 11.85
N LYS A 259 -26.34 -10.55 12.73
CA LYS A 259 -24.93 -10.22 12.42
C LYS A 259 -23.95 -11.33 12.83
N VAL A 260 -24.42 -12.55 13.11
CA VAL A 260 -23.58 -13.76 13.25
C VAL A 260 -24.00 -14.82 12.22
N TYR A 261 -23.05 -15.64 11.79
CA TYR A 261 -23.30 -16.89 11.07
C TYR A 261 -22.32 -17.95 11.56
N MET A 262 -22.59 -19.24 11.35
CA MET A 262 -21.55 -20.26 11.48
C MET A 262 -20.93 -20.55 10.11
N LYS A 263 -19.64 -20.86 10.13
CA LYS A 263 -18.87 -21.39 9.01
C LYS A 263 -17.89 -22.40 9.60
N ASP A 264 -17.70 -23.54 8.94
CA ASP A 264 -16.67 -24.52 9.30
C ASP A 264 -16.73 -25.00 10.78
N GLY A 265 -17.91 -24.96 11.40
CA GLY A 265 -18.14 -25.33 12.81
C GLY A 265 -17.82 -24.24 13.85
N GLN A 266 -17.04 -23.22 13.47
CA GLN A 266 -16.85 -21.99 14.22
C GLN A 266 -17.99 -20.99 13.94
N PHE A 267 -18.11 -19.99 14.80
CA PHE A 267 -18.95 -18.82 14.54
C PHE A 267 -18.12 -17.72 13.87
N HIS A 268 -18.76 -16.90 13.05
CA HIS A 268 -18.17 -15.72 12.43
C HIS A 268 -19.17 -14.58 12.48
N LEU A 269 -18.67 -13.35 12.57
CA LEU A 269 -19.51 -12.18 12.41
C LEU A 269 -19.88 -12.03 10.94
N ARG A 270 -21.16 -11.81 10.64
CA ARG A 270 -21.55 -11.27 9.34
C ARG A 270 -21.03 -9.84 9.28
N HIS A 271 -19.86 -9.66 8.66
CA HIS A 271 -19.65 -8.46 7.86
C HIS A 271 -20.81 -8.38 6.90
N LYS A 272 -21.75 -7.50 7.19
CA LYS A 272 -22.97 -7.30 6.42
C LYS A 272 -22.53 -6.54 5.15
N PRO A 273 -22.59 -7.11 3.94
CA PRO A 273 -22.64 -6.30 2.74
C PRO A 273 -24.04 -5.66 2.73
N GLN A 274 -24.24 -4.63 3.54
CA GLN A 274 -25.54 -3.98 3.65
C GLN A 274 -25.75 -3.11 2.41
N ALA A 275 -26.30 -3.74 1.37
CA ALA A 275 -26.85 -3.09 0.21
C ALA A 275 -28.08 -2.25 0.61
N GLN A 276 -27.82 -1.07 1.17
CA GLN A 276 -28.73 0.07 1.22
C GLN A 276 -27.88 1.35 1.31
N SER A 277 -27.46 1.82 0.13
CA SER A 277 -27.11 3.20 -0.22
C SER A 277 -26.37 4.06 0.83
N ILE A 278 -25.06 3.85 0.98
CA ILE A 278 -24.08 4.89 1.36
C ILE A 278 -22.79 4.66 0.53
N PRO A 279 -22.29 5.64 -0.26
CA PRO A 279 -21.04 5.48 -0.99
C PRO A 279 -19.82 5.66 -0.07
N SER A 280 -18.96 4.66 0.01
CA SER A 280 -17.71 4.70 0.80
C SER A 280 -16.52 5.18 -0.04
N THR A 281 -16.47 6.48 -0.33
CA THR A 281 -15.21 7.16 -0.70
C THR A 281 -14.50 7.60 0.57
N GLY A 282 -13.53 6.82 1.06
CA GLY A 282 -12.87 7.11 2.33
C GLY A 282 -11.62 6.26 2.57
N THR A 283 -10.47 6.76 2.15
CA THR A 283 -9.16 6.16 2.46
C THR A 283 -8.93 6.15 3.97
N THR A 284 -8.73 4.98 4.58
CA THR A 284 -8.43 4.86 6.01
C THR A 284 -7.05 4.23 6.19
N TYR A 285 -6.09 5.01 6.68
CA TYR A 285 -4.83 4.49 7.18
C TYR A 285 -5.07 3.78 8.53
N LEU A 286 -4.76 2.48 8.61
CA LEU A 286 -4.50 1.79 9.88
C LEU A 286 -3.25 0.93 9.74
N SER A 287 -2.21 1.33 10.46
CA SER A 287 -0.96 0.58 10.57
C SER A 287 -1.04 -0.46 11.67
N PHE A 288 -0.80 -1.74 11.35
CA PHE A 288 -0.31 -2.72 12.31
C PHE A 288 0.77 -3.59 11.68
N SER A 289 1.75 -3.96 12.50
CA SER A 289 3.01 -4.57 12.08
C SER A 289 3.15 -6.01 12.56
N SER A 290 3.36 -6.94 11.65
CA SER A 290 4.22 -8.12 11.89
C SER A 290 4.60 -8.81 10.58
N SER A 291 5.84 -9.26 10.48
CA SER A 291 6.42 -9.91 9.31
C SER A 291 6.28 -11.44 9.33
N ALA A 292 5.74 -12.04 8.25
CA ALA A 292 6.14 -13.36 7.74
C ALA A 292 5.50 -13.63 6.34
N GLU A 293 6.07 -14.58 5.60
CA GLU A 293 5.40 -15.42 4.58
C GLU A 293 4.59 -14.76 3.42
N VAL A 294 5.28 -14.09 2.48
CA VAL A 294 5.14 -14.39 1.03
C VAL A 294 6.48 -14.14 0.34
N ALA A 295 7.22 -15.20 -0.02
CA ALA A 295 8.50 -15.08 -0.73
C ALA A 295 8.91 -16.36 -1.49
N GLN A 296 8.01 -16.95 -2.29
CA GLN A 296 8.36 -18.11 -3.13
C GLN A 296 7.49 -18.20 -4.39
N ALA A 297 8.09 -18.68 -5.48
CA ALA A 297 7.62 -18.58 -6.88
C ALA A 297 7.46 -17.12 -7.39
N LEU A 298 7.82 -16.77 -8.63
CA LEU A 298 8.14 -17.62 -9.79
C LEU A 298 9.58 -17.39 -10.30
N LYS A 299 10.30 -18.49 -10.57
CA LYS A 299 11.20 -18.55 -11.73
C LYS A 299 10.43 -19.25 -12.85
N ILE A 300 10.41 -18.67 -14.04
CA ILE A 300 10.30 -19.42 -15.30
C ILE A 300 11.40 -18.86 -16.19
N ASP A 301 12.21 -19.76 -16.75
CA ASP A 301 13.37 -19.44 -17.58
C ASP A 301 13.01 -19.56 -19.08
N GLU A 302 13.83 -18.99 -19.95
CA GLU A 302 13.59 -19.00 -21.40
C GLU A 302 13.84 -20.38 -22.01
N ASN A 303 13.18 -20.69 -23.15
CA ASN A 303 13.64 -21.49 -24.30
C ASN A 303 12.41 -21.88 -25.18
N GLN A 304 12.46 -22.00 -26.52
CA GLN A 304 13.55 -21.79 -27.47
C GLN A 304 12.97 -21.54 -28.88
N SER A 305 13.62 -20.74 -29.73
CA SER A 305 13.43 -20.81 -31.20
C SER A 305 14.73 -20.49 -31.94
N LYS A 306 15.41 -21.52 -32.45
CA LYS A 306 16.60 -21.36 -33.31
C LYS A 306 16.20 -21.04 -34.75
N ILE A 307 16.91 -20.12 -35.38
CA ILE A 307 17.17 -20.12 -36.84
C ILE A 307 18.67 -19.93 -37.03
N ASP A 308 19.21 -20.47 -38.12
CA ASP A 308 20.60 -20.92 -38.23
C ASP A 308 21.55 -19.99 -39.03
N ASN A 309 22.84 -20.29 -38.89
CA ASN A 309 23.94 -20.06 -39.86
C ASN A 309 24.50 -18.64 -40.17
N THR A 310 25.76 -18.44 -39.74
CA THR A 310 26.91 -17.90 -40.51
C THR A 310 26.87 -16.42 -40.97
N SER A 311 27.95 -15.62 -40.94
CA SER A 311 29.33 -15.93 -41.37
C SER A 311 30.33 -14.76 -41.08
N VAL A 312 31.62 -15.00 -41.37
CA VAL A 312 32.72 -14.02 -41.58
C VAL A 312 33.18 -13.10 -40.42
N ASN A 313 34.42 -13.36 -40.00
CA ASN A 313 35.41 -12.47 -39.36
C ASN A 313 36.66 -12.49 -40.31
N PRO A 314 37.77 -11.72 -40.18
CA PRO A 314 38.06 -10.47 -39.46
C PRO A 314 38.83 -9.40 -40.32
N SER A 315 39.13 -8.21 -39.76
CA SER A 315 40.34 -7.35 -39.99
C SER A 315 40.15 -5.98 -39.29
N MET A 316 41.15 -5.20 -38.87
CA MET A 316 42.64 -5.26 -38.91
C MET A 316 43.17 -4.61 -37.61
N SER A 317 44.21 -5.17 -36.94
CA SER A 317 45.62 -4.71 -36.94
C SER A 317 45.83 -3.20 -36.73
N ILE A 318 46.54 -2.75 -35.68
CA ILE A 318 48.03 -2.68 -35.52
C ILE A 318 48.34 -2.49 -34.00
N LYS A 319 49.27 -3.20 -33.32
CA LYS A 319 50.75 -3.31 -33.41
C LYS A 319 51.47 -2.03 -32.93
N ASP A 320 52.61 -1.98 -32.21
CA ASP A 320 53.62 -2.92 -31.62
C ASP A 320 54.28 -2.19 -30.40
N ASP A 321 55.17 -2.69 -29.52
CA ASP A 321 55.94 -3.94 -29.31
C ASP A 321 56.25 -4.09 -27.76
N ILE A 322 56.69 -5.21 -27.14
CA ILE A 322 58.07 -5.75 -26.95
C ILE A 322 59.07 -4.71 -26.36
N SER A 323 59.89 -4.92 -25.30
CA SER A 323 60.41 -6.08 -24.53
C SER A 323 60.45 -5.75 -22.98
N ASP A 324 61.01 -6.48 -21.99
CA ASP A 324 62.21 -7.35 -21.98
C ASP A 324 62.42 -8.22 -20.70
N ILE A 325 63.39 -9.15 -20.80
CA ILE A 325 64.17 -9.86 -19.75
C ILE A 325 63.51 -10.97 -18.86
N SER A 326 64.23 -12.10 -18.78
CA SER A 326 64.18 -13.22 -17.82
C SER A 326 65.64 -13.76 -17.65
N PRO A 327 66.00 -14.91 -17.02
CA PRO A 327 65.27 -15.90 -16.21
C PRO A 327 66.03 -16.41 -14.93
N SER A 328 65.41 -17.32 -14.15
CA SER A 328 65.98 -18.47 -13.37
C SER A 328 65.01 -18.81 -12.21
N ARG A 329 64.71 -20.05 -11.76
CA ARG A 329 65.27 -21.43 -11.75
C ARG A 329 66.17 -21.82 -10.56
N ASP A 330 65.67 -22.88 -9.88
CA ASP A 330 66.28 -23.85 -8.95
C ASP A 330 65.78 -23.68 -7.51
N SER A 331 64.91 -24.53 -6.91
CA SER A 331 64.79 -25.99 -6.80
C SER A 331 65.69 -26.61 -5.72
N PHE A 332 65.09 -27.16 -4.65
CA PHE A 332 65.54 -28.36 -3.90
C PHE A 332 64.47 -28.81 -2.87
N TYR A 333 64.41 -30.13 -2.62
CA TYR A 333 63.60 -30.83 -1.60
C TYR A 333 64.56 -31.57 -0.64
N PRO A 334 64.17 -31.87 0.62
CA PRO A 334 63.63 -33.22 0.88
C PRO A 334 62.56 -33.35 2.00
N THR A 335 61.65 -34.31 1.79
CA THR A 335 60.83 -35.04 2.80
C THR A 335 61.70 -36.05 3.58
N PRO A 336 61.30 -36.62 4.76
CA PRO A 336 60.03 -37.34 5.06
C PRO A 336 59.47 -37.03 6.49
N MET A 337 58.51 -37.71 7.13
CA MET A 337 57.74 -38.97 6.95
C MET A 337 56.23 -38.68 7.18
N ALA A 338 55.28 -39.32 6.48
CA ALA A 338 54.63 -40.63 6.78
C ALA A 338 53.78 -40.64 8.09
N THR A 339 52.62 -41.31 8.18
CA THR A 339 52.15 -42.48 7.39
C THR A 339 50.62 -42.61 7.35
N SER A 340 50.08 -43.17 6.24
CA SER A 340 48.88 -44.06 6.13
C SER A 340 47.49 -43.62 6.65
N ALA A 341 46.36 -44.00 6.04
CA ALA A 341 46.04 -44.70 4.79
C ALA A 341 44.58 -44.31 4.41
N ALA A 342 44.14 -44.18 3.15
CA ALA A 342 44.20 -45.11 2.01
C ALA A 342 43.34 -46.40 2.23
N SER A 343 42.55 -46.92 1.29
CA SER A 343 42.19 -46.42 -0.07
C SER A 343 41.19 -47.36 -0.77
N SER A 344 40.34 -46.79 -1.66
CA SER A 344 39.94 -47.38 -2.97
C SER A 344 39.18 -48.75 -2.96
N ILE A 345 38.75 -49.39 -4.07
CA ILE A 345 38.97 -49.15 -5.51
C ILE A 345 37.79 -49.63 -6.41
N ARG A 346 37.50 -48.84 -7.47
CA ARG A 346 36.95 -49.15 -8.82
C ARG A 346 35.84 -50.19 -9.10
N GLY A 347 34.82 -49.71 -9.82
CA GLY A 347 34.48 -50.15 -11.20
C GLY A 347 33.40 -51.24 -11.37
N ASP A 348 32.71 -51.34 -12.51
CA ASP A 348 32.54 -50.43 -13.67
C ASP A 348 31.29 -50.86 -14.51
N PHE A 349 30.89 -50.01 -15.47
CA PHE A 349 29.90 -50.22 -16.57
C PHE A 349 28.36 -50.16 -16.34
N GLU A 350 27.75 -49.27 -17.14
CA GLU A 350 26.42 -49.30 -17.81
C GLU A 350 25.19 -49.89 -17.05
N SER A 351 24.11 -49.13 -16.83
CA SER A 351 23.20 -48.68 -17.90
C SER A 351 21.99 -47.87 -17.38
N GLU A 352 21.25 -47.24 -18.32
CA GLU A 352 19.84 -46.77 -18.26
C GLU A 352 19.32 -45.80 -17.16
N LYS A 353 18.68 -44.72 -17.68
CA LYS A 353 17.41 -44.09 -17.22
C LYS A 353 17.29 -43.43 -15.83
N ASN A 354 16.86 -42.18 -15.89
CA ASN A 354 16.13 -41.38 -14.88
C ASN A 354 15.49 -42.16 -13.71
N HIS A 355 15.98 -41.97 -12.47
CA HIS A 355 15.15 -41.82 -11.25
C HIS A 355 16.01 -41.44 -10.02
N MET A 356 15.85 -40.22 -9.51
CA MET A 356 15.95 -39.87 -8.09
C MET A 356 14.89 -38.79 -7.82
N LEU A 357 13.85 -39.06 -7.03
CA LEU A 357 13.84 -39.07 -5.56
C LEU A 357 13.89 -37.65 -4.97
N GLU A 358 12.78 -36.92 -5.09
CA GLU A 358 12.42 -35.92 -4.09
C GLU A 358 12.03 -36.63 -2.77
N ARG A 359 12.17 -35.93 -1.65
CA ARG A 359 11.79 -36.42 -0.32
C ARG A 359 10.42 -35.87 0.08
N ASP A 360 9.70 -36.64 0.87
CA ASP A 360 8.39 -36.28 1.40
C ASP A 360 8.39 -34.97 2.19
N VAL A 361 7.44 -34.10 1.87
CA VAL A 361 6.96 -33.02 2.74
C VAL A 361 5.44 -33.19 2.85
N PRO A 362 4.89 -33.43 4.05
CA PRO A 362 3.47 -33.76 4.20
C PRO A 362 2.58 -32.52 4.11
N ILE A 363 1.56 -32.57 3.26
CA ILE A 363 0.46 -31.59 3.24
C ILE A 363 -0.78 -32.23 3.90
N PRO A 364 -1.25 -31.73 5.05
CA PRO A 364 -2.41 -32.29 5.76
C PRO A 364 -3.73 -31.78 5.16
N GLY A 365 -4.73 -32.67 5.01
CA GLY A 365 -6.02 -32.30 4.43
C GLY A 365 -7.09 -33.40 4.48
N ASN A 366 -7.54 -33.79 5.68
CA ASN A 366 -8.61 -34.78 5.84
C ASN A 366 -9.95 -34.28 5.24
N THR A 367 -10.43 -34.92 4.17
CA THR A 367 -11.79 -34.75 3.65
C THR A 367 -12.37 -36.13 3.34
N TYR A 368 -13.55 -36.43 3.89
CA TYR A 368 -14.27 -37.69 3.66
C TYR A 368 -15.62 -37.41 3.02
N ILE A 369 -16.01 -38.22 2.03
CA ILE A 369 -17.32 -38.17 1.36
C ILE A 369 -18.14 -39.37 1.84
N ILE A 370 -19.35 -39.13 2.35
CA ILE A 370 -20.29 -40.16 2.81
C ILE A 370 -21.60 -39.99 2.05
N ARG A 371 -22.16 -41.09 1.53
CA ARG A 371 -23.46 -41.10 0.82
C ARG A 371 -24.63 -41.27 1.77
N SER A 372 -25.73 -40.60 1.45
CA SER A 372 -27.09 -41.08 1.76
C SER A 372 -27.69 -41.73 0.50
N VAL A 373 -28.62 -42.68 0.67
CA VAL A 373 -29.09 -43.55 -0.42
C VAL A 373 -30.57 -43.33 -0.77
N SER A 374 -31.34 -42.59 0.04
CA SER A 374 -32.80 -42.46 -0.08
C SER A 374 -33.34 -41.10 -0.53
N CYS A 375 -32.52 -40.04 -0.62
CA CYS A 375 -32.89 -38.77 -1.25
C CYS A 375 -31.71 -38.16 -2.02
N GLY A 376 -31.98 -37.60 -3.20
CA GLY A 376 -30.95 -37.07 -4.11
C GLY A 376 -30.40 -35.69 -3.70
N ARG A 377 -29.61 -35.64 -2.61
CA ARG A 377 -28.85 -34.46 -2.18
C ARG A 377 -27.43 -34.82 -1.79
N LEU A 378 -26.49 -33.97 -2.20
CA LEU A 378 -25.11 -33.92 -1.70
C LEU A 378 -25.09 -33.52 -0.22
N ILE A 379 -24.22 -34.16 0.57
CA ILE A 379 -23.87 -33.75 1.94
C ILE A 379 -22.36 -33.57 1.99
N THR A 380 -21.90 -32.31 2.09
CA THR A 380 -20.48 -31.99 2.25
C THR A 380 -20.16 -31.85 3.73
N LEU A 381 -19.20 -32.64 4.23
CA LEU A 381 -18.71 -32.51 5.61
C LEU A 381 -17.53 -31.53 5.66
N MET A 382 -17.68 -30.48 6.47
CA MET A 382 -16.55 -29.74 7.06
C MET A 382 -16.67 -29.83 8.58
N ASN A 383 -15.57 -30.17 9.25
CA ASN A 383 -15.44 -30.25 10.70
C ASN A 383 -16.55 -31.04 11.43
N GLY A 384 -16.94 -32.18 10.84
CA GLY A 384 -17.67 -33.26 11.53
C GLY A 384 -19.15 -32.99 11.85
N ARG A 385 -19.81 -32.01 11.22
CA ARG A 385 -21.26 -31.76 11.39
C ARG A 385 -22.04 -32.00 10.10
N VAL A 386 -23.12 -32.77 10.21
CA VAL A 386 -24.10 -32.99 9.13
C VAL A 386 -25.14 -31.87 9.16
N VAL A 387 -25.49 -31.33 7.99
CA VAL A 387 -26.61 -30.40 7.79
C VAL A 387 -27.51 -30.93 6.68
N LEU A 388 -28.81 -30.97 6.93
CA LEU A 388 -29.84 -31.33 5.97
C LEU A 388 -30.80 -30.13 5.82
N GLU A 389 -31.04 -29.69 4.59
CA GLU A 389 -32.04 -28.66 4.27
C GLU A 389 -33.28 -29.27 3.62
N GLU A 390 -34.47 -28.99 4.18
CA GLU A 390 -35.77 -29.21 3.54
C GLU A 390 -36.68 -27.99 3.76
N ARG A 391 -37.58 -27.74 2.80
CA ARG A 391 -38.56 -26.65 2.89
C ARG A 391 -39.80 -27.09 3.67
N GLY A 392 -39.76 -27.01 4.99
CA GLY A 392 -40.91 -27.31 5.83
C GLY A 392 -40.66 -27.01 7.30
N SER A 393 -41.67 -26.51 8.01
CA SER A 393 -41.54 -26.08 9.40
C SER A 393 -41.33 -27.25 10.38
N LEU A 394 -40.08 -27.47 10.81
CA LEU A 394 -39.72 -28.09 12.08
C LEU A 394 -38.35 -27.54 12.54
N GLY A 395 -38.16 -27.40 13.85
CA GLY A 395 -37.02 -26.65 14.41
C GLY A 395 -35.69 -27.41 14.39
N SER A 396 -34.57 -26.67 14.32
CA SER A 396 -33.23 -27.24 14.41
C SER A 396 -32.99 -27.85 15.80
N GLN A 397 -32.53 -29.10 15.82
CA GLN A 397 -32.11 -29.82 17.03
C GLN A 397 -30.71 -30.38 16.84
N ASN A 398 -29.89 -30.30 17.90
CA ASN A 398 -28.57 -30.93 17.91
C ASN A 398 -28.74 -32.44 18.08
N TRP A 399 -28.19 -33.21 17.15
CA TRP A 399 -28.06 -34.66 17.25
C TRP A 399 -26.59 -35.02 17.47
N THR A 400 -26.35 -35.99 18.34
CA THR A 400 -25.01 -36.49 18.67
C THR A 400 -24.95 -37.99 18.38
N PHE A 401 -23.86 -38.44 17.75
CA PHE A 401 -23.57 -39.86 17.61
C PHE A 401 -23.31 -40.47 18.99
N VAL A 402 -24.01 -41.56 19.28
CA VAL A 402 -23.85 -42.36 20.50
C VAL A 402 -23.90 -43.83 20.10
N GLU A 403 -22.87 -44.55 20.48
CA GLU A 403 -22.80 -46.00 20.39
C GLU A 403 -23.63 -46.62 21.52
N ASN A 404 -24.42 -47.65 21.22
CA ASN A 404 -25.18 -48.38 22.23
C ASN A 404 -24.37 -49.55 22.84
N ASP A 405 -24.89 -50.16 23.89
CA ASP A 405 -24.27 -51.27 24.65
C ASP A 405 -24.01 -52.56 23.83
N LYS A 406 -24.25 -52.53 22.50
CA LYS A 406 -24.00 -53.60 21.54
C LYS A 406 -23.07 -53.19 20.38
N GLY A 407 -22.49 -51.99 20.40
CA GLY A 407 -21.53 -51.54 19.38
C GLY A 407 -22.15 -50.94 18.11
N HIS A 408 -23.41 -50.50 18.15
CA HIS A 408 -24.06 -49.84 17.00
C HIS A 408 -24.19 -48.33 17.23
N LEU A 409 -23.73 -47.53 16.25
CA LEU A 409 -23.79 -46.07 16.23
C LEU A 409 -25.18 -45.56 15.83
N GLY A 410 -25.84 -44.83 16.74
CA GLY A 410 -27.11 -44.15 16.49
C GLY A 410 -27.05 -42.65 16.78
N LEU A 411 -28.05 -41.90 16.31
CA LEU A 411 -28.20 -40.47 16.62
C LEU A 411 -29.11 -40.28 17.83
N ARG A 412 -28.58 -39.66 18.90
CA ARG A 412 -29.31 -39.31 20.13
C ARG A 412 -29.40 -37.80 20.25
N ASN A 413 -30.58 -37.28 20.59
CA ASN A 413 -30.77 -35.89 21.00
C ASN A 413 -30.37 -35.77 22.49
N PRO A 414 -29.34 -35.00 22.86
CA PRO A 414 -28.85 -34.92 24.23
C PRO A 414 -29.75 -34.09 25.16
N ALA A 415 -30.74 -33.36 24.64
CA ALA A 415 -31.69 -32.56 25.42
C ALA A 415 -33.00 -33.31 25.74
N SER A 416 -33.48 -34.18 24.84
CA SER A 416 -34.67 -35.02 25.09
C SER A 416 -34.36 -36.47 25.49
N ASN A 417 -33.08 -36.86 25.40
CA ASN A 417 -32.57 -38.21 25.61
C ASN A 417 -33.15 -39.28 24.65
N GLN A 418 -33.86 -38.87 23.60
CA GLN A 418 -34.39 -39.75 22.56
C GLN A 418 -33.31 -40.16 21.56
N PHE A 419 -33.38 -41.41 21.11
CA PHE A 419 -32.64 -41.91 19.94
C PHE A 419 -33.55 -41.89 18.71
N MET A 420 -33.00 -41.55 17.53
CA MET A 420 -33.63 -41.90 16.25
C MET A 420 -33.67 -43.42 16.14
N GLY A 421 -34.86 -44.01 16.28
CA GLY A 421 -35.04 -45.47 16.25
C GLY A 421 -36.26 -46.03 16.99
N HIS A 422 -36.98 -45.24 17.81
CA HIS A 422 -38.19 -45.72 18.50
C HIS A 422 -39.45 -44.92 18.14
N GLY A 423 -39.99 -45.26 16.97
CA GLY A 423 -41.37 -45.03 16.53
C GLY A 423 -41.64 -45.98 15.36
N GLY A 424 -42.65 -46.85 15.46
CA GLY A 424 -42.84 -47.93 14.48
C GLY A 424 -43.26 -47.41 13.10
N GLY A 425 -42.44 -47.66 12.07
CA GLY A 425 -42.75 -47.27 10.69
C GLY A 425 -41.54 -47.23 9.74
N GLU A 426 -41.07 -48.40 9.31
CA GLU A 426 -40.30 -48.72 8.06
C GLU A 426 -39.03 -47.94 7.67
N ASN A 427 -38.67 -46.82 8.30
CA ASN A 427 -37.51 -45.99 7.92
C ASN A 427 -36.46 -45.88 9.04
N ALA A 428 -35.72 -46.97 9.28
CA ALA A 428 -34.52 -46.96 10.11
C ALA A 428 -33.28 -46.61 9.26
N VAL A 429 -32.40 -45.75 9.79
CA VAL A 429 -31.13 -45.39 9.14
C VAL A 429 -30.00 -46.17 9.80
N ILE A 430 -29.43 -47.14 9.09
CA ILE A 430 -28.27 -47.92 9.52
C ILE A 430 -26.99 -47.21 9.06
N ILE A 431 -26.01 -47.09 9.96
CA ILE A 431 -24.71 -46.44 9.68
C ILE A 431 -23.59 -47.44 10.02
N CYS A 432 -23.06 -48.09 9.00
CA CYS A 432 -21.92 -49.01 9.12
C CYS A 432 -20.60 -48.27 8.97
N ALA A 433 -19.62 -48.58 9.81
CA ALA A 433 -18.24 -48.11 9.69
C ALA A 433 -17.29 -49.32 9.79
N VAL A 434 -16.27 -49.37 8.92
CA VAL A 434 -15.28 -50.45 8.87
C VAL A 434 -13.87 -49.82 8.81
N PRO A 435 -12.90 -50.23 9.65
CA PRO A 435 -11.54 -49.72 9.60
C PRO A 435 -10.79 -50.15 8.32
N HIS A 436 -9.87 -49.31 7.85
CA HIS A 436 -9.24 -49.49 6.53
C HIS A 436 -8.02 -50.43 6.55
N HIS A 437 -8.21 -51.72 6.84
CA HIS A 437 -7.22 -52.78 6.50
C HIS A 437 -7.91 -54.11 6.21
N GLU A 438 -7.63 -54.66 5.01
CA GLU A 438 -8.15 -55.91 4.44
C GLU A 438 -9.67 -55.97 4.15
N SER A 439 -10.04 -56.89 3.26
CA SER A 439 -11.37 -57.12 2.66
C SER A 439 -11.98 -55.98 1.82
N HIS A 440 -12.42 -56.32 0.61
CA HIS A 440 -13.23 -55.44 -0.26
C HIS A 440 -14.52 -56.16 -0.72
N GLU A 441 -14.98 -57.09 0.09
CA GLU A 441 -16.22 -57.86 -0.03
C GLU A 441 -17.13 -57.51 1.17
N TYR A 442 -18.44 -57.78 1.09
CA TYR A 442 -19.49 -57.28 2.01
C TYR A 442 -19.78 -55.76 1.99
N ILE A 443 -20.34 -55.27 0.87
CA ILE A 443 -21.38 -54.21 0.91
C ILE A 443 -22.56 -54.62 0.00
N GLN A 444 -23.14 -55.79 0.31
CA GLN A 444 -24.52 -56.16 -0.07
C GLN A 444 -25.11 -56.91 1.14
N ASP A 445 -25.88 -56.19 1.95
CA ASP A 445 -27.08 -56.63 2.70
C ASP A 445 -27.31 -55.75 3.94
N CYS A 446 -28.28 -54.85 3.82
CA CYS A 446 -28.86 -54.01 4.89
C CYS A 446 -30.22 -53.48 4.40
N ASN A 447 -31.23 -54.36 4.31
CA ASN A 447 -32.69 -54.10 4.35
C ASN A 447 -33.51 -55.29 3.82
N HIS A 448 -33.51 -56.42 4.52
CA HIS A 448 -34.56 -57.45 4.52
C HIS A 448 -34.65 -57.98 5.95
N ASP A 449 -35.86 -58.27 6.44
CA ASP A 449 -36.10 -58.73 7.81
C ASP A 449 -37.23 -59.78 7.80
N HIS A 450 -37.03 -60.88 8.53
CA HIS A 450 -37.74 -62.17 8.44
C HIS A 450 -37.62 -62.90 7.07
N ASP A 451 -37.52 -64.24 6.99
CA ASP A 451 -37.87 -65.26 7.98
C ASP A 451 -37.02 -66.56 7.88
N THR A 452 -37.04 -67.37 8.95
CA THR A 452 -36.65 -68.82 9.08
C THR A 452 -35.21 -69.33 8.76
N ASP A 453 -34.57 -69.82 9.83
CA ASP A 453 -33.98 -71.17 10.06
C ASP A 453 -32.74 -71.75 9.30
N ASP A 454 -31.71 -72.04 10.12
CA ASP A 454 -30.88 -73.26 10.24
C ASP A 454 -29.73 -73.67 9.26
N ASP A 455 -28.81 -74.44 9.88
CA ASP A 455 -27.77 -75.36 9.40
C ASP A 455 -26.51 -74.88 8.62
N HIS A 456 -25.46 -74.65 9.43
CA HIS A 456 -24.17 -75.35 9.38
C HIS A 456 -23.33 -75.44 8.07
N ASN A 457 -22.32 -74.58 8.00
CA ASN A 457 -20.89 -74.95 8.09
C ASN A 457 -20.40 -76.21 7.34
N SER A 458 -19.90 -76.07 6.10
CA SER A 458 -19.17 -77.15 5.40
C SER A 458 -18.09 -76.69 4.39
N LEU A 459 -16.82 -76.78 4.82
CA LEU A 459 -15.64 -77.24 4.07
C LEU A 459 -15.13 -76.53 2.79
N LEU A 460 -13.79 -76.54 2.71
CA LEU A 460 -12.96 -76.23 1.55
C LEU A 460 -13.20 -77.17 0.37
N ASP A 461 -13.12 -76.65 -0.87
CA ASP A 461 -12.47 -77.37 -1.98
C ASP A 461 -11.88 -76.39 -3.03
N GLN A 462 -10.96 -76.87 -3.87
CA GLN A 462 -10.28 -76.12 -4.93
C GLN A 462 -10.65 -76.64 -6.32
N SER A 463 -11.46 -75.90 -7.10
CA SER A 463 -11.63 -76.22 -8.52
C SER A 463 -11.87 -75.00 -9.42
N THR A 464 -11.03 -74.88 -10.45
CA THR A 464 -11.29 -74.19 -11.73
C THR A 464 -11.91 -72.79 -11.68
N ALA A 465 -11.06 -71.76 -11.58
CA ALA A 465 -11.42 -70.42 -12.03
C ALA A 465 -11.55 -70.41 -13.56
N ALA A 466 -12.78 -70.44 -14.09
CA ALA A 466 -13.03 -70.15 -15.49
C ALA A 466 -12.60 -68.70 -15.80
N MET A 467 -11.72 -68.51 -16.78
CA MET A 467 -11.20 -67.19 -17.12
C MET A 467 -12.33 -66.31 -17.66
N TYR A 468 -12.55 -65.14 -17.05
CA TYR A 468 -13.62 -64.24 -17.44
C TYR A 468 -13.28 -63.55 -18.75
N ASP A 469 -13.80 -64.08 -19.85
CA ASP A 469 -13.76 -63.42 -21.14
C ASP A 469 -14.78 -62.27 -21.15
N TRP A 470 -14.28 -61.04 -21.02
CA TRP A 470 -15.08 -59.82 -21.16
C TRP A 470 -15.22 -59.37 -22.62
N THR A 471 -14.53 -60.03 -23.56
CA THR A 471 -14.63 -59.76 -24.99
C THR A 471 -15.85 -60.44 -25.59
N ASP A 472 -16.22 -61.62 -25.08
CA ASP A 472 -17.53 -62.23 -25.33
C ASP A 472 -18.65 -61.44 -24.62
N PHE A 473 -19.77 -61.30 -25.33
CA PHE A 473 -20.98 -60.66 -24.82
C PHE A 473 -21.78 -61.60 -23.91
N ASP A 474 -21.89 -62.88 -24.25
CA ASP A 474 -22.77 -63.79 -23.52
C ASP A 474 -22.19 -64.23 -22.17
N SER A 475 -20.86 -64.29 -22.05
CA SER A 475 -20.07 -64.36 -20.82
C SER A 475 -20.35 -63.21 -19.82
N VAL A 476 -20.60 -61.99 -20.32
CA VAL A 476 -20.88 -60.81 -19.47
C VAL A 476 -22.37 -60.72 -19.11
N PHE A 477 -23.24 -60.90 -20.10
CA PHE A 477 -24.70 -60.68 -19.96
C PHE A 477 -25.50 -61.95 -19.61
N HIS A 478 -24.82 -63.09 -19.43
CA HIS A 478 -25.34 -64.36 -18.90
C HIS A 478 -26.67 -64.81 -19.54
N SER A 479 -26.69 -64.93 -20.87
CA SER A 479 -27.84 -65.34 -21.71
C SER A 479 -29.16 -64.58 -21.56
N GLY A 480 -29.27 -63.60 -20.66
CA GLY A 480 -30.49 -62.85 -20.31
C GLY A 480 -30.61 -61.47 -20.98
N ALA A 481 -29.99 -61.27 -22.15
CA ALA A 481 -29.84 -59.96 -22.78
C ALA A 481 -31.14 -59.33 -23.33
N ASP A 482 -32.20 -60.11 -23.57
CA ASP A 482 -33.47 -59.56 -24.07
C ASP A 482 -34.21 -58.72 -23.02
N GLY A 483 -33.97 -58.98 -21.72
CA GLY A 483 -34.47 -58.18 -20.60
C GLY A 483 -33.49 -57.08 -20.14
N PHE A 484 -32.58 -56.61 -20.99
CA PHE A 484 -31.52 -55.65 -20.62
C PHE A 484 -31.73 -54.22 -21.14
N VAL A 485 -32.60 -54.01 -22.13
CA VAL A 485 -32.94 -52.68 -22.66
C VAL A 485 -34.26 -52.23 -22.05
N ASP A 486 -34.20 -51.30 -21.09
CA ASP A 486 -35.39 -50.59 -20.60
C ASP A 486 -35.82 -49.56 -21.66
N GLN A 487 -37.03 -49.70 -22.22
CA GLN A 487 -37.53 -48.74 -23.19
C GLN A 487 -37.69 -47.33 -22.58
N LYS A 488 -37.96 -47.21 -21.26
CA LYS A 488 -38.02 -45.90 -20.59
C LYS A 488 -36.65 -45.23 -20.53
N TYR A 489 -35.57 -46.01 -20.41
CA TYR A 489 -34.20 -45.52 -20.53
C TYR A 489 -33.93 -45.00 -21.94
N VAL A 490 -34.29 -45.79 -22.96
CA VAL A 490 -34.13 -45.42 -24.39
C VAL A 490 -34.88 -44.12 -24.71
N ASP A 491 -36.13 -43.99 -24.27
CA ASP A 491 -36.96 -42.81 -24.53
C ASP A 491 -36.43 -41.56 -23.80
N ALA A 492 -35.94 -41.71 -22.57
CA ALA A 492 -35.32 -40.63 -21.80
C ALA A 492 -33.99 -40.16 -22.42
N ALA A 493 -33.09 -41.08 -22.78
CA ALA A 493 -31.83 -40.75 -23.43
C ALA A 493 -32.02 -40.15 -24.84
N LEU A 494 -33.09 -40.52 -25.56
CA LEU A 494 -33.50 -39.86 -26.81
C LEU A 494 -34.14 -38.47 -26.60
N THR A 495 -34.56 -38.14 -25.37
CA THR A 495 -35.03 -36.81 -24.99
C THR A 495 -33.84 -35.94 -24.60
N HIS A 496 -33.00 -36.37 -23.65
CA HIS A 496 -31.78 -35.66 -23.25
C HIS A 496 -30.83 -35.39 -24.44
N ARG A 497 -30.75 -36.32 -25.41
CA ARG A 497 -30.02 -36.12 -26.66
C ARG A 497 -30.39 -34.80 -27.34
N LYS A 498 -31.69 -34.45 -27.41
CA LYS A 498 -32.15 -33.19 -28.03
C LYS A 498 -31.80 -31.98 -27.17
N GLU A 499 -31.96 -32.13 -25.85
CA GLU A 499 -31.66 -31.08 -24.86
C GLU A 499 -30.16 -30.71 -24.84
N LEU A 500 -29.29 -31.68 -25.14
CA LEU A 500 -27.83 -31.53 -25.26
C LEU A 500 -27.35 -31.20 -26.70
N GLY A 501 -28.26 -30.80 -27.60
CA GLY A 501 -27.90 -30.36 -28.96
C GLY A 501 -27.68 -31.50 -29.97
N ASP A 502 -28.51 -32.53 -29.89
CA ASP A 502 -28.50 -33.79 -30.67
C ASP A 502 -27.25 -34.69 -30.49
N VAL A 503 -26.28 -34.30 -29.65
CA VAL A 503 -25.00 -35.02 -29.43
C VAL A 503 -24.77 -35.31 -27.94
N LEU A 504 -24.76 -36.59 -27.59
CA LEU A 504 -24.45 -37.09 -26.25
C LEU A 504 -22.93 -37.17 -26.01
N PHE A 505 -22.47 -37.06 -24.77
CA PHE A 505 -21.08 -37.30 -24.37
C PHE A 505 -20.61 -38.71 -24.75
N PHE A 506 -21.48 -39.72 -24.75
CA PHE A 506 -21.17 -41.01 -25.37
C PHE A 506 -20.74 -40.87 -26.84
N ASP A 507 -21.47 -40.10 -27.67
CA ASP A 507 -21.08 -39.88 -29.06
C ASP A 507 -19.76 -39.11 -29.17
N ARG A 508 -19.48 -38.19 -28.23
CA ARG A 508 -18.22 -37.43 -28.15
C ARG A 508 -17.03 -38.35 -27.83
N ILE A 509 -17.14 -39.23 -26.84
CA ILE A 509 -16.13 -40.26 -26.54
C ILE A 509 -15.93 -41.18 -27.75
N TRP A 510 -17.03 -41.68 -28.34
CA TRP A 510 -17.02 -42.56 -29.50
C TRP A 510 -16.32 -41.93 -30.72
N THR A 511 -16.55 -40.64 -30.95
CA THR A 511 -15.89 -39.87 -32.01
C THR A 511 -14.41 -39.61 -31.70
N ALA A 512 -14.06 -39.34 -30.43
CA ALA A 512 -12.67 -39.16 -30.00
C ALA A 512 -11.81 -40.43 -30.17
N VAL A 513 -12.39 -41.62 -29.99
CA VAL A 513 -11.75 -42.91 -30.31
C VAL A 513 -11.81 -43.28 -31.81
N LYS A 514 -12.15 -42.32 -32.68
CA LYS A 514 -12.23 -42.44 -34.15
C LYS A 514 -13.27 -43.45 -34.68
N LEU A 515 -14.23 -43.87 -33.85
CA LEU A 515 -15.35 -44.70 -34.29
C LEU A 515 -16.42 -43.87 -35.01
N LYS A 516 -17.12 -44.48 -35.97
CA LYS A 516 -18.22 -43.82 -36.69
C LYS A 516 -19.39 -43.55 -35.74
N HIS A 517 -19.83 -42.28 -35.70
CA HIS A 517 -20.86 -41.71 -34.82
C HIS A 517 -22.07 -42.64 -34.59
N PRO A 518 -22.41 -43.00 -33.34
CA PRO A 518 -23.27 -44.16 -33.06
C PRO A 518 -24.77 -43.83 -32.99
N ALA A 519 -25.20 -42.56 -33.14
CA ALA A 519 -26.55 -42.07 -32.85
C ALA A 519 -27.77 -42.79 -33.52
N LYS A 520 -27.57 -43.65 -34.53
CA LYS A 520 -28.64 -44.53 -35.05
C LYS A 520 -28.77 -45.87 -34.31
N SER A 521 -27.78 -46.22 -33.51
CA SER A 521 -27.65 -47.44 -32.71
C SER A 521 -27.43 -47.20 -31.20
N TYR A 522 -27.27 -45.94 -30.78
CA TYR A 522 -27.10 -45.55 -29.38
C TYR A 522 -28.07 -44.39 -29.01
N PRO A 523 -28.89 -44.50 -27.94
CA PRO A 523 -29.00 -45.65 -27.02
C PRO A 523 -29.47 -46.94 -27.73
N PRO A 524 -29.02 -48.13 -27.29
CA PRO A 524 -29.37 -49.40 -27.90
C PRO A 524 -30.86 -49.70 -27.68
N ARG A 525 -31.57 -50.13 -28.73
CA ARG A 525 -33.03 -50.35 -28.71
C ARG A 525 -33.43 -51.82 -28.57
N SER A 526 -32.44 -52.72 -28.59
CA SER A 526 -32.63 -54.16 -28.48
C SER A 526 -31.34 -54.83 -27.98
N ALA A 527 -31.42 -56.07 -27.52
CA ALA A 527 -30.26 -56.90 -27.22
C ALA A 527 -29.33 -57.06 -28.43
N ALA A 528 -29.89 -57.08 -29.64
CA ALA A 528 -29.13 -57.11 -30.88
C ALA A 528 -28.35 -55.81 -31.12
N ASP A 529 -28.93 -54.63 -30.85
CA ASP A 529 -28.21 -53.35 -30.94
C ASP A 529 -27.07 -53.27 -29.92
N LEU A 530 -27.31 -53.71 -28.68
CA LEU A 530 -26.30 -53.74 -27.62
C LEU A 530 -25.14 -54.69 -27.96
N ARG A 531 -25.43 -55.93 -28.39
CA ARG A 531 -24.42 -56.89 -28.87
C ARG A 531 -23.67 -56.34 -30.10
N ASN A 532 -24.34 -55.60 -30.99
CA ASN A 532 -23.72 -54.91 -32.12
C ASN A 532 -22.84 -53.71 -31.73
N LEU A 533 -23.12 -53.02 -30.62
CA LEU A 533 -22.22 -52.00 -30.06
C LEU A 533 -21.00 -52.66 -29.40
N TRP A 534 -21.22 -53.71 -28.60
CA TRP A 534 -20.17 -54.50 -27.96
C TRP A 534 -19.13 -55.00 -28.99
N ALA A 535 -19.61 -55.67 -30.04
CA ALA A 535 -18.77 -56.21 -31.10
C ALA A 535 -18.07 -55.13 -31.95
N LYS A 536 -18.51 -53.86 -31.93
CA LYS A 536 -17.78 -52.74 -32.53
C LYS A 536 -16.62 -52.29 -31.66
N VAL A 537 -16.80 -52.20 -30.34
CA VAL A 537 -15.73 -51.80 -29.39
C VAL A 537 -14.60 -52.83 -29.38
N ILE A 538 -14.92 -54.13 -29.29
CA ILE A 538 -13.91 -55.20 -29.28
C ILE A 538 -13.03 -55.18 -30.53
N LYS A 539 -13.61 -54.87 -31.70
CA LYS A 539 -12.92 -54.82 -33.01
C LYS A 539 -12.10 -53.54 -33.24
N THR A 540 -11.88 -52.70 -32.22
CA THR A 540 -11.03 -51.50 -32.35
C THR A 540 -9.56 -51.78 -32.06
N GLU A 541 -8.70 -50.94 -32.63
CA GLU A 541 -7.26 -50.89 -32.38
C GLU A 541 -6.88 -49.89 -31.26
N ILE A 542 -7.83 -49.55 -30.38
CA ILE A 542 -7.56 -48.74 -29.17
C ILE A 542 -7.08 -49.65 -28.03
N SER A 543 -6.51 -49.07 -26.98
CA SER A 543 -6.02 -49.85 -25.84
C SER A 543 -7.14 -50.58 -25.08
N GLU A 544 -6.81 -51.70 -24.45
CA GLU A 544 -7.78 -52.56 -23.77
C GLU A 544 -8.49 -51.82 -22.62
N GLU A 545 -7.84 -50.88 -21.95
CA GLU A 545 -8.44 -50.04 -20.90
C GLU A 545 -9.51 -49.11 -21.46
N LEU A 546 -9.31 -48.57 -22.68
CA LEU A 546 -10.30 -47.75 -23.37
C LEU A 546 -11.47 -48.60 -23.89
N LYS A 547 -11.22 -49.84 -24.33
CA LYS A 547 -12.29 -50.80 -24.63
C LYS A 547 -13.12 -51.09 -23.38
N VAL A 548 -12.49 -51.56 -22.30
CA VAL A 548 -13.16 -51.83 -21.01
C VAL A 548 -13.92 -50.60 -20.50
N SER A 549 -13.40 -49.38 -20.71
CA SER A 549 -14.11 -48.14 -20.34
C SER A 549 -15.36 -47.85 -21.18
N LEU A 550 -15.32 -48.06 -22.49
CA LEU A 550 -16.49 -47.95 -23.38
C LEU A 550 -17.52 -49.06 -23.11
N LEU A 551 -17.06 -50.27 -22.82
CA LEU A 551 -17.90 -51.39 -22.45
C LEU A 551 -18.55 -51.17 -21.08
N TYR A 552 -17.82 -50.65 -20.09
CA TYR A 552 -18.37 -50.26 -18.79
C TYR A 552 -19.49 -49.20 -18.93
N TYR A 553 -19.35 -48.24 -19.84
CA TYR A 553 -20.43 -47.31 -20.18
C TYR A 553 -21.68 -48.09 -20.63
N LEU A 554 -21.54 -49.01 -21.60
CA LEU A 554 -22.64 -49.84 -22.10
C LEU A 554 -23.20 -50.86 -21.09
N VAL A 555 -22.42 -51.28 -20.09
CA VAL A 555 -22.91 -52.07 -18.94
C VAL A 555 -23.74 -51.19 -18.01
N ARG A 556 -23.31 -49.95 -17.74
CA ARG A 556 -24.00 -49.01 -16.84
C ARG A 556 -25.38 -48.60 -17.36
N ASP A 557 -25.53 -48.45 -18.67
CA ASP A 557 -26.82 -48.26 -19.37
C ASP A 557 -27.91 -49.26 -18.97
N SER A 558 -27.53 -50.50 -18.63
CA SER A 558 -28.47 -51.53 -18.20
C SER A 558 -29.17 -51.27 -16.88
N ARG A 559 -28.58 -50.42 -16.04
CA ARG A 559 -29.00 -50.16 -14.65
C ARG A 559 -29.14 -51.43 -13.80
N LYS A 560 -28.29 -52.45 -14.03
CA LYS A 560 -28.22 -53.70 -13.23
C LYS A 560 -26.96 -53.76 -12.37
N PRO A 561 -26.98 -53.31 -11.09
CA PRO A 561 -25.78 -53.12 -10.28
C PRO A 561 -24.95 -54.38 -10.04
N ARG A 562 -25.57 -55.58 -10.03
CA ARG A 562 -24.84 -56.85 -9.89
C ARG A 562 -23.87 -57.10 -11.05
N ILE A 563 -24.31 -56.83 -12.29
CA ILE A 563 -23.48 -57.06 -13.49
C ILE A 563 -22.49 -55.90 -13.70
N GLU A 564 -22.86 -54.66 -13.32
CA GLU A 564 -21.91 -53.54 -13.26
C GLU A 564 -20.76 -53.81 -12.27
N ALA A 565 -21.09 -54.26 -11.05
CA ALA A 565 -20.09 -54.60 -10.03
C ALA A 565 -19.24 -55.82 -10.42
N GLU A 566 -19.85 -56.85 -11.01
CA GLU A 566 -19.13 -58.03 -11.50
C GLU A 566 -18.17 -57.69 -12.65
N PHE A 567 -18.61 -56.90 -13.64
CA PHE A 567 -17.77 -56.44 -14.74
C PHE A 567 -16.58 -55.65 -14.22
N VAL A 568 -16.79 -54.67 -13.33
CA VAL A 568 -15.71 -53.87 -12.71
C VAL A 568 -14.74 -54.76 -11.93
N ARG A 569 -15.24 -55.71 -11.13
CA ARG A 569 -14.41 -56.62 -10.33
C ARG A 569 -13.56 -57.55 -11.20
N LYS A 570 -14.15 -58.16 -12.23
CA LYS A 570 -13.48 -59.17 -13.07
C LYS A 570 -12.62 -58.57 -14.20
N THR A 571 -12.83 -57.31 -14.60
CA THR A 571 -11.95 -56.59 -15.55
C THR A 571 -10.83 -55.79 -14.87
N PHE A 572 -10.80 -55.73 -13.53
CA PHE A 572 -9.85 -54.91 -12.75
C PHE A 572 -9.84 -53.43 -13.15
N MET A 573 -10.99 -52.88 -13.55
CA MET A 573 -11.10 -51.56 -14.15
C MET A 573 -10.53 -50.45 -13.23
N PRO A 574 -9.52 -49.66 -13.67
CA PRO A 574 -8.91 -48.62 -12.85
C PRO A 574 -9.91 -47.55 -12.39
N ALA A 575 -9.89 -47.22 -11.11
CA ALA A 575 -10.87 -46.33 -10.47
C ALA A 575 -11.04 -44.98 -11.20
N LYS A 576 -9.95 -44.38 -11.70
CA LYS A 576 -9.99 -43.11 -12.45
C LYS A 576 -10.90 -43.17 -13.68
N PHE A 577 -10.82 -44.24 -14.48
CA PHE A 577 -11.66 -44.41 -15.67
C PHE A 577 -13.11 -44.71 -15.29
N ARG A 578 -13.33 -45.52 -14.25
CA ARG A 578 -14.67 -45.83 -13.70
C ARG A 578 -15.41 -44.56 -13.25
N ILE A 579 -14.69 -43.66 -12.58
CA ILE A 579 -15.19 -42.36 -12.10
C ILE A 579 -15.45 -41.42 -13.27
N GLN A 580 -14.49 -41.28 -14.21
CA GLN A 580 -14.63 -40.44 -15.40
C GLN A 580 -15.82 -40.87 -16.28
N VAL A 581 -15.98 -42.17 -16.53
CA VAL A 581 -17.12 -42.71 -17.29
C VAL A 581 -18.44 -42.51 -16.54
N ALA A 582 -18.48 -42.74 -15.22
CA ALA A 582 -19.67 -42.44 -14.42
C ALA A 582 -20.07 -40.96 -14.54
N GLY A 583 -19.11 -40.03 -14.43
CA GLY A 583 -19.37 -38.60 -14.58
C GLY A 583 -19.94 -38.20 -15.95
N LEU A 584 -19.36 -38.71 -17.03
CA LEU A 584 -19.85 -38.44 -18.40
C LEU A 584 -21.21 -39.13 -18.67
N TRP A 585 -21.47 -40.28 -18.04
CA TRP A 585 -22.77 -40.96 -18.07
C TRP A 585 -23.87 -40.14 -17.38
N GLU A 586 -23.57 -39.50 -16.25
CA GLU A 586 -24.51 -38.61 -15.56
C GLU A 586 -24.84 -37.32 -16.36
N LEU A 587 -23.92 -36.82 -17.19
CA LEU A 587 -24.20 -35.68 -18.08
C LEU A 587 -25.23 -36.03 -19.16
N ASP A 588 -25.12 -37.20 -19.78
CA ASP A 588 -26.10 -37.71 -20.77
C ASP A 588 -27.46 -38.06 -20.14
N HIS A 589 -27.55 -37.98 -18.81
CA HIS A 589 -28.77 -38.07 -18.02
C HIS A 589 -29.30 -36.71 -17.54
N CYS A 590 -28.73 -35.60 -18.01
CA CYS A 590 -29.02 -34.25 -17.52
C CYS A 590 -28.87 -34.11 -15.98
N ALA A 591 -28.13 -35.01 -15.34
CA ALA A 591 -27.98 -35.11 -13.89
C ALA A 591 -26.78 -34.29 -13.39
N PHE A 592 -26.69 -33.04 -13.85
CA PHE A 592 -25.49 -32.17 -13.79
C PHE A 592 -24.81 -32.13 -12.41
N ALA A 593 -25.57 -31.97 -11.32
CA ALA A 593 -25.00 -31.96 -9.97
C ALA A 593 -24.27 -33.26 -9.61
N ARG A 594 -24.85 -34.43 -9.96
CA ARG A 594 -24.20 -35.74 -9.76
C ARG A 594 -23.01 -35.94 -10.67
N ALA A 595 -23.07 -35.44 -11.91
CA ALA A 595 -21.94 -35.52 -12.83
C ALA A 595 -20.70 -34.80 -12.26
N LEU A 596 -20.91 -33.64 -11.63
CA LEU A 596 -19.81 -32.88 -11.02
C LEU A 596 -19.15 -33.61 -9.83
N GLU A 597 -19.87 -34.42 -9.05
CA GLU A 597 -19.29 -35.28 -7.98
C GLU A 597 -18.15 -36.17 -8.49
N TYR A 598 -18.22 -36.61 -9.75
CA TYR A 598 -17.19 -37.42 -10.40
C TYR A 598 -16.19 -36.55 -11.17
N LEU A 599 -16.67 -35.53 -11.90
CA LEU A 599 -15.88 -34.79 -12.90
C LEU A 599 -14.97 -33.69 -12.33
N THR A 600 -15.13 -33.26 -11.08
CA THR A 600 -14.24 -32.28 -10.42
C THR A 600 -13.13 -32.93 -9.60
N GLN A 601 -12.98 -34.25 -9.63
CA GLN A 601 -11.98 -34.95 -8.81
C GLN A 601 -10.53 -34.69 -9.31
N PRO A 602 -9.61 -34.20 -8.44
CA PRO A 602 -8.25 -33.81 -8.86
C PRO A 602 -7.38 -34.92 -9.48
N SER A 603 -7.76 -36.18 -9.31
CA SER A 603 -7.06 -37.36 -9.84
C SER A 603 -7.46 -37.73 -11.27
N LEU A 604 -8.42 -37.02 -11.89
CA LEU A 604 -8.80 -37.22 -13.28
C LEU A 604 -7.96 -36.38 -14.25
N THR A 605 -7.66 -36.94 -15.41
CA THR A 605 -7.17 -36.15 -16.56
C THR A 605 -8.38 -35.47 -17.21
N PRO A 606 -8.47 -34.13 -17.22
CA PRO A 606 -9.71 -33.44 -17.56
C PRO A 606 -9.99 -33.45 -19.07
N THR A 607 -11.04 -34.17 -19.48
CA THR A 607 -11.48 -34.36 -20.87
C THR A 607 -12.80 -33.63 -21.16
N PHE A 608 -13.01 -33.18 -22.40
CA PHE A 608 -14.25 -32.50 -22.85
C PHE A 608 -14.60 -31.22 -22.05
N GLN A 609 -13.60 -30.55 -21.48
CA GLN A 609 -13.78 -29.46 -20.50
C GLN A 609 -14.71 -28.33 -20.98
N ASP A 610 -14.45 -27.80 -22.17
CA ASP A 610 -15.27 -26.73 -22.76
C ASP A 610 -16.67 -27.22 -23.13
N ASP A 611 -16.83 -28.47 -23.57
CA ASP A 611 -18.14 -29.08 -23.88
C ASP A 611 -19.00 -29.26 -22.63
N ILE A 612 -18.38 -29.68 -21.51
CA ILE A 612 -19.05 -29.86 -20.22
C ILE A 612 -19.50 -28.50 -19.69
N LEU A 613 -18.61 -27.49 -19.72
CA LEU A 613 -18.96 -26.13 -19.33
C LEU A 613 -20.05 -25.54 -20.23
N GLU A 614 -19.99 -25.77 -21.54
CA GLU A 614 -21.01 -25.31 -22.48
C GLU A 614 -22.37 -25.97 -22.24
N ALA A 615 -22.42 -27.28 -21.96
CA ALA A 615 -23.65 -27.97 -21.58
C ALA A 615 -24.25 -27.38 -20.29
N LEU A 616 -23.42 -27.16 -19.26
CA LEU A 616 -23.84 -26.54 -17.99
C LEU A 616 -24.35 -25.10 -18.16
N LEU A 617 -23.79 -24.33 -19.09
CA LEU A 617 -24.18 -22.94 -19.36
C LEU A 617 -25.40 -22.78 -20.28
N LYS A 618 -25.65 -23.74 -21.18
CA LYS A 618 -26.74 -23.66 -22.16
C LYS A 618 -28.00 -24.42 -21.76
N HIS A 619 -27.90 -25.42 -20.88
CA HIS A 619 -29.05 -26.24 -20.52
C HIS A 619 -29.99 -25.54 -19.52
N PRO A 620 -31.27 -25.29 -19.85
CA PRO A 620 -32.15 -24.42 -19.05
C PRO A 620 -32.56 -24.97 -17.68
N ALA A 621 -32.31 -26.26 -17.40
CA ALA A 621 -32.50 -26.86 -16.07
C ALA A 621 -31.22 -26.87 -15.21
N CYS A 622 -30.09 -26.36 -15.71
CA CYS A 622 -28.85 -26.25 -14.96
C CYS A 622 -28.77 -24.89 -14.25
N ASP A 623 -28.30 -24.88 -13.00
CA ASP A 623 -28.01 -23.65 -12.27
C ASP A 623 -26.63 -23.10 -12.71
N SER A 624 -26.59 -21.80 -13.01
CA SER A 624 -25.38 -21.00 -13.20
C SER A 624 -24.32 -21.21 -12.12
N SER A 625 -24.72 -21.52 -10.88
CA SER A 625 -23.79 -21.85 -9.78
C SER A 625 -22.96 -23.11 -10.07
N LEU A 626 -23.53 -24.13 -10.74
CA LEU A 626 -22.84 -25.36 -11.11
C LEU A 626 -21.81 -25.12 -12.22
N ALA A 627 -22.15 -24.29 -13.20
CA ALA A 627 -21.22 -23.88 -14.25
C ALA A 627 -20.01 -23.10 -13.67
N MET A 628 -20.27 -22.19 -12.71
CA MET A 628 -19.22 -21.45 -12.00
C MET A 628 -18.34 -22.38 -11.15
N ALA A 629 -18.95 -23.30 -10.39
CA ALA A 629 -18.24 -24.28 -9.57
C ALA A 629 -17.35 -25.21 -10.42
N TYR A 630 -17.85 -25.65 -11.58
CA TYR A 630 -17.08 -26.44 -12.54
C TYR A 630 -15.89 -25.65 -13.10
N TYR A 631 -16.10 -24.39 -13.51
CA TYR A 631 -15.00 -23.55 -14.01
C TYR A 631 -13.91 -23.34 -12.96
N ILE A 632 -14.28 -23.05 -11.71
CA ILE A 632 -13.32 -22.85 -10.61
C ILE A 632 -12.54 -24.14 -10.32
N SER A 633 -13.19 -25.30 -10.40
CA SER A 633 -12.60 -26.60 -10.05
C SER A 633 -11.70 -27.20 -11.14
N VAL A 634 -12.04 -27.01 -12.42
CA VAL A 634 -11.41 -27.69 -13.56
C VAL A 634 -10.63 -26.72 -14.48
N GLN A 635 -10.91 -25.42 -14.39
CA GLN A 635 -10.34 -24.35 -15.24
C GLN A 635 -10.34 -24.66 -16.76
N PRO A 636 -11.53 -24.90 -17.38
CA PRO A 636 -11.66 -25.09 -18.82
C PRO A 636 -10.95 -23.99 -19.64
N PRO A 637 -10.23 -24.34 -20.72
CA PRO A 637 -9.37 -23.40 -21.46
C PRO A 637 -10.13 -22.35 -22.29
N LEU A 638 -11.43 -22.57 -22.57
CA LEU A 638 -12.26 -21.70 -23.41
C LEU A 638 -11.63 -21.47 -24.80
N GLN A 639 -11.38 -22.59 -25.50
CA GLN A 639 -10.82 -22.64 -26.84
C GLN A 639 -11.85 -22.23 -27.91
N THR A 640 -13.13 -22.51 -27.68
CA THR A 640 -14.19 -22.10 -28.62
C THR A 640 -14.74 -20.72 -28.26
N ALA A 641 -15.12 -19.94 -29.28
CA ALA A 641 -15.84 -18.69 -29.06
C ALA A 641 -17.19 -18.91 -28.36
N SER A 642 -17.83 -20.07 -28.58
CA SER A 642 -19.11 -20.42 -27.95
C SER A 642 -18.97 -20.56 -26.43
N SER A 643 -18.04 -21.41 -25.97
CA SER A 643 -17.70 -21.55 -24.54
C SER A 643 -17.18 -20.25 -23.93
N LEU A 644 -16.33 -19.50 -24.65
CA LEU A 644 -15.78 -18.23 -24.17
C LEU A 644 -16.87 -17.17 -23.92
N TYR A 645 -17.73 -16.88 -24.91
CA TYR A 645 -18.79 -15.88 -24.75
C TYR A 645 -19.91 -16.33 -23.82
N ALA A 646 -20.22 -17.63 -23.74
CA ALA A 646 -21.17 -18.17 -22.77
C ALA A 646 -20.67 -17.96 -21.32
N TYR A 647 -19.43 -18.36 -21.03
CA TYR A 647 -18.84 -18.16 -19.71
C TYR A 647 -18.62 -16.68 -19.38
N PHE A 648 -18.23 -15.88 -20.37
CA PHE A 648 -18.14 -14.43 -20.21
C PHE A 648 -19.50 -13.80 -19.89
N GLY A 649 -20.60 -14.26 -20.49
CA GLY A 649 -21.96 -13.82 -20.15
C GLY A 649 -22.39 -14.18 -18.71
N LEU A 650 -21.94 -15.33 -18.19
CA LEU A 650 -22.08 -15.65 -16.77
C LEU A 650 -21.24 -14.72 -15.89
N LEU A 651 -19.99 -14.42 -16.28
CA LEU A 651 -19.15 -13.47 -15.55
C LEU A 651 -19.73 -12.03 -15.57
N THR A 652 -20.24 -11.52 -16.69
CA THR A 652 -20.79 -10.15 -16.75
C THR A 652 -22.06 -9.99 -15.91
N SER A 653 -22.89 -11.04 -15.83
CA SER A 653 -24.10 -11.06 -15.01
C SER A 653 -23.84 -11.29 -13.52
N ALA A 654 -22.76 -12.01 -13.16
CA ALA A 654 -22.34 -12.20 -11.77
C ALA A 654 -21.50 -11.03 -11.21
N SER A 655 -20.55 -10.50 -12.00
CA SER A 655 -19.69 -9.39 -11.60
C SER A 655 -18.99 -8.73 -12.81
N LEU A 656 -19.43 -7.51 -13.16
CA LEU A 656 -18.77 -6.66 -14.16
C LEU A 656 -17.27 -6.47 -13.89
N VAL A 657 -16.87 -6.40 -12.61
CA VAL A 657 -15.47 -6.24 -12.19
C VAL A 657 -14.65 -7.49 -12.52
N GLN A 658 -15.17 -8.69 -12.22
CA GLN A 658 -14.48 -9.94 -12.57
C GLN A 658 -14.43 -10.16 -14.08
N ALA A 659 -15.51 -9.86 -14.80
CA ALA A 659 -15.54 -9.91 -16.26
C ALA A 659 -14.51 -8.95 -16.90
N PHE A 660 -14.39 -7.72 -16.39
CA PHE A 660 -13.38 -6.76 -16.84
C PHE A 660 -11.95 -7.26 -16.64
N HIS A 661 -11.62 -7.80 -15.46
CA HIS A 661 -10.29 -8.37 -15.20
C HIS A 661 -10.03 -9.68 -15.95
N PHE A 662 -11.07 -10.47 -16.25
CA PHE A 662 -10.99 -11.64 -17.13
C PHE A 662 -10.68 -11.22 -18.58
N ALA A 663 -11.40 -10.23 -19.12
CA ALA A 663 -11.19 -9.71 -20.46
C ALA A 663 -9.76 -9.19 -20.66
N ARG A 664 -9.21 -8.45 -19.69
CA ARG A 664 -7.82 -7.96 -19.68
C ARG A 664 -6.75 -9.05 -19.71
N ARG A 665 -7.08 -10.30 -19.33
CA ARG A 665 -6.15 -11.45 -19.31
C ARG A 665 -6.25 -12.34 -20.55
N ARG A 666 -7.07 -11.97 -21.54
CA ARG A 666 -7.36 -12.77 -22.73
C ARG A 666 -6.88 -12.08 -24.01
N PRO A 667 -6.34 -12.80 -25.01
CA PRO A 667 -6.02 -12.23 -26.33
C PRO A 667 -7.19 -11.49 -26.99
N GLU A 668 -8.42 -11.92 -26.69
CA GLU A 668 -9.67 -11.34 -27.20
C GLU A 668 -10.10 -10.03 -26.50
N HIS A 669 -9.21 -9.40 -25.72
CA HIS A 669 -9.52 -8.30 -24.79
C HIS A 669 -10.45 -7.21 -25.35
N LYS A 670 -10.13 -6.56 -26.49
CA LYS A 670 -10.99 -5.49 -27.05
C LYS A 670 -12.41 -6.00 -27.36
N ALA A 671 -12.54 -7.19 -27.95
CA ALA A 671 -13.84 -7.75 -28.31
C ALA A 671 -14.67 -8.12 -27.07
N LEU A 672 -14.03 -8.64 -26.02
CA LEU A 672 -14.67 -8.91 -24.72
C LEU A 672 -15.04 -7.60 -23.98
N PHE A 673 -14.22 -6.56 -24.07
CA PHE A 673 -14.49 -5.24 -23.50
C PHE A 673 -15.67 -4.54 -24.20
N GLU A 674 -15.71 -4.52 -25.54
CA GLU A 674 -16.88 -4.05 -26.29
C GLU A 674 -18.15 -4.85 -25.93
N HIS A 675 -18.01 -6.17 -25.70
CA HIS A 675 -19.12 -7.02 -25.28
C HIS A 675 -19.58 -6.70 -23.85
N LEU A 676 -18.67 -6.39 -22.92
CA LEU A 676 -18.97 -5.91 -21.57
C LEU A 676 -19.80 -4.60 -21.62
N VAL A 677 -19.35 -3.63 -22.42
CA VAL A 677 -20.04 -2.35 -22.63
C VAL A 677 -21.42 -2.55 -23.25
N LEU A 678 -21.52 -3.42 -24.27
CA LEU A 678 -22.78 -3.74 -24.94
C LEU A 678 -23.77 -4.45 -24.01
N GLN A 679 -23.35 -5.51 -23.31
CA GLN A 679 -24.22 -6.26 -22.38
C GLN A 679 -24.74 -5.36 -21.25
N THR A 680 -23.91 -4.45 -20.74
CA THR A 680 -24.32 -3.49 -19.70
C THR A 680 -25.46 -2.59 -20.16
N HIS A 681 -25.41 -2.08 -21.40
CA HIS A 681 -26.40 -1.13 -21.92
C HIS A 681 -27.58 -1.80 -22.64
N ALA A 682 -27.46 -3.06 -23.05
CA ALA A 682 -28.52 -3.84 -23.68
C ALA A 682 -29.62 -4.29 -22.70
N GLN A 683 -29.39 -4.19 -21.39
CA GLN A 683 -30.42 -4.48 -20.37
C GLN A 683 -31.60 -3.50 -20.48
N ALA A 684 -32.78 -3.95 -20.03
CA ALA A 684 -33.98 -3.12 -20.00
C ALA A 684 -33.79 -1.82 -19.19
N PRO A 685 -34.45 -0.71 -19.55
CA PRO A 685 -34.42 0.51 -18.75
C PRO A 685 -34.94 0.30 -17.33
N GLY A 686 -34.11 0.62 -16.34
CA GLY A 686 -34.43 0.46 -14.92
C GLY A 686 -33.19 0.59 -14.04
N GLU A 687 -33.42 0.50 -12.72
CA GLU A 687 -32.40 0.68 -11.68
C GLU A 687 -31.21 -0.28 -11.83
N ALA A 688 -31.47 -1.56 -12.15
CA ALA A 688 -30.41 -2.56 -12.36
C ALA A 688 -29.42 -2.16 -13.48
N ARG A 689 -29.93 -1.66 -14.61
CA ARG A 689 -29.07 -1.13 -15.69
C ARG A 689 -28.32 0.13 -15.27
N ALA A 690 -28.97 1.03 -14.51
CA ALA A 690 -28.31 2.23 -14.01
C ALA A 690 -27.15 1.88 -13.06
N ALA A 691 -27.35 0.94 -12.13
CA ALA A 691 -26.30 0.43 -11.25
C ALA A 691 -25.17 -0.27 -12.02
N ALA A 692 -25.51 -1.08 -13.03
CA ALA A 692 -24.53 -1.73 -13.91
C ALA A 692 -23.71 -0.71 -14.74
N ALA A 693 -24.36 0.32 -15.28
CA ALA A 693 -23.70 1.41 -15.99
C ALA A 693 -22.80 2.24 -15.06
N ILE A 694 -23.26 2.56 -13.83
CA ILE A 694 -22.45 3.25 -12.81
C ILE A 694 -21.20 2.45 -12.45
N GLN A 695 -21.32 1.12 -12.26
CA GLN A 695 -20.15 0.27 -12.04
C GLN A 695 -19.19 0.31 -13.22
N LEU A 696 -19.70 0.13 -14.45
CA LEU A 696 -18.90 0.18 -15.68
C LEU A 696 -18.15 1.52 -15.83
N ILE A 697 -18.80 2.67 -15.64
CA ILE A 697 -18.14 3.98 -15.70
C ILE A 697 -17.28 4.31 -14.48
N SER A 698 -17.24 3.44 -13.46
CA SER A 698 -16.34 3.54 -12.31
C SER A 698 -15.10 2.66 -12.44
N LEU A 699 -15.02 1.78 -13.46
CA LEU A 699 -13.87 0.89 -13.65
C LEU A 699 -12.59 1.67 -14.04
N PRO A 700 -11.40 1.18 -13.65
CA PRO A 700 -10.11 1.82 -13.95
C PRO A 700 -9.65 1.51 -15.38
N PHE A 701 -10.35 2.06 -16.37
CA PHE A 701 -10.01 1.93 -17.78
C PHE A 701 -8.60 2.46 -18.11
N SER A 702 -7.93 1.78 -19.04
CA SER A 702 -6.73 2.30 -19.70
C SER A 702 -7.09 3.35 -20.76
N SER A 703 -6.12 4.14 -21.24
CA SER A 703 -6.39 5.15 -22.28
C SER A 703 -6.98 4.57 -23.57
N GLU A 704 -6.67 3.32 -23.90
CA GLU A 704 -7.24 2.62 -25.06
C GLU A 704 -8.67 2.15 -24.78
N GLU A 705 -8.92 1.61 -23.59
CA GLU A 705 -10.27 1.21 -23.14
C GLU A 705 -11.22 2.40 -23.01
N GLU A 706 -10.76 3.59 -22.58
CA GLU A 706 -11.56 4.83 -22.61
C GLU A 706 -12.00 5.16 -24.06
N THR A 707 -11.10 5.01 -25.04
CA THR A 707 -11.43 5.18 -26.46
C THR A 707 -12.41 4.11 -26.92
N TRP A 708 -12.19 2.83 -26.62
CA TRP A 708 -13.11 1.75 -27.03
C TRP A 708 -14.49 1.87 -26.36
N PHE A 709 -14.56 2.44 -25.15
CA PHE A 709 -15.78 2.74 -24.42
C PHE A 709 -16.59 3.84 -25.10
N GLU A 710 -15.95 4.98 -25.42
CA GLU A 710 -16.61 6.06 -26.17
C GLU A 710 -16.95 5.64 -27.61
N GLU A 711 -16.06 4.94 -28.31
CA GLU A 711 -16.34 4.31 -29.62
C GLU A 711 -17.60 3.45 -29.55
N SER A 712 -17.68 2.53 -28.58
CA SER A 712 -18.80 1.59 -28.42
C SER A 712 -20.15 2.27 -28.24
N LEU A 713 -20.18 3.40 -27.50
CA LEU A 713 -21.39 4.09 -27.06
C LEU A 713 -21.77 5.31 -27.91
N LEU A 714 -20.87 5.81 -28.76
CA LEU A 714 -21.16 6.90 -29.71
C LEU A 714 -21.33 6.39 -31.16
N HIS A 715 -20.60 5.35 -31.54
CA HIS A 715 -20.50 4.90 -32.95
C HIS A 715 -20.65 3.37 -33.14
N GLY A 716 -20.35 2.58 -32.11
CA GLY A 716 -20.39 1.12 -32.14
C GLY A 716 -21.74 0.51 -31.82
N ARG A 717 -21.75 -0.81 -31.54
CA ARG A 717 -22.98 -1.60 -31.32
C ARG A 717 -23.83 -1.11 -30.15
N ALA A 718 -23.23 -0.50 -29.13
CA ALA A 718 -23.94 0.00 -27.96
C ALA A 718 -24.52 1.42 -28.15
N ALA A 719 -24.20 2.13 -29.23
CA ALA A 719 -24.65 3.50 -29.48
C ALA A 719 -26.17 3.67 -29.70
N LYS A 720 -26.88 2.56 -29.96
CA LYS A 720 -28.37 2.51 -30.03
C LYS A 720 -29.02 2.10 -28.70
N CYS A 721 -28.24 1.83 -27.66
CA CYS A 721 -28.75 1.42 -26.36
C CYS A 721 -29.16 2.63 -25.51
N ASN A 722 -30.23 2.47 -24.74
CA ASN A 722 -30.73 3.51 -23.84
C ASN A 722 -29.71 3.81 -22.73
N GLY A 723 -29.38 5.09 -22.53
CA GLY A 723 -28.37 5.51 -21.56
C GLY A 723 -26.94 5.64 -22.11
N ALA A 724 -26.67 5.24 -23.36
CA ALA A 724 -25.31 5.19 -23.90
C ALA A 724 -24.58 6.56 -23.90
N LYS A 725 -25.29 7.63 -24.31
CA LYS A 725 -24.75 9.01 -24.26
C LYS A 725 -24.54 9.51 -22.84
N ASP A 726 -25.42 9.11 -21.92
CA ASP A 726 -25.42 9.54 -20.53
C ASP A 726 -24.22 8.91 -19.79
N SER A 727 -23.92 7.64 -20.07
CA SER A 727 -22.70 6.97 -19.59
C SER A 727 -21.42 7.62 -20.12
N VAL A 728 -21.38 8.08 -21.38
CA VAL A 728 -20.24 8.84 -21.92
C VAL A 728 -20.13 10.21 -21.26
N LEU A 729 -21.24 10.93 -21.08
CA LEU A 729 -21.29 12.23 -20.39
C LEU A 729 -20.80 12.11 -18.94
N MET A 730 -21.30 11.13 -18.20
CA MET A 730 -20.92 10.85 -16.81
C MET A 730 -19.46 10.39 -16.70
N ARG A 731 -18.96 9.55 -17.61
CA ARG A 731 -17.53 9.18 -17.65
C ARG A 731 -16.66 10.41 -17.93
N ARG A 732 -17.03 11.27 -18.88
CA ARG A 732 -16.31 12.53 -19.17
C ARG A 732 -16.32 13.49 -17.98
N LEU A 733 -17.46 13.68 -17.30
CA LEU A 733 -17.56 14.44 -16.05
C LEU A 733 -16.63 13.87 -14.96
N ALA A 734 -16.71 12.56 -14.68
CA ALA A 734 -15.87 11.89 -13.69
C ALA A 734 -14.36 11.91 -14.03
N ARG A 735 -14.00 12.12 -15.30
CA ARG A 735 -12.61 12.30 -15.77
C ARG A 735 -12.19 13.78 -15.92
N GLY A 736 -13.01 14.75 -15.52
CA GLY A 736 -12.71 16.18 -15.67
C GLY A 736 -12.63 16.66 -17.13
N ARG A 737 -13.31 15.98 -18.06
CA ARG A 737 -13.34 16.27 -19.50
C ARG A 737 -14.55 17.11 -19.94
N LEU A 738 -15.27 17.72 -19.00
CA LEU A 738 -16.33 18.70 -19.27
C LEU A 738 -15.99 20.01 -18.56
N SER A 739 -15.66 21.04 -19.33
CA SER A 739 -15.93 22.43 -18.93
C SER A 739 -17.38 22.78 -19.26
N LEU A 740 -17.98 23.70 -18.50
CA LEU A 740 -19.32 24.25 -18.80
C LEU A 740 -19.27 25.50 -19.69
N GLU A 741 -18.11 25.82 -20.27
CA GLU A 741 -18.00 26.74 -21.40
C GLU A 741 -18.27 25.97 -22.70
N GLY A 742 -19.38 26.30 -23.37
CA GLY A 742 -19.89 25.50 -24.49
C GLY A 742 -19.00 25.48 -25.73
N ASN A 743 -18.82 24.29 -26.30
CA ASN A 743 -18.34 24.05 -27.67
C ASN A 743 -17.05 24.79 -28.09
N ARG A 744 -16.00 24.78 -27.26
CA ARG A 744 -14.63 24.78 -27.81
C ARG A 744 -14.22 23.35 -28.15
N ALA A 745 -13.52 23.19 -29.26
CA ALA A 745 -13.34 21.90 -29.93
C ALA A 745 -12.41 20.94 -29.17
N ILE A 746 -12.60 19.64 -29.40
CA ILE A 746 -11.53 18.65 -29.20
C ILE A 746 -10.59 18.79 -30.40
N ASP A 747 -9.79 19.86 -30.41
CA ASP A 747 -8.69 20.10 -31.36
C ASP A 747 -7.76 21.20 -30.81
N SER A 748 -6.46 21.11 -31.13
CA SER A 748 -5.40 22.08 -30.79
C SER A 748 -5.02 22.29 -29.31
N TYR A 749 -4.71 21.20 -28.58
CA TYR A 749 -3.59 21.32 -27.63
C TYR A 749 -2.32 21.67 -28.41
N LYS A 750 -1.52 22.65 -27.95
CA LYS A 750 -0.32 23.11 -28.67
C LYS A 750 0.93 22.32 -28.29
N VAL A 751 1.06 21.92 -27.02
CA VAL A 751 2.20 21.09 -26.60
C VAL A 751 1.93 19.64 -26.98
N SER A 752 2.82 19.08 -27.79
CA SER A 752 2.79 17.67 -28.18
C SER A 752 3.03 16.79 -26.95
N THR A 753 2.08 15.92 -26.60
CA THR A 753 2.33 14.84 -25.62
C THR A 753 3.47 13.91 -26.04
N ILE A 754 3.86 13.89 -27.31
CA ILE A 754 5.05 13.17 -27.80
C ILE A 754 6.26 14.13 -27.79
N ALA A 755 7.15 13.97 -26.82
CA ALA A 755 8.46 14.60 -26.80
C ALA A 755 9.49 13.64 -27.40
N LYS A 756 10.20 14.07 -28.44
CA LYS A 756 11.22 13.26 -29.15
C LYS A 756 12.62 13.79 -28.85
N LEU A 757 13.33 13.10 -27.96
CA LEU A 757 14.73 13.36 -27.69
C LEU A 757 15.59 12.51 -28.64
N ASP A 758 16.90 12.78 -28.70
CA ASP A 758 17.83 12.08 -29.60
C ASP A 758 18.08 10.62 -29.19
N TYR A 759 17.93 10.28 -27.89
CA TYR A 759 17.94 8.90 -27.40
C TYR A 759 16.54 8.26 -27.38
N ALA A 760 15.52 8.93 -26.82
CA ALA A 760 14.21 8.32 -26.56
C ALA A 760 13.01 9.21 -26.89
N THR A 761 11.86 8.59 -27.16
CA THR A 761 10.58 9.28 -27.35
C THR A 761 9.65 9.03 -26.15
N TYR A 762 9.27 10.10 -25.45
CA TYR A 762 8.39 10.04 -24.28
C TYR A 762 6.96 10.50 -24.63
N ARG A 763 5.97 9.72 -24.21
CA ARG A 763 4.53 10.04 -24.31
C ARG A 763 4.02 10.49 -22.94
N GLY A 764 3.82 11.79 -22.78
CA GLY A 764 3.17 12.39 -21.62
C GLY A 764 1.64 12.31 -21.66
N ARG A 765 1.00 12.90 -20.66
CA ARG A 765 -0.46 12.84 -20.41
C ARG A 765 -1.02 14.26 -20.22
N HIS A 766 -2.00 14.65 -21.04
CA HIS A 766 -2.84 15.82 -20.78
C HIS A 766 -3.76 15.53 -19.57
N HIS A 767 -3.91 16.51 -18.68
CA HIS A 767 -4.82 16.49 -17.53
C HIS A 767 -5.96 17.49 -17.75
N GLY A 768 -7.13 17.24 -17.13
CA GLY A 768 -8.34 18.08 -17.33
C GLY A 768 -8.26 19.50 -16.76
N ASN A 769 -7.16 19.87 -16.09
CA ASN A 769 -6.90 21.20 -15.54
C ASN A 769 -6.02 22.09 -16.46
N GLY A 770 -5.84 21.70 -17.71
CA GLY A 770 -5.01 22.41 -18.68
C GLY A 770 -3.50 22.13 -18.58
N VAL A 771 -3.04 21.31 -17.64
CA VAL A 771 -1.62 20.92 -17.53
C VAL A 771 -1.36 19.59 -18.26
N THR A 772 -0.20 19.45 -18.89
CA THR A 772 0.34 18.19 -19.42
C THR A 772 1.56 17.79 -18.58
N SER A 773 1.74 16.50 -18.30
CA SER A 773 2.95 16.02 -17.61
C SER A 773 3.62 14.84 -18.32
N TRP A 774 4.92 14.73 -18.14
CA TRP A 774 5.77 13.62 -18.56
C TRP A 774 6.56 13.18 -17.33
N LEU A 775 6.16 12.08 -16.73
CA LEU A 775 6.74 11.57 -15.48
C LEU A 775 7.72 10.43 -15.76
N GLY A 776 8.77 10.29 -14.94
CA GLY A 776 9.73 9.20 -15.04
C GLY A 776 10.66 9.28 -16.27
N ILE A 777 11.00 10.49 -16.72
CA ILE A 777 12.00 10.70 -17.77
C ILE A 777 13.40 10.41 -17.23
N ARG A 778 14.14 9.50 -17.86
CA ARG A 778 15.56 9.27 -17.54
C ARG A 778 16.40 10.41 -18.10
N TYR A 779 17.03 11.21 -17.24
CA TYR A 779 17.96 12.26 -17.68
C TYR A 779 19.41 11.77 -17.75
N ALA A 780 19.73 10.69 -17.01
CA ALA A 780 21.03 10.02 -17.00
C ALA A 780 20.85 8.49 -17.00
N ALA A 781 21.94 7.75 -17.22
CA ALA A 781 21.97 6.29 -17.18
C ALA A 781 21.76 5.76 -15.74
N PRO A 782 21.16 4.56 -15.57
CA PRO A 782 21.09 3.89 -14.26
C PRO A 782 22.47 3.81 -13.60
N PRO A 783 22.71 4.43 -12.43
CA PRO A 783 24.02 4.49 -11.78
C PRO A 783 24.31 3.20 -10.98
N VAL A 784 24.11 2.05 -11.64
CA VAL A 784 24.14 0.70 -11.05
C VAL A 784 25.37 -0.08 -11.53
N GLY A 785 25.79 -1.09 -10.77
CA GLY A 785 26.89 -1.97 -11.15
C GLY A 785 28.20 -1.20 -11.41
N SER A 786 28.69 -1.22 -12.64
CA SER A 786 29.87 -0.46 -13.06
C SER A 786 29.71 1.06 -12.97
N LEU A 787 28.47 1.58 -13.03
CA LEU A 787 28.17 3.01 -12.89
C LEU A 787 27.90 3.45 -11.45
N ARG A 788 27.86 2.52 -10.47
CA ARG A 788 27.80 2.89 -9.05
C ARG A 788 29.06 3.68 -8.69
N PHE A 789 28.90 4.80 -7.98
CA PHE A 789 29.94 5.80 -7.65
C PHE A 789 30.62 6.50 -8.86
N ALA A 790 30.16 6.27 -10.10
CA ALA A 790 30.59 7.02 -11.28
C ALA A 790 29.84 8.36 -11.40
N PRO A 791 30.41 9.37 -12.07
CA PRO A 791 29.63 10.54 -12.51
C PRO A 791 28.45 10.10 -13.40
N PRO A 792 27.36 10.89 -13.50
CA PRO A 792 26.20 10.51 -14.30
C PRO A 792 26.53 10.49 -15.79
N HIS A 793 26.28 9.36 -16.45
CA HIS A 793 26.44 9.20 -17.90
C HIS A 793 25.14 9.51 -18.65
N ASP A 794 25.24 9.81 -19.94
CA ASP A 794 24.07 9.98 -20.82
C ASP A 794 23.19 8.71 -20.84
N PRO A 795 21.85 8.83 -20.89
CA PRO A 795 20.92 7.74 -20.57
C PRO A 795 20.96 6.50 -21.47
N GLY A 796 21.59 6.57 -22.66
CA GLY A 796 21.92 5.41 -23.52
C GLY A 796 20.76 4.60 -24.11
N TYR A 797 19.54 4.78 -23.61
CA TYR A 797 18.34 4.02 -23.95
C TYR A 797 17.69 4.50 -25.25
N GLN A 798 17.33 3.56 -26.14
CA GLN A 798 16.53 3.85 -27.34
C GLN A 798 15.16 3.16 -27.27
N GLY A 799 14.08 3.93 -27.40
CA GLY A 799 12.72 3.39 -27.38
C GLY A 799 11.61 4.44 -27.22
N ASN A 800 10.36 3.94 -27.22
CA ASN A 800 9.17 4.72 -26.90
C ASN A 800 8.76 4.42 -25.44
N VAL A 801 8.57 5.44 -24.62
CA VAL A 801 8.26 5.31 -23.17
C VAL A 801 6.96 6.05 -22.85
N ASN A 802 6.08 5.43 -22.07
CA ASN A 802 4.89 6.09 -21.53
C ASN A 802 5.28 6.83 -20.24
N ALA A 803 5.40 8.16 -20.31
CA ALA A 803 5.83 9.04 -19.23
C ALA A 803 4.64 9.38 -18.30
N TYR A 804 4.06 8.36 -17.69
CA TYR A 804 2.75 8.40 -17.02
C TYR A 804 2.80 8.27 -15.50
N GLU A 805 3.93 7.80 -14.98
CA GLU A 805 4.16 7.41 -13.59
C GLU A 805 5.58 7.84 -13.21
N HIS A 806 5.81 8.23 -11.96
CA HIS A 806 7.11 8.69 -11.50
C HIS A 806 8.16 7.58 -11.56
N GLY A 807 9.42 7.95 -11.78
CA GLY A 807 10.54 7.05 -11.59
C GLY A 807 10.77 6.70 -10.12
N ASN A 808 11.61 5.70 -9.85
CA ASN A 808 12.02 5.42 -8.47
C ASN A 808 12.82 6.60 -7.89
N ILE A 809 12.64 6.88 -6.60
CA ILE A 809 13.48 7.83 -5.86
C ILE A 809 14.82 7.18 -5.51
N CYS A 810 15.84 7.99 -5.19
CA CYS A 810 17.11 7.44 -4.75
C CYS A 810 17.03 6.93 -3.30
N LEU A 811 17.81 5.89 -2.98
CA LEU A 811 17.73 5.18 -1.70
C LEU A 811 18.28 6.00 -0.54
N SER A 812 17.45 6.23 0.48
CA SER A 812 17.84 6.91 1.72
C SER A 812 18.93 6.15 2.50
N THR A 813 19.88 6.87 3.10
CA THR A 813 20.97 6.31 3.91
C THR A 813 20.45 5.39 5.03
N GLY A 814 20.97 4.16 5.08
CA GLY A 814 20.70 3.18 6.13
C GLY A 814 19.33 2.48 6.05
N ARG A 815 18.45 2.85 5.10
CA ARG A 815 17.14 2.20 4.94
C ARG A 815 17.31 0.88 4.17
N LEU A 816 17.13 -0.25 4.88
CA LEU A 816 17.29 -1.61 4.31
C LEU A 816 16.17 -2.03 3.34
N SER A 817 15.05 -1.31 3.33
CA SER A 817 13.93 -1.50 2.41
C SER A 817 13.13 -0.20 2.37
N GLN A 818 12.75 0.24 1.16
CA GLN A 818 12.03 1.48 0.91
C GLN A 818 11.22 1.33 -0.38
N THR A 819 9.89 1.31 -0.27
CA THR A 819 8.99 1.16 -1.42
C THR A 819 9.16 2.33 -2.39
N GLY A 820 9.31 2.05 -3.69
CA GLY A 820 9.48 3.08 -4.72
C GLY A 820 10.87 3.72 -4.77
N ALA A 821 11.88 3.16 -4.08
CA ALA A 821 13.27 3.63 -4.14
C ALA A 821 14.21 2.58 -4.74
N SER A 822 15.26 3.03 -5.43
CA SER A 822 16.22 2.18 -6.14
C SER A 822 17.60 2.87 -6.28
N GLU A 823 18.62 2.11 -6.66
CA GLU A 823 19.85 2.71 -7.21
C GLU A 823 19.60 3.25 -8.62
N ASP A 824 18.71 2.60 -9.37
CA ASP A 824 18.21 3.11 -10.65
C ASP A 824 17.13 4.18 -10.38
N CYS A 825 17.58 5.42 -10.17
CA CYS A 825 16.76 6.52 -9.68
C CYS A 825 16.94 7.88 -10.41
N LEU A 826 17.80 7.98 -11.43
CA LEU A 826 18.11 9.25 -12.11
C LEU A 826 17.01 9.67 -13.10
N PHE A 827 15.88 10.04 -12.53
CA PHE A 827 14.66 10.45 -13.22
C PHE A 827 14.30 11.91 -12.92
N LEU A 828 13.62 12.53 -13.88
CA LEU A 828 12.91 13.80 -13.72
C LEU A 828 11.49 13.71 -14.26
N ASP A 829 10.66 14.63 -13.80
CA ASP A 829 9.29 14.85 -14.22
C ASP A 829 9.18 16.28 -14.78
N VAL A 830 8.44 16.45 -15.88
CA VAL A 830 8.14 17.76 -16.48
C VAL A 830 6.63 17.99 -16.43
N TYR A 831 6.23 19.22 -16.07
CA TYR A 831 4.86 19.71 -16.10
C TYR A 831 4.81 21.02 -16.91
N ALA A 832 3.89 21.14 -17.86
CA ALA A 832 3.74 22.31 -18.72
C ALA A 832 2.26 22.60 -19.03
N PRO A 833 1.87 23.85 -19.37
CA PRO A 833 0.55 24.13 -19.94
C PRO A 833 0.34 23.36 -21.25
N SER A 834 -0.86 22.82 -21.46
CA SER A 834 -1.18 21.99 -22.64
C SER A 834 -1.33 22.82 -23.92
N ASP A 835 -1.55 24.12 -23.76
CA ASP A 835 -1.71 25.15 -24.78
C ASP A 835 -0.51 26.11 -24.86
N ALA A 836 0.58 25.86 -24.12
CA ALA A 836 1.83 26.59 -24.26
C ALA A 836 2.31 26.54 -25.73
N ASP A 837 2.73 27.69 -26.24
CA ASP A 837 3.03 27.87 -27.66
C ASP A 837 4.52 27.66 -27.90
N PRO A 838 4.96 26.67 -28.71
CA PRO A 838 6.39 26.46 -28.97
C PRO A 838 7.11 27.63 -29.66
N SER A 839 6.38 28.64 -30.16
CA SER A 839 6.96 29.91 -30.64
C SER A 839 7.14 30.98 -29.56
N LYS A 840 6.65 30.73 -28.33
CA LYS A 840 6.77 31.58 -27.15
C LYS A 840 7.16 30.71 -25.94
N PRO A 841 8.43 30.29 -25.85
CA PRO A 841 8.87 29.38 -24.81
C PRO A 841 8.71 30.05 -23.42
N LEU A 842 8.33 29.25 -22.43
CA LEU A 842 7.94 29.72 -21.11
C LEU A 842 9.09 29.62 -20.10
N PRO A 843 9.20 30.53 -19.11
CA PRO A 843 10.14 30.41 -18.01
C PRO A 843 10.05 29.06 -17.28
N VAL A 844 11.20 28.51 -16.90
CA VAL A 844 11.33 27.14 -16.37
C VAL A 844 11.73 27.19 -14.90
N TYR A 845 10.85 26.72 -14.01
CA TYR A 845 11.18 26.48 -12.61
C TYR A 845 11.73 25.07 -12.41
N PHE A 846 13.00 24.96 -12.01
CA PHE A 846 13.69 23.70 -11.81
C PHE A 846 13.91 23.45 -10.32
N PHE A 847 13.14 22.52 -9.73
CA PHE A 847 13.11 22.30 -8.29
C PHE A 847 14.06 21.17 -7.84
N ILE A 848 15.04 21.54 -7.02
CA ILE A 848 16.00 20.67 -6.33
C ILE A 848 15.45 20.36 -4.93
N GLN A 849 15.11 19.11 -4.67
CA GLN A 849 14.56 18.66 -3.38
C GLN A 849 15.58 18.64 -2.22
N GLY A 850 15.08 18.85 -1.00
CA GLY A 850 15.77 18.63 0.26
C GLY A 850 16.00 17.17 0.67
N GLY A 851 16.26 16.97 1.97
CA GLY A 851 16.59 15.66 2.56
C GLY A 851 18.05 15.50 3.05
N GLY A 852 18.74 16.61 3.33
CA GLY A 852 20.01 16.63 4.04
C GLY A 852 21.14 15.84 3.37
N PHE A 853 21.13 15.74 2.03
CA PHE A 853 22.05 14.89 1.22
C PHE A 853 22.04 13.39 1.55
N ASN A 854 21.13 12.94 2.42
CA ASN A 854 21.05 11.55 2.92
C ASN A 854 19.74 10.85 2.52
N GLU A 855 18.73 11.60 2.09
CA GLU A 855 17.49 11.08 1.50
C GLU A 855 16.85 12.08 0.52
N ASN A 856 15.84 11.61 -0.22
CA ASN A 856 15.03 12.39 -1.15
C ASN A 856 13.69 12.73 -0.49
N SER A 857 13.64 13.82 0.29
CA SER A 857 12.48 14.09 1.18
C SER A 857 11.30 14.77 0.48
N ASN A 858 11.53 15.42 -0.67
CA ASN A 858 10.53 16.26 -1.37
C ASN A 858 10.28 15.74 -2.81
N ALA A 859 10.48 14.43 -3.02
CA ALA A 859 10.34 13.79 -4.31
C ALA A 859 8.88 13.81 -4.84
N ASN A 860 8.74 13.76 -6.16
CA ASN A 860 7.45 13.65 -6.87
C ASN A 860 6.45 14.79 -6.56
N TYR A 861 6.95 15.97 -6.15
CA TYR A 861 6.13 17.19 -6.03
C TYR A 861 5.41 17.52 -7.35
N ASN A 862 4.15 17.96 -7.25
CA ASN A 862 3.29 18.16 -8.41
C ASN A 862 3.26 19.64 -8.84
N GLY A 863 3.97 19.95 -9.93
CA GLY A 863 4.09 21.32 -10.46
C GLY A 863 2.78 21.95 -10.93
N ALA A 864 1.71 21.19 -11.16
CA ALA A 864 0.46 21.68 -11.72
C ALA A 864 -0.21 22.79 -10.89
N GLY A 865 -0.01 22.80 -9.56
CA GLY A 865 -0.53 23.87 -8.69
C GLY A 865 0.16 25.22 -8.92
N LEU A 866 1.49 25.22 -9.07
CA LEU A 866 2.27 26.43 -9.33
C LEU A 866 2.04 26.95 -10.76
N ILE A 867 1.89 26.04 -11.74
CA ILE A 867 1.52 26.40 -13.12
C ILE A 867 0.15 27.09 -13.14
N ALA A 868 -0.85 26.56 -12.42
CA ALA A 868 -2.16 27.21 -12.34
C ALA A 868 -2.10 28.57 -11.63
N ALA A 869 -1.31 28.69 -10.55
CA ALA A 869 -1.11 29.97 -9.85
C ALA A 869 -0.41 31.03 -10.72
N SER A 870 0.48 30.62 -11.63
CA SER A 870 1.14 31.50 -12.61
C SER A 870 0.22 32.00 -13.73
N GLY A 871 -1.04 31.55 -13.79
CA GLY A 871 -1.91 31.76 -14.95
C GLY A 871 -1.45 30.99 -16.19
N HIS A 872 -0.89 29.79 -16.00
CA HIS A 872 -0.36 28.91 -17.04
C HIS A 872 0.80 29.54 -17.86
N SER A 873 1.69 30.29 -17.19
CA SER A 873 2.80 31.02 -17.81
C SER A 873 4.19 30.39 -17.60
N ILE A 874 4.32 29.31 -16.82
CA ILE A 874 5.61 28.65 -16.52
C ILE A 874 5.61 27.15 -16.85
N VAL A 875 6.80 26.59 -17.02
CA VAL A 875 7.07 25.13 -17.00
C VAL A 875 7.72 24.76 -15.66
N VAL A 876 7.37 23.60 -15.10
CA VAL A 876 7.95 23.11 -13.83
C VAL A 876 8.65 21.77 -14.03
N VAL A 877 9.86 21.63 -13.50
CA VAL A 877 10.66 20.40 -13.54
C VAL A 877 11.03 19.98 -12.11
N THR A 878 10.81 18.71 -11.77
CA THR A 878 11.19 18.11 -10.48
C THR A 878 12.01 16.84 -10.73
N PHE A 879 13.03 16.53 -9.92
CA PHE A 879 13.93 15.41 -10.21
C PHE A 879 14.57 14.76 -8.97
N ASN A 880 15.11 13.56 -9.17
CA ASN A 880 15.86 12.80 -8.17
C ASN A 880 17.37 12.83 -8.49
N TYR A 881 18.19 13.13 -7.49
CA TYR A 881 19.66 13.01 -7.51
C TYR A 881 20.13 12.00 -6.46
N ARG A 882 21.33 11.40 -6.62
CA ARG A 882 21.87 10.43 -5.66
C ARG A 882 22.22 11.08 -4.33
N VAL A 883 21.93 10.34 -3.27
CA VAL A 883 22.12 10.72 -1.87
C VAL A 883 22.97 9.68 -1.12
N GLY A 884 23.40 10.02 0.09
CA GLY A 884 24.16 9.12 0.96
C GLY A 884 25.46 8.62 0.30
N PRO A 885 25.84 7.34 0.47
CA PRO A 885 27.06 6.79 -0.12
C PRO A 885 27.01 6.72 -1.66
N TYR A 886 25.82 6.83 -2.28
CA TYR A 886 25.68 6.79 -3.73
C TYR A 886 26.04 8.14 -4.38
N GLY A 887 25.72 9.25 -3.70
CA GLY A 887 25.98 10.61 -4.15
C GLY A 887 27.26 11.24 -3.59
N PHE A 888 27.67 10.85 -2.38
CA PHE A 888 28.61 11.63 -1.56
C PHE A 888 29.69 10.77 -0.88
N LEU A 889 30.01 9.59 -1.43
CA LEU A 889 31.21 8.84 -1.02
C LEU A 889 32.46 9.56 -1.54
N ALA A 890 33.41 9.85 -0.65
CA ALA A 890 34.68 10.51 -0.98
C ALA A 890 35.85 9.83 -0.24
N SER A 891 36.93 9.58 -0.96
CA SER A 891 38.19 9.04 -0.44
C SER A 891 39.31 9.17 -1.48
N SER A 892 40.55 8.91 -1.09
CA SER A 892 41.69 8.84 -2.01
C SER A 892 41.51 7.78 -3.09
N GLU A 893 40.86 6.64 -2.79
CA GLU A 893 40.50 5.60 -3.76
C GLU A 893 39.38 6.04 -4.73
N VAL A 894 38.39 6.81 -4.25
CA VAL A 894 37.31 7.35 -5.10
C VAL A 894 37.87 8.32 -6.15
N VAL A 895 38.89 9.11 -5.81
CA VAL A 895 39.57 9.99 -6.79
C VAL A 895 40.52 9.19 -7.69
N SER A 896 41.31 8.29 -7.13
CA SER A 896 42.38 7.59 -7.89
C SER A 896 41.93 6.39 -8.73
N SER A 897 40.68 5.90 -8.61
CA SER A 897 40.22 4.74 -9.41
C SER A 897 40.15 5.00 -10.92
N GLY A 898 40.06 6.27 -11.34
CA GLY A 898 39.85 6.68 -12.73
C GLY A 898 38.48 6.31 -13.31
N SER A 899 37.56 5.79 -12.49
CA SER A 899 36.22 5.33 -12.90
C SER A 899 35.10 5.78 -11.95
N THR A 900 35.42 6.68 -11.03
CA THR A 900 34.55 7.20 -9.96
C THR A 900 34.80 8.69 -9.80
N ALA A 901 33.85 9.40 -9.18
CA ALA A 901 33.99 10.81 -8.85
C ALA A 901 33.41 11.12 -7.47
N THR A 902 33.90 12.20 -6.86
CA THR A 902 33.34 12.88 -5.69
C THR A 902 32.09 13.68 -6.08
N ASN A 903 31.27 14.08 -5.10
CA ASN A 903 30.14 14.98 -5.30
C ASN A 903 29.15 14.53 -6.40
N ASN A 904 29.01 13.23 -6.65
CA ASN A 904 28.09 12.67 -7.65
C ASN A 904 26.66 13.18 -7.49
N GLY A 905 26.19 13.39 -6.26
CA GLY A 905 24.86 13.97 -6.00
C GLY A 905 24.68 15.41 -6.51
N LEU A 906 25.75 16.22 -6.55
CA LEU A 906 25.74 17.53 -7.21
C LEU A 906 25.92 17.40 -8.73
N ARG A 907 26.78 16.49 -9.19
CA ARG A 907 26.97 16.22 -10.64
C ARG A 907 25.68 15.71 -11.28
N ASP A 908 24.86 14.96 -10.55
CA ASP A 908 23.51 14.55 -10.93
C ASP A 908 22.57 15.75 -11.14
N GLN A 909 22.68 16.79 -10.32
CA GLN A 909 21.89 18.03 -10.45
C GLN A 909 22.35 18.86 -11.64
N VAL A 910 23.67 18.99 -11.83
CA VAL A 910 24.26 19.59 -13.04
C VAL A 910 23.82 18.83 -14.30
N LYS A 911 23.78 17.49 -14.26
CA LYS A 911 23.36 16.68 -15.41
C LYS A 911 21.87 16.79 -15.73
N ALA A 912 21.03 16.98 -14.72
CA ALA A 912 19.62 17.31 -14.91
C ALA A 912 19.44 18.72 -15.51
N LEU A 913 20.27 19.69 -15.12
CA LEU A 913 20.30 21.03 -15.73
C LEU A 913 20.81 21.01 -17.19
N GLU A 914 21.84 20.22 -17.51
CA GLU A 914 22.26 19.97 -18.90
C GLU A 914 21.11 19.40 -19.74
N TRP A 915 20.36 18.44 -19.19
CA TRP A 915 19.19 17.87 -19.85
C TRP A 915 18.11 18.94 -20.09
N VAL A 916 17.81 19.79 -19.10
CA VAL A 916 16.84 20.89 -19.25
C VAL A 916 17.28 21.83 -20.36
N ASN A 917 18.53 22.29 -20.32
CA ASN A 917 19.09 23.20 -21.33
C ASN A 917 19.05 22.60 -22.76
N LYS A 918 19.20 21.27 -22.89
CA LYS A 918 19.19 20.57 -24.18
C LYS A 918 17.78 20.24 -24.72
N TYR A 919 16.79 19.99 -23.86
CA TYR A 919 15.50 19.41 -24.29
C TYR A 919 14.23 20.15 -23.82
N ILE A 920 14.27 21.09 -22.88
CA ILE A 920 13.03 21.64 -22.26
C ILE A 920 12.12 22.38 -23.26
N SER A 921 12.68 22.89 -24.36
CA SER A 921 11.94 23.49 -25.47
C SER A 921 10.99 22.52 -26.19
N LEU A 922 11.25 21.20 -26.14
CA LEU A 922 10.32 20.17 -26.63
C LEU A 922 9.03 20.08 -25.79
N PHE A 923 9.05 20.65 -24.57
CA PHE A 923 7.95 20.68 -23.60
C PHE A 923 7.37 22.09 -23.45
N GLY A 924 7.84 23.06 -24.23
CA GLY A 924 7.40 24.46 -24.22
C GLY A 924 8.17 25.40 -23.29
N GLY A 925 9.26 24.96 -22.66
CA GLY A 925 10.09 25.80 -21.78
C GLY A 925 11.25 26.51 -22.49
N ASP A 926 11.72 27.64 -21.95
CA ASP A 926 12.91 28.36 -22.44
C ASP A 926 14.17 27.91 -21.69
N PRO A 927 15.15 27.28 -22.36
CA PRO A 927 16.45 26.98 -21.72
C PRO A 927 17.24 28.25 -21.35
N ASN A 928 16.94 29.40 -21.93
CA ASN A 928 17.57 30.70 -21.61
C ASN A 928 16.87 31.41 -20.45
N HIS A 929 15.82 30.83 -19.86
CA HIS A 929 15.11 31.39 -18.71
C HIS A 929 14.77 30.30 -17.68
N VAL A 930 15.84 29.71 -17.11
CA VAL A 930 15.76 28.66 -16.08
C VAL A 930 16.02 29.26 -14.70
N VAL A 931 15.04 29.17 -13.81
CA VAL A 931 15.13 29.59 -12.40
C VAL A 931 15.23 28.34 -11.52
N ILE A 932 16.32 28.18 -10.76
CA ILE A 932 16.50 27.02 -9.88
C ILE A 932 15.87 27.28 -8.51
N GLY A 933 14.94 26.43 -8.10
CA GLY A 933 14.32 26.45 -6.77
C GLY A 933 14.79 25.29 -5.91
N GLY A 934 14.73 25.40 -4.59
CA GLY A 934 15.00 24.25 -3.72
C GLY A 934 14.97 24.53 -2.23
N ASP A 935 14.67 23.50 -1.45
CA ASP A 935 14.52 23.56 0.00
C ASP A 935 15.65 22.82 0.74
N SER A 936 16.06 23.29 1.90
CA SER A 936 17.01 22.62 2.80
C SER A 936 18.34 22.22 2.14
N ALA A 937 18.47 20.95 1.70
CA ALA A 937 19.65 20.47 0.98
C ALA A 937 19.62 20.86 -0.51
N GLY A 938 18.44 21.06 -1.09
CA GLY A 938 18.28 21.74 -2.38
C GLY A 938 18.71 23.20 -2.31
N ALA A 939 18.36 23.91 -1.22
CA ALA A 939 18.84 25.26 -0.97
C ALA A 939 20.36 25.32 -0.74
N ALA A 940 20.94 24.36 0.00
CA ALA A 940 22.39 24.21 0.11
C ALA A 940 23.05 23.89 -1.24
N SER A 941 22.43 23.03 -2.05
CA SER A 941 22.83 22.78 -3.44
C SER A 941 22.81 24.06 -4.28
N ILE A 942 21.81 24.94 -4.16
CA ILE A 942 21.80 26.25 -4.83
C ILE A 942 23.03 27.07 -4.42
N GLY A 943 23.32 27.19 -3.12
CA GLY A 943 24.51 27.89 -2.63
C GLY A 943 25.81 27.33 -3.22
N LEU A 944 25.95 26.01 -3.25
CA LEU A 944 27.12 25.34 -3.84
C LEU A 944 27.19 25.50 -5.37
N LEU A 945 26.07 25.40 -6.09
CA LEU A 945 25.97 25.62 -7.54
C LEU A 945 26.25 27.08 -7.92
N LEU A 946 25.95 28.07 -7.07
CA LEU A 946 26.38 29.45 -7.28
C LEU A 946 27.91 29.56 -7.21
N THR A 947 28.57 28.85 -6.29
CA THR A 947 30.04 28.86 -6.11
C THR A 947 30.83 27.90 -7.02
N MET A 948 30.17 26.98 -7.73
CA MET A 948 30.85 25.90 -8.46
C MET A 948 31.82 26.43 -9.52
N ASN A 949 32.88 25.67 -9.81
CA ASN A 949 33.96 26.06 -10.72
C ASN A 949 34.69 27.38 -10.32
N GLY A 950 34.51 27.86 -9.08
CA GLY A 950 35.00 29.14 -8.59
C GLY A 950 34.12 30.32 -9.01
N GLY A 951 32.80 30.15 -8.97
CA GLY A 951 31.81 31.19 -9.27
C GLY A 951 31.62 31.54 -10.74
N LYS A 952 32.22 30.76 -11.66
CA LYS A 952 32.15 31.05 -13.11
C LYS A 952 30.74 30.85 -13.65
N GLU A 953 30.25 31.81 -14.44
CA GLU A 953 28.99 31.67 -15.18
C GLU A 953 28.94 30.35 -15.97
N THR A 954 27.89 29.57 -15.73
CA THR A 954 27.66 28.29 -16.40
C THR A 954 26.51 28.35 -17.42
N LYS A 955 25.65 29.37 -17.32
CA LYS A 955 24.45 29.58 -18.17
C LYS A 955 23.42 28.45 -18.14
N LEU A 956 23.59 27.49 -17.22
CA LEU A 956 22.64 26.41 -16.99
C LEU A 956 21.37 26.90 -16.27
N PHE A 957 21.47 28.03 -15.57
CA PHE A 957 20.40 28.72 -14.85
C PHE A 957 20.69 30.22 -14.79
N HIS A 958 19.63 31.00 -14.57
CA HIS A 958 19.57 32.44 -14.82
C HIS A 958 19.06 33.24 -13.61
N ALA A 959 18.43 32.57 -12.63
CA ALA A 959 18.10 33.09 -11.30
C ALA A 959 17.92 31.91 -10.32
N ALA A 960 17.83 32.18 -9.00
CA ALA A 960 17.63 31.13 -7.99
C ALA A 960 16.70 31.51 -6.82
N ALA A 961 15.99 30.54 -6.25
CA ALA A 961 15.10 30.69 -5.10
C ALA A 961 15.37 29.59 -4.04
N ALA A 962 16.01 29.96 -2.93
CA ALA A 962 16.47 29.05 -1.89
C ALA A 962 15.63 29.17 -0.59
N GLU A 963 15.04 28.06 -0.16
CA GLU A 963 14.26 27.93 1.09
C GLU A 963 15.13 27.24 2.17
N SER A 964 15.56 28.01 3.16
CA SER A 964 16.38 27.58 4.31
C SER A 964 17.71 26.91 3.89
N VAL A 965 18.60 27.71 3.27
CA VAL A 965 19.96 27.32 2.84
C VAL A 965 20.77 26.74 4.00
N SER A 966 21.48 25.63 3.81
CA SER A 966 22.24 24.96 4.88
C SER A 966 23.75 25.01 4.65
N PHE A 967 24.50 25.72 5.48
CA PHE A 967 25.97 25.59 5.54
C PHE A 967 26.36 24.54 6.60
N ALA A 968 26.79 23.37 6.15
CA ALA A 968 27.33 22.30 6.99
C ALA A 968 28.86 22.20 6.82
N PRO A 969 29.61 21.53 7.73
CA PRO A 969 31.03 21.32 7.53
C PRO A 969 31.30 20.50 6.27
N ILE A 970 31.92 21.15 5.29
CA ILE A 970 32.43 20.51 4.07
C ILE A 970 33.78 19.89 4.42
N LEU A 971 33.93 18.58 4.25
CA LEU A 971 35.21 17.91 4.48
C LEU A 971 36.06 17.97 3.21
N THR A 972 37.39 17.92 3.33
CA THR A 972 38.23 17.53 2.19
C THR A 972 38.10 16.04 1.89
N VAL A 973 38.59 15.61 0.72
CA VAL A 973 38.63 14.18 0.34
C VAL A 973 39.38 13.33 1.38
N ASP A 974 40.54 13.78 1.82
CA ASP A 974 41.39 13.07 2.80
C ASP A 974 40.70 12.98 4.18
N GLU A 975 40.02 14.03 4.60
CA GLU A 975 39.26 14.06 5.85
C GLU A 975 37.96 13.27 5.79
N SER A 976 37.50 12.91 4.60
CA SER A 976 36.34 12.02 4.39
C SER A 976 36.73 10.54 4.43
N GLN A 977 38.03 10.21 4.32
CA GLN A 977 38.56 8.85 4.25
C GLN A 977 38.03 7.93 5.37
N TYR A 978 37.82 8.43 6.59
CA TYR A 978 37.28 7.61 7.70
C TYR A 978 35.88 7.03 7.42
N GLN A 979 35.06 7.69 6.60
CA GLN A 979 33.74 7.20 6.19
C GLN A 979 33.87 6.02 5.22
N PHE A 980 34.78 6.15 4.24
CA PHE A 980 35.13 5.11 3.28
C PHE A 980 35.78 3.90 3.97
N ASP A 981 36.79 4.12 4.82
CA ASP A 981 37.49 3.08 5.59
C ASP A 981 36.51 2.25 6.43
N LYS A 982 35.53 2.90 7.06
CA LYS A 982 34.52 2.21 7.86
C LYS A 982 33.49 1.48 7.02
N LEU A 983 33.15 1.99 5.83
CA LEU A 983 32.33 1.27 4.86
C LEU A 983 33.03 -0.01 4.39
N VAL A 984 34.29 0.11 3.95
CA VAL A 984 35.17 -0.99 3.50
C VAL A 984 35.42 -2.01 4.61
N GLN A 985 35.71 -1.57 5.84
CA GLN A 985 35.90 -2.44 7.00
C GLN A 985 34.63 -3.26 7.32
N ARG A 986 33.45 -2.63 7.22
CA ARG A 986 32.16 -3.29 7.51
C ARG A 986 31.73 -4.25 6.40
N SER A 987 31.92 -3.89 5.13
CA SER A 987 31.60 -4.72 3.96
C SER A 987 32.64 -5.80 3.66
N ARG A 988 33.81 -5.73 4.30
CA ARG A 988 34.96 -6.64 4.12
C ARG A 988 35.67 -6.53 2.77
N CYS A 989 35.50 -5.43 2.04
CA CYS A 989 36.23 -5.12 0.79
C CYS A 989 37.71 -4.70 1.01
N GLY A 990 38.38 -5.26 2.02
CA GLY A 990 39.58 -4.69 2.62
C GLY A 990 40.88 -4.82 1.81
N SER A 991 41.75 -3.81 1.97
CA SER A 991 43.20 -3.82 1.68
C SER A 991 43.63 -4.46 0.35
N MET A 992 43.19 -3.85 -0.76
CA MET A 992 43.69 -4.06 -2.12
C MET A 992 43.90 -2.68 -2.79
N ASP A 993 44.32 -2.60 -4.05
CA ASP A 993 44.44 -1.30 -4.73
C ASP A 993 43.07 -0.62 -4.95
N ALA A 994 43.07 0.70 -5.13
CA ALA A 994 41.86 1.52 -5.24
C ALA A 994 40.82 0.95 -6.22
N ARG A 995 41.25 0.48 -7.40
CA ARG A 995 40.33 -0.09 -8.41
C ARG A 995 39.70 -1.39 -7.94
N THR A 996 40.45 -2.23 -7.22
CA THR A 996 39.94 -3.50 -6.68
C THR A 996 39.00 -3.27 -5.49
N VAL A 997 39.29 -2.32 -4.61
CA VAL A 997 38.37 -1.94 -3.51
C VAL A 997 37.06 -1.37 -4.06
N ILE A 998 37.12 -0.44 -5.01
CA ILE A 998 35.93 0.11 -5.70
C ILE A 998 35.17 -1.00 -6.45
N SER A 999 35.86 -1.93 -7.11
CA SER A 999 35.23 -3.09 -7.76
C SER A 999 34.47 -3.97 -6.77
N CYS A 1000 35.02 -4.21 -5.57
CA CYS A 1000 34.32 -4.93 -4.52
C CYS A 1000 33.08 -4.16 -4.03
N LEU A 1001 33.19 -2.85 -3.76
CA LEU A 1001 32.04 -2.01 -3.35
C LEU A 1001 30.95 -1.93 -4.44
N ARG A 1002 31.30 -2.11 -5.72
CA ARG A 1002 30.36 -2.24 -6.85
C ARG A 1002 29.68 -3.61 -6.95
N GLN A 1003 30.31 -4.67 -6.44
CA GLN A 1003 29.75 -6.03 -6.44
C GLN A 1003 28.79 -6.30 -5.28
N LEU A 1004 28.85 -5.53 -4.19
CA LEU A 1004 27.90 -5.63 -3.07
C LEU A 1004 26.45 -5.46 -3.56
N SER A 1005 25.52 -6.23 -3.01
CA SER A 1005 24.09 -5.94 -3.20
C SER A 1005 23.72 -4.61 -2.54
N THR A 1006 22.67 -3.97 -3.06
CA THR A 1006 22.08 -2.74 -2.49
C THR A 1006 21.83 -2.85 -0.99
N LYS A 1007 21.34 -4.02 -0.54
CA LYS A 1007 21.03 -4.32 0.85
C LYS A 1007 22.27 -4.40 1.74
N GLU A 1008 23.37 -4.99 1.26
CA GLU A 1008 24.65 -5.05 1.98
C GLU A 1008 25.29 -3.67 2.09
N LEU A 1009 25.32 -2.92 0.98
CA LEU A 1009 25.86 -1.56 0.98
C LEU A 1009 25.10 -0.66 1.97
N GLN A 1010 23.77 -0.69 1.95
CA GLN A 1010 22.93 0.03 2.93
C GLN A 1010 23.12 -0.46 4.38
N LEU A 1011 23.29 -1.77 4.60
CA LEU A 1011 23.54 -2.35 5.93
C LEU A 1011 24.84 -1.84 6.56
N HIS A 1012 25.86 -1.56 5.75
CA HIS A 1012 27.19 -1.14 6.17
C HIS A 1012 27.38 0.38 6.19
N SER A 1013 26.61 1.14 5.40
CA SER A 1013 26.70 2.61 5.26
C SER A 1013 26.02 3.41 6.38
N ARG A 1014 25.89 2.81 7.57
CA ARG A 1014 25.34 3.44 8.78
C ARG A 1014 26.23 4.59 9.25
N ALA A 1015 25.63 5.66 9.75
CA ALA A 1015 26.34 6.82 10.27
C ALA A 1015 27.37 6.46 11.37
N ILE A 1016 28.42 7.28 11.48
CA ILE A 1016 29.51 7.18 12.46
C ILE A 1016 29.92 8.59 12.93
N SER A 1017 30.41 8.68 14.16
CA SER A 1017 30.89 9.91 14.78
C SER A 1017 32.21 10.39 14.17
N TYR A 1018 32.46 11.71 14.19
CA TYR A 1018 33.73 12.29 13.74
C TYR A 1018 34.91 11.73 14.56
N PRO A 1019 36.02 11.29 13.94
CA PRO A 1019 37.14 10.66 14.65
C PRO A 1019 37.80 11.55 15.72
N SER A 1020 37.74 12.87 15.54
CA SER A 1020 38.28 13.87 16.47
C SER A 1020 37.56 13.93 17.82
N LEU A 1021 36.29 13.51 17.89
CA LEU A 1021 35.47 13.55 19.11
C LEU A 1021 35.62 12.28 19.97
N GLY A 1022 35.98 11.15 19.36
CA GLY A 1022 36.04 9.85 20.03
C GLY A 1022 34.69 9.12 20.12
N PRO A 1023 34.64 7.97 20.82
CA PRO A 1023 33.52 7.03 20.74
C PRO A 1023 32.28 7.40 21.57
N ASP A 1024 32.39 8.36 22.50
CA ASP A 1024 31.30 8.74 23.43
C ASP A 1024 30.30 9.76 22.83
N TYR A 1025 30.57 10.22 21.61
CA TYR A 1025 29.75 11.14 20.83
C TYR A 1025 28.92 10.40 19.78
N ASN A 1026 27.72 10.89 19.50
CA ASN A 1026 26.85 10.36 18.44
C ASN A 1026 27.38 10.75 17.04
N PRO A 1027 26.93 10.04 15.98
CA PRO A 1027 27.08 10.51 14.61
C PRO A 1027 26.34 11.84 14.37
N PRO A 1028 26.80 12.70 13.43
CA PRO A 1028 25.99 13.80 12.92
C PRO A 1028 24.69 13.28 12.29
N LEU A 1029 23.62 14.07 12.39
CA LEU A 1029 22.31 13.80 11.73
C LEU A 1029 22.46 13.54 10.22
N PHE A 1030 23.41 14.23 9.58
CA PHE A 1030 23.73 14.12 8.17
C PHE A 1030 25.23 13.87 8.03
N MET A 1031 25.62 12.62 7.78
CA MET A 1031 27.04 12.23 7.69
C MET A 1031 27.59 12.40 6.26
N TRP A 1032 26.86 11.89 5.27
CA TRP A 1032 27.19 12.04 3.86
C TRP A 1032 26.79 13.46 3.41
N ASN A 1033 27.74 14.26 2.95
CA ASN A 1033 27.55 15.64 2.50
C ASN A 1033 28.52 15.93 1.33
N PRO A 1034 28.38 17.04 0.60
CA PRO A 1034 29.41 17.53 -0.32
C PRO A 1034 30.80 17.66 0.33
N VAL A 1035 31.84 17.55 -0.50
CA VAL A 1035 33.25 17.65 -0.11
C VAL A 1035 34.00 18.67 -0.96
N LEU A 1036 35.09 19.23 -0.43
CA LEU A 1036 36.07 19.99 -1.22
C LEU A 1036 36.84 19.01 -2.09
N ASP A 1037 36.48 18.94 -3.38
CA ASP A 1037 37.15 18.10 -4.38
C ASP A 1037 38.11 18.88 -5.31
N ASN A 1038 38.08 20.21 -5.26
CA ASN A 1038 38.87 21.10 -6.12
C ASN A 1038 38.64 20.88 -7.63
N ASP A 1039 37.47 20.35 -8.00
CA ASP A 1039 37.04 20.14 -9.39
C ASP A 1039 35.65 20.74 -9.63
N LEU A 1040 34.68 20.40 -8.77
CA LEU A 1040 33.37 21.06 -8.76
C LEU A 1040 33.32 22.12 -7.64
N ILE A 1041 33.63 21.70 -6.41
CA ILE A 1041 33.62 22.55 -5.21
C ILE A 1041 35.06 22.84 -4.79
N HIS A 1042 35.43 24.11 -4.91
CA HIS A 1042 36.81 24.59 -4.77
C HIS A 1042 37.09 25.22 -3.40
N ASP A 1043 36.07 25.66 -2.67
CA ASP A 1043 36.24 26.36 -1.41
C ASP A 1043 35.03 26.20 -0.48
N TYR A 1044 35.22 26.50 0.80
CA TYR A 1044 34.18 26.64 1.82
C TYR A 1044 33.19 27.73 1.44
N THR A 1045 31.92 27.53 1.75
CA THR A 1045 30.82 28.37 1.27
C THR A 1045 30.93 29.80 1.79
N TYR A 1046 31.29 30.00 3.08
CA TYR A 1046 31.59 31.34 3.58
C TYR A 1046 32.73 32.00 2.81
N ARG A 1047 33.84 31.30 2.55
CA ARG A 1047 35.02 31.91 1.89
C ARG A 1047 34.77 32.22 0.41
N ALA A 1048 34.01 31.38 -0.29
CA ALA A 1048 33.60 31.64 -1.67
C ALA A 1048 32.75 32.91 -1.78
N PHE A 1049 31.71 33.06 -0.95
CA PHE A 1049 30.89 34.28 -0.94
C PHE A 1049 31.67 35.52 -0.45
N ASN A 1050 32.55 35.39 0.56
CA ASN A 1050 33.42 36.49 1.05
C ASN A 1050 34.47 36.98 0.04
N THR A 1051 34.68 36.27 -1.08
CA THR A 1051 35.69 36.62 -2.09
C THR A 1051 35.08 36.98 -3.44
N GLY A 1052 33.75 37.05 -3.55
CA GLY A 1052 33.07 37.25 -4.83
C GLY A 1052 33.17 36.04 -5.77
N ALA A 1053 33.51 34.85 -5.26
CA ALA A 1053 33.67 33.62 -6.06
C ALA A 1053 32.33 32.88 -6.24
N PHE A 1054 31.29 33.60 -6.70
CA PHE A 1054 29.96 33.07 -6.97
C PHE A 1054 29.34 33.68 -8.25
N GLN A 1055 28.38 32.98 -8.85
CA GLN A 1055 27.65 33.45 -10.04
C GLN A 1055 26.71 34.62 -9.67
N HIS A 1056 26.90 35.78 -10.30
CA HIS A 1056 26.10 36.99 -10.07
C HIS A 1056 24.78 36.93 -10.89
N ILE A 1057 23.73 36.36 -10.30
CA ILE A 1057 22.38 36.27 -10.88
C ILE A 1057 21.31 36.72 -9.88
N PRO A 1058 20.09 37.14 -10.31
CA PRO A 1058 19.01 37.49 -9.38
C PRO A 1058 18.64 36.32 -8.47
N VAL A 1059 18.46 36.57 -7.17
CA VAL A 1059 18.10 35.51 -6.21
C VAL A 1059 17.10 35.92 -5.12
N ILE A 1060 16.27 34.94 -4.71
CA ILE A 1060 15.51 34.94 -3.46
C ILE A 1060 16.14 33.94 -2.49
N PHE A 1061 16.42 34.35 -1.25
CA PHE A 1061 16.84 33.48 -0.15
C PHE A 1061 16.02 33.79 1.11
N GLY A 1062 15.78 32.80 1.98
CA GLY A 1062 15.10 33.05 3.26
C GLY A 1062 15.08 31.84 4.17
N ASP A 1063 14.68 32.05 5.42
CA ASP A 1063 14.63 30.99 6.44
C ASP A 1063 13.42 31.10 7.37
N ASP A 1064 13.08 29.99 7.98
CA ASP A 1064 12.09 29.89 9.06
C ASP A 1064 12.64 30.45 10.36
N THR A 1065 11.82 31.20 11.11
CA THR A 1065 12.23 31.84 12.37
C THR A 1065 12.87 30.86 13.36
N ASN A 1066 12.49 29.58 13.36
CA ASN A 1066 12.96 28.57 14.31
C ASN A 1066 13.44 27.25 13.66
N GLY A 1067 14.07 27.31 12.47
CA GLY A 1067 14.50 26.14 11.69
C GLY A 1067 15.22 25.03 12.49
N GLY A 1068 16.03 25.37 13.49
CA GLY A 1068 16.76 24.39 14.30
C GLY A 1068 15.92 23.46 15.19
N THR A 1069 14.62 23.72 15.39
CA THR A 1069 13.78 23.02 16.40
C THR A 1069 13.45 21.58 16.06
N VAL A 1070 13.39 21.21 14.78
CA VAL A 1070 13.17 19.82 14.33
C VAL A 1070 14.43 18.96 14.41
N PHE A 1071 15.61 19.58 14.47
CA PHE A 1071 16.91 18.90 14.49
C PHE A 1071 17.47 18.69 15.90
N ALA A 1072 17.35 19.70 16.78
CA ALA A 1072 17.87 19.62 18.14
C ALA A 1072 17.11 18.55 18.96
N PRO A 1073 17.79 17.61 19.67
CA PRO A 1073 17.13 16.55 20.40
C PRO A 1073 16.23 17.09 21.51
N ARG A 1074 14.92 16.81 21.43
CA ARG A 1074 13.89 17.41 22.30
C ARG A 1074 14.10 17.15 23.80
N TRP A 1075 14.81 16.08 24.15
CA TRP A 1075 15.19 15.72 25.52
C TRP A 1075 16.40 16.48 26.09
N THR A 1076 17.04 17.38 25.33
CA THR A 1076 18.26 18.10 25.76
C THR A 1076 18.02 18.94 27.02
N ASN A 1077 18.54 18.47 28.16
CA ASN A 1077 18.21 18.96 29.49
C ASN A 1077 19.38 19.57 30.27
N SER A 1078 20.59 19.64 29.68
CA SER A 1078 21.77 20.25 30.30
C SER A 1078 22.63 20.98 29.27
N LEU A 1079 23.45 21.93 29.76
CA LEU A 1079 24.47 22.63 28.97
C LEU A 1079 25.42 21.63 28.28
N THR A 1080 25.89 20.62 29.01
CA THR A 1080 26.78 19.58 28.49
C THR A 1080 26.16 18.84 27.30
N ARG A 1081 24.87 18.46 27.37
CA ARG A 1081 24.19 17.79 26.25
C ARG A 1081 23.94 18.74 25.07
N SER A 1082 23.68 20.02 25.33
CA SER A 1082 23.57 21.05 24.29
C SER A 1082 24.89 21.23 23.53
N ASN A 1083 26.01 21.34 24.26
CA ASN A 1083 27.33 21.55 23.66
C ASN A 1083 27.87 20.27 23.00
N GLN A 1084 27.54 19.09 23.54
CA GLN A 1084 27.74 17.81 22.86
C GLN A 1084 27.03 17.77 21.52
N PHE A 1085 25.74 18.11 21.44
CA PHE A 1085 25.00 18.10 20.17
C PHE A 1085 25.62 19.05 19.13
N LEU A 1086 26.11 20.22 19.54
CA LEU A 1086 26.81 21.14 18.63
C LEU A 1086 28.13 20.54 18.13
N LEU A 1087 28.94 19.95 19.01
CA LEU A 1087 30.18 19.24 18.64
C LEU A 1087 29.92 18.07 17.68
N GLU A 1088 28.84 17.29 17.89
CA GLU A 1088 28.45 16.17 17.03
C GLU A 1088 28.16 16.57 15.58
N HIS A 1089 27.93 17.87 15.33
CA HIS A 1089 27.66 18.44 14.01
C HIS A 1089 28.77 19.36 13.48
N PHE A 1090 29.53 20.00 14.38
CA PHE A 1090 30.59 20.95 14.09
C PHE A 1090 31.82 20.62 14.97
N PRO A 1091 32.64 19.63 14.57
CA PRO A 1091 33.62 19.00 15.46
C PRO A 1091 34.81 19.91 15.83
N ASP A 1092 35.05 20.99 15.09
CA ASP A 1092 36.12 21.97 15.34
C ASP A 1092 35.70 23.10 16.32
N LEU A 1093 34.51 23.01 16.92
CA LEU A 1093 34.08 23.92 17.98
C LEU A 1093 34.99 23.83 19.21
N THR A 1094 35.83 24.84 19.41
CA THR A 1094 36.73 24.91 20.57
C THR A 1094 35.95 25.18 21.87
N ALA A 1095 36.58 24.91 23.02
CA ALA A 1095 36.01 25.29 24.32
C ALA A 1095 35.77 26.80 24.45
N ALA A 1096 36.56 27.64 23.77
CA ALA A 1096 36.34 29.08 23.69
C ALA A 1096 35.10 29.41 22.84
N HIS A 1097 34.94 28.77 21.67
CA HIS A 1097 33.76 28.95 20.83
C HIS A 1097 32.49 28.57 21.60
N LEU A 1098 32.51 27.37 22.22
CA LEU A 1098 31.41 26.91 23.04
C LEU A 1098 31.10 27.86 24.20
N SER A 1099 32.09 28.54 24.81
CA SER A 1099 31.82 29.56 25.83
C SER A 1099 30.99 30.71 25.26
N THR A 1100 31.45 31.36 24.18
CA THR A 1100 30.73 32.48 23.56
C THR A 1100 29.33 32.07 23.12
N ILE A 1101 29.16 30.85 22.58
CA ILE A 1101 27.86 30.31 22.19
C ILE A 1101 26.94 30.05 23.41
N ASN A 1102 27.49 29.84 24.62
CA ASN A 1102 26.69 29.77 25.86
C ASN A 1102 26.21 31.15 26.29
N ASP A 1103 27.07 32.15 26.16
CA ASP A 1103 26.81 33.53 26.59
C ASP A 1103 25.82 34.23 25.64
N MET A 1104 25.94 34.03 24.32
CA MET A 1104 25.02 34.53 23.29
C MET A 1104 23.61 33.90 23.32
N TYR A 1105 23.49 32.67 23.83
CA TYR A 1105 22.21 31.93 23.87
C TYR A 1105 21.84 31.54 25.30
N PRO A 1106 21.52 32.51 26.19
CA PRO A 1106 21.21 32.24 27.59
C PRO A 1106 19.86 31.53 27.75
N ILE A 1107 19.77 30.67 28.78
CA ILE A 1107 18.51 29.97 29.16
C ILE A 1107 17.62 30.76 30.14
N HIS A 1108 18.09 31.91 30.63
CA HIS A 1108 17.31 32.85 31.43
C HIS A 1108 16.41 33.68 30.49
N GLY A 1109 15.20 34.01 30.94
CA GLY A 1109 14.19 34.68 30.10
C GLY A 1109 13.52 33.80 29.03
N ARG A 1110 14.24 32.83 28.44
CA ARG A 1110 13.68 31.93 27.41
C ARG A 1110 12.56 31.01 27.96
N PRO A 1111 11.50 30.75 27.16
CA PRO A 1111 10.42 29.84 27.53
C PRO A 1111 10.90 28.39 27.65
N HIS A 1112 10.18 27.59 28.43
CA HIS A 1112 10.38 26.15 28.54
C HIS A 1112 9.07 25.45 28.25
N PHE A 1113 9.11 24.47 27.35
CA PHE A 1113 7.93 23.86 26.74
C PHE A 1113 7.62 22.46 27.29
N ALA A 1114 6.36 22.08 27.22
CA ALA A 1114 5.91 20.77 27.65
C ALA A 1114 6.63 19.65 26.87
N ARG A 1115 7.02 18.58 27.57
CA ARG A 1115 7.74 17.44 26.98
C ARG A 1115 9.04 17.84 26.25
N SER A 1116 9.73 18.91 26.68
CA SER A 1116 11.10 19.22 26.26
C SER A 1116 12.06 19.34 27.46
N GLY A 1117 13.34 19.07 27.23
CA GLY A 1117 14.39 19.41 28.19
C GLY A 1117 14.61 20.92 28.26
N ARG A 1118 15.08 21.43 29.42
CA ARG A 1118 15.25 22.88 29.68
C ARG A 1118 16.23 23.58 28.74
N TRP A 1119 17.13 22.84 28.09
CA TRP A 1119 18.16 23.37 27.19
C TRP A 1119 17.83 23.15 25.69
N TRP A 1120 16.80 22.37 25.36
CA TRP A 1120 16.45 22.05 23.97
C TRP A 1120 16.23 23.29 23.11
N ARG A 1121 15.41 24.25 23.58
CA ARG A 1121 15.10 25.45 22.78
C ARG A 1121 16.34 26.29 22.50
N ARG A 1122 17.20 26.51 23.51
CA ARG A 1122 18.54 27.12 23.33
C ARG A 1122 19.38 26.40 22.26
N THR A 1123 19.36 25.06 22.29
CA THR A 1123 20.13 24.22 21.36
C THR A 1123 19.60 24.36 19.94
N ALA A 1124 18.28 24.40 19.79
CA ALA A 1124 17.59 24.63 18.52
C ALA A 1124 17.87 26.03 17.97
N ASP A 1125 17.73 27.08 18.77
CA ASP A 1125 17.96 28.46 18.34
C ASP A 1125 19.40 28.64 17.80
N ALA A 1126 20.41 28.15 18.55
CA ALA A 1126 21.81 28.20 18.13
C ALA A 1126 22.07 27.38 16.85
N TYR A 1127 21.56 26.14 16.76
CA TYR A 1127 21.74 25.29 15.58
C TYR A 1127 21.04 25.84 14.34
N GLY A 1128 19.86 26.44 14.51
CA GLY A 1128 19.09 27.09 13.44
C GLY A 1128 19.82 28.31 12.87
N GLU A 1129 20.32 29.18 13.75
CA GLU A 1129 21.06 30.37 13.33
C GLU A 1129 22.41 30.02 12.68
N MET A 1130 23.23 29.14 13.29
CA MET A 1130 24.57 28.82 12.75
C MET A 1130 24.56 28.06 11.42
N ARG A 1131 23.51 27.25 11.18
CA ARG A 1131 23.43 26.36 10.01
C ARG A 1131 22.57 26.91 8.88
N TYR A 1132 21.59 27.78 9.18
CA TYR A 1132 20.62 28.27 8.18
C TYR A 1132 20.52 29.80 8.13
N MET A 1133 20.00 30.43 9.19
CA MET A 1133 19.62 31.85 9.10
C MET A 1133 20.82 32.80 8.95
N CYS A 1134 21.92 32.56 9.65
CA CYS A 1134 23.11 33.39 9.50
C CYS A 1134 23.84 33.13 8.17
N PRO A 1135 23.90 31.91 7.61
CA PRO A 1135 24.27 31.68 6.21
C PRO A 1135 23.47 32.46 5.16
N ASN A 1136 22.13 32.51 5.21
CA ASN A 1136 21.33 33.36 4.32
C ASN A 1136 21.74 34.84 4.43
N LEU A 1137 21.73 35.37 5.67
CA LEU A 1137 22.07 36.76 5.93
C LEU A 1137 23.52 37.10 5.49
N PHE A 1138 24.44 36.13 5.56
CA PHE A 1138 25.78 36.28 5.01
C PHE A 1138 25.76 36.46 3.50
N ILE A 1139 25.10 35.56 2.77
CA ILE A 1139 24.98 35.63 1.31
C ILE A 1139 24.35 36.96 0.91
N ALA A 1140 23.33 37.44 1.63
CA ALA A 1140 22.73 38.76 1.39
C ALA A 1140 23.75 39.91 1.48
N THR A 1141 24.56 39.95 2.55
CA THR A 1141 25.65 40.95 2.67
C THR A 1141 26.77 40.77 1.63
N ALA A 1142 27.03 39.53 1.19
CA ALA A 1142 28.03 39.23 0.17
C ALA A 1142 27.57 39.69 -1.24
N PHE A 1143 26.29 39.51 -1.58
CA PHE A 1143 25.71 40.08 -2.80
C PHE A 1143 25.79 41.61 -2.79
N ALA A 1144 25.37 42.27 -1.71
CA ALA A 1144 25.47 43.74 -1.61
C ALA A 1144 26.93 44.27 -1.65
N THR A 1145 27.92 43.46 -1.26
CA THR A 1145 29.35 43.81 -1.29
C THR A 1145 30.01 43.54 -2.66
N HIS A 1146 29.73 42.39 -3.30
CA HIS A 1146 30.45 41.92 -4.48
C HIS A 1146 29.64 42.00 -5.79
N ALA A 1147 28.32 42.06 -5.69
CA ALA A 1147 27.38 42.08 -6.81
C ALA A 1147 26.24 43.11 -6.61
N PRO A 1148 26.53 44.39 -6.25
CA PRO A 1148 25.50 45.37 -5.87
C PRO A 1148 24.47 45.70 -6.98
N GLU A 1149 24.83 45.51 -8.25
CA GLU A 1149 23.94 45.66 -9.41
C GLU A 1149 23.04 44.42 -9.64
N THR A 1150 23.16 43.38 -8.81
CA THR A 1150 22.45 42.09 -8.95
C THR A 1150 21.36 41.96 -7.88
N PRO A 1151 20.08 41.90 -8.27
CA PRO A 1151 18.97 41.84 -7.31
C PRO A 1151 19.05 40.64 -6.34
N PHE A 1152 19.09 40.96 -5.05
CA PHE A 1152 18.96 39.98 -3.97
C PHE A 1152 17.73 40.31 -3.13
N TRP A 1153 16.92 39.29 -2.83
CA TRP A 1153 15.75 39.42 -1.96
C TRP A 1153 15.84 38.44 -0.79
N SER A 1154 15.84 38.95 0.44
CA SER A 1154 15.80 38.14 1.65
C SER A 1154 14.38 38.04 2.23
N TYR A 1155 14.02 36.92 2.85
CA TYR A 1155 12.82 36.81 3.70
C TYR A 1155 13.06 36.07 5.02
N ARG A 1156 12.16 36.26 5.99
CA ARG A 1156 11.93 35.35 7.11
C ARG A 1156 10.51 34.80 7.06
N TRP A 1157 10.39 33.49 7.16
CA TRP A 1157 9.11 32.82 7.35
C TRP A 1157 8.75 32.77 8.85
N ASN A 1158 7.71 33.51 9.23
CA ASN A 1158 7.16 33.58 10.58
C ASN A 1158 5.66 33.21 10.64
N VAL A 1159 5.14 32.45 9.66
CA VAL A 1159 3.72 32.08 9.62
C VAL A 1159 3.44 30.97 10.64
N GLU A 1160 2.98 31.37 11.83
CA GLU A 1160 2.81 30.49 12.99
C GLU A 1160 1.68 29.46 12.82
N ASP A 1161 1.95 28.18 13.04
CA ASP A 1161 0.92 27.18 13.33
C ASP A 1161 0.70 27.10 14.84
N ALA A 1162 -0.54 27.28 15.29
CA ALA A 1162 -0.88 27.36 16.72
C ALA A 1162 -0.46 26.12 17.54
N ARG A 1163 -0.43 24.93 16.92
CA ARG A 1163 0.03 23.70 17.58
C ARG A 1163 1.55 23.62 17.59
N GLN A 1164 2.24 24.04 16.53
CA GLN A 1164 3.71 24.14 16.54
C GLN A 1164 4.21 25.18 17.58
N MET A 1165 3.47 26.27 17.79
CA MET A 1165 3.69 27.24 18.86
C MET A 1165 3.46 26.62 20.26
N GLU A 1166 2.34 25.92 20.49
CA GLU A 1166 2.06 25.22 21.77
C GLU A 1166 3.10 24.14 22.09
N GLU A 1167 3.51 23.37 21.08
CA GLU A 1167 4.58 22.36 21.20
C GLU A 1167 5.99 22.98 21.23
N GLY A 1168 6.14 24.30 21.11
CA GLY A 1168 7.42 25.03 21.23
C GLY A 1168 8.39 24.89 20.05
N TYR A 1169 7.98 24.21 18.97
CA TYR A 1169 8.68 24.24 17.69
C TYR A 1169 8.66 25.66 17.09
N GLY A 1170 7.59 26.39 17.35
CA GLY A 1170 7.37 27.72 16.81
C GLY A 1170 7.15 27.66 15.30
N VAL A 1171 8.04 28.28 14.52
CA VAL A 1171 8.05 28.15 13.05
C VAL A 1171 9.25 27.29 12.62
N PRO A 1172 9.07 25.97 12.41
CA PRO A 1172 10.14 25.01 12.15
C PRO A 1172 10.61 25.05 10.68
N HIS A 1173 11.67 24.29 10.41
CA HIS A 1173 12.36 24.20 9.12
C HIS A 1173 11.45 23.84 7.93
N VAL A 1174 11.57 24.61 6.85
CA VAL A 1174 10.95 24.47 5.53
C VAL A 1174 9.42 24.62 5.57
N PHE A 1175 8.94 25.79 5.12
CA PHE A 1175 7.52 26.14 5.07
C PHE A 1175 6.68 25.21 4.20
N SER A 1176 7.27 24.53 3.21
CA SER A 1176 6.54 23.52 2.44
C SER A 1176 6.01 22.33 3.27
N HIS A 1177 6.54 22.10 4.48
CA HIS A 1177 5.99 21.16 5.46
C HIS A 1177 4.92 21.76 6.40
N SER A 1178 4.76 23.09 6.40
CA SER A 1178 3.94 23.84 7.36
C SER A 1178 2.60 24.33 6.79
N PHE A 1179 2.20 23.88 5.59
CA PHE A 1179 0.91 24.17 4.98
C PHE A 1179 -0.27 23.42 5.63
N ASN A 1180 -0.50 23.67 6.91
CA ASN A 1180 -1.74 23.32 7.59
C ASN A 1180 -2.86 24.27 7.11
N LEU A 1181 -3.64 23.86 6.11
CA LEU A 1181 -4.62 24.66 5.35
C LEU A 1181 -5.85 25.16 6.16
N GLY A 1182 -5.73 25.27 7.49
CA GLY A 1182 -6.68 25.96 8.35
C GLY A 1182 -6.46 27.48 8.31
N ARG A 1183 -6.05 28.07 9.44
CA ARG A 1183 -5.89 29.53 9.56
C ARG A 1183 -4.88 30.13 8.57
N ASN A 1184 -3.87 29.38 8.17
CA ASN A 1184 -2.75 29.88 7.38
C ASN A 1184 -3.01 29.76 5.86
N ALA A 1185 -4.24 29.42 5.43
CA ALA A 1185 -4.58 29.28 4.01
C ALA A 1185 -4.42 30.58 3.19
N TRP A 1186 -4.48 31.76 3.83
CA TRP A 1186 -4.33 33.07 3.15
C TRP A 1186 -2.94 33.27 2.53
N VAL A 1187 -1.88 32.68 3.10
CA VAL A 1187 -0.50 32.94 2.65
C VAL A 1187 -0.14 32.18 1.37
N VAL A 1188 -0.89 31.13 1.04
CA VAL A 1188 -0.66 30.30 -0.16
C VAL A 1188 -0.70 31.12 -1.45
N PRO A 1189 -1.77 31.88 -1.78
CA PRO A 1189 -1.79 32.74 -2.96
C PRO A 1189 -0.78 33.89 -2.90
N VAL A 1190 -0.41 34.37 -1.71
CA VAL A 1190 0.56 35.46 -1.52
C VAL A 1190 1.97 35.00 -1.91
N VAL A 1191 2.44 33.91 -1.32
CA VAL A 1191 3.76 33.29 -1.63
C VAL A 1191 3.79 32.81 -3.07
N GLN A 1192 2.74 32.15 -3.55
CA GLN A 1192 2.64 31.75 -4.96
C GLN A 1192 2.76 32.98 -5.87
N GLY A 1193 2.10 34.09 -5.55
CA GLY A 1193 2.19 35.34 -6.31
C GLY A 1193 3.60 35.94 -6.37
N TYR A 1194 4.36 35.95 -5.27
CA TYR A 1194 5.76 36.41 -5.31
C TYR A 1194 6.66 35.42 -6.09
N TRP A 1195 6.52 34.11 -5.85
CA TRP A 1195 7.33 33.09 -6.53
C TRP A 1195 7.05 33.05 -8.03
N THR A 1196 5.79 33.11 -8.48
CA THR A 1196 5.49 33.06 -9.93
C THR A 1196 6.00 34.28 -10.65
N ARG A 1197 5.90 35.48 -10.07
CA ARG A 1197 6.49 36.71 -10.65
C ARG A 1197 8.02 36.65 -10.69
N PHE A 1198 8.66 36.17 -9.63
CA PHE A 1198 10.11 35.95 -9.68
C PHE A 1198 10.52 34.91 -10.73
N ILE A 1199 9.71 33.89 -10.98
CA ILE A 1199 9.95 32.90 -12.04
C ILE A 1199 9.72 33.49 -13.44
N THR A 1200 8.77 34.41 -13.63
CA THR A 1200 8.45 34.97 -14.96
C THR A 1200 9.23 36.24 -15.32
N ASP A 1201 9.52 37.07 -14.32
CA ASP A 1201 9.93 38.47 -14.48
C ASP A 1201 11.30 38.76 -13.82
N LEU A 1202 11.86 37.78 -13.09
CA LEU A 1202 13.07 37.88 -12.24
C LEU A 1202 12.98 38.92 -11.10
N ASP A 1203 11.77 39.34 -10.76
CA ASP A 1203 11.41 40.23 -9.65
C ASP A 1203 10.13 39.70 -8.98
N PRO A 1204 10.12 39.42 -7.66
CA PRO A 1204 8.91 38.96 -6.97
C PRO A 1204 7.74 39.97 -7.02
N ASN A 1205 8.02 41.25 -7.30
CA ASN A 1205 7.01 42.30 -7.46
C ASN A 1205 6.45 42.41 -8.89
N GLY A 1206 7.09 41.75 -9.87
CA GLY A 1206 6.66 41.71 -11.28
C GLY A 1206 6.88 43.01 -12.06
N GLY A 1207 7.99 43.73 -11.81
CA GLY A 1207 8.42 44.87 -12.62
C GLY A 1207 7.59 46.15 -12.47
N HIS A 1208 6.61 46.18 -11.57
CA HIS A 1208 5.85 47.38 -11.24
C HIS A 1208 6.62 48.25 -10.23
N ALA A 1209 6.99 49.46 -10.66
CA ALA A 1209 7.65 50.43 -9.79
C ALA A 1209 6.74 50.88 -8.64
N SER A 1210 7.28 50.89 -7.42
CA SER A 1210 6.55 51.24 -6.20
C SER A 1210 6.44 52.76 -5.99
N GLU A 1211 5.60 53.43 -6.77
CA GLU A 1211 5.16 54.81 -6.49
C GLU A 1211 3.65 54.85 -6.22
N ASN A 1212 3.28 54.71 -4.94
CA ASN A 1212 1.98 55.18 -4.47
C ASN A 1212 1.96 56.71 -4.56
N GLU A 1213 1.01 57.30 -5.30
CA GLU A 1213 0.89 58.77 -5.51
C GLU A 1213 0.75 59.60 -4.21
N ASN A 1214 0.56 58.94 -3.05
CA ASN A 1214 0.41 59.55 -1.73
C ASN A 1214 1.70 59.57 -0.88
N GLY A 1215 2.76 58.86 -1.28
CA GLY A 1215 4.02 58.79 -0.53
C GLY A 1215 4.04 57.88 0.72
N ASP A 1216 2.98 57.10 0.97
CA ASP A 1216 3.01 56.01 1.96
C ASP A 1216 3.84 54.83 1.43
N HIS A 1217 4.75 54.33 2.28
CA HIS A 1217 5.52 53.11 2.01
C HIS A 1217 4.58 51.90 1.90
N ASP A 1218 4.56 51.25 0.73
CA ASP A 1218 3.89 49.96 0.57
C ASP A 1218 4.69 48.87 1.30
N THR A 1219 4.25 48.52 2.52
CA THR A 1219 4.90 47.49 3.33
C THR A 1219 4.84 46.10 2.69
N LYS A 1220 3.91 45.87 1.75
CA LYS A 1220 3.76 44.60 1.02
C LYS A 1220 4.63 44.55 -0.25
N HIS A 1221 5.31 45.64 -0.63
CA HIS A 1221 6.34 45.60 -1.66
C HIS A 1221 7.63 44.95 -1.11
N TRP A 1222 8.16 43.94 -1.81
CA TRP A 1222 9.37 43.25 -1.39
C TRP A 1222 10.59 43.98 -1.95
N HIS A 1223 11.12 44.93 -1.16
CA HIS A 1223 12.35 45.64 -1.52
C HIS A 1223 13.55 44.69 -1.60
N GLN A 1224 14.48 45.00 -2.52
CA GLN A 1224 15.78 44.34 -2.61
C GLN A 1224 16.63 44.62 -1.36
N TRP A 1225 17.55 43.72 -1.06
CA TRP A 1225 18.53 43.88 0.02
C TRP A 1225 19.59 44.92 -0.37
N ALA A 1226 19.42 46.14 0.14
CA ALA A 1226 20.39 47.23 0.02
C ALA A 1226 20.91 47.65 1.41
N ALA A 1227 22.13 48.21 1.46
CA ALA A 1227 22.72 48.71 2.70
C ALA A 1227 21.88 49.86 3.29
N THR A 1228 21.33 49.65 4.49
CA THR A 1228 20.29 50.52 5.09
C THR A 1228 20.79 51.86 5.65
N ASP A 1229 22.10 52.05 5.73
CA ASP A 1229 22.77 53.20 6.35
C ASP A 1229 23.51 54.10 5.34
N GLY A 1230 23.69 53.64 4.10
CA GLY A 1230 24.52 54.31 3.09
C GLY A 1230 26.02 54.25 3.37
N SER A 1231 26.46 53.39 4.30
CA SER A 1231 27.89 53.21 4.61
C SER A 1231 28.63 52.57 3.44
N PRO A 1232 29.87 53.00 3.13
CA PRO A 1232 30.73 52.23 2.23
C PRO A 1232 30.98 50.83 2.81
N ALA A 1233 31.08 49.81 1.95
CA ALA A 1233 31.42 48.42 2.31
C ALA A 1233 32.84 48.23 2.92
N ALA A 1234 33.49 49.32 3.33
CA ALA A 1234 34.75 49.35 4.05
C ALA A 1234 34.58 49.42 5.58
N GLU A 1235 33.38 49.71 6.10
CA GLU A 1235 33.14 49.90 7.55
C GLU A 1235 32.39 48.74 8.24
N GLY A 1236 31.82 47.79 7.50
CA GLY A 1236 31.16 46.60 8.06
C GLY A 1236 30.37 45.78 7.03
N PRO A 1237 29.65 44.73 7.45
CA PRO A 1237 28.75 43.97 6.58
C PRO A 1237 27.59 44.84 6.08
N ALA A 1238 27.26 44.72 4.79
CA ALA A 1238 26.22 45.51 4.14
C ALA A 1238 24.79 45.07 4.54
N TRP A 1239 24.37 45.45 5.75
CA TRP A 1239 23.08 45.05 6.36
C TRP A 1239 21.86 45.75 5.73
N GLY A 1240 20.89 44.94 5.30
CA GLY A 1240 19.64 45.37 4.67
C GLY A 1240 18.37 45.03 5.45
N GLN A 1241 17.24 45.02 4.73
CA GLN A 1241 15.93 44.60 5.21
C GLN A 1241 15.47 43.31 4.49
N ARG A 1242 14.54 42.56 5.10
CA ARG A 1242 13.97 41.33 4.52
C ARG A 1242 12.45 41.30 4.65
N MET A 1243 11.75 40.62 3.76
CA MET A 1243 10.30 40.42 3.86
C MET A 1243 9.96 39.49 5.04
N ARG A 1244 9.00 39.89 5.88
CA ARG A 1244 8.50 39.12 7.02
C ARG A 1244 7.11 38.58 6.70
N PHE A 1245 7.03 37.30 6.34
CA PHE A 1245 5.74 36.60 6.24
C PHE A 1245 5.28 36.26 7.66
N ASP A 1246 4.23 36.91 8.18
CA ASP A 1246 3.77 36.77 9.57
C ASP A 1246 2.37 36.14 9.67
N GLY A 1247 1.70 36.17 10.83
CA GLY A 1247 0.45 35.44 11.07
C GLY A 1247 -0.76 35.79 10.17
N ASN A 1248 -0.77 36.97 9.52
CA ASN A 1248 -1.75 37.34 8.49
C ASN A 1248 -1.13 38.32 7.46
N GLU A 1249 -1.89 38.62 6.40
CA GLU A 1249 -1.44 39.46 5.28
C GLU A 1249 -1.20 40.94 5.65
N ASP A 1250 -1.83 41.45 6.71
CA ASP A 1250 -1.68 42.86 7.12
C ASP A 1250 -0.55 43.05 8.15
N ASP A 1251 -0.17 41.98 8.86
CA ASP A 1251 1.07 41.91 9.63
C ASP A 1251 2.32 41.61 8.75
N MET A 1252 2.13 41.24 7.47
CA MET A 1252 3.24 41.02 6.53
C MET A 1252 3.93 42.34 6.15
N GLY A 1253 5.26 42.33 6.11
CA GLY A 1253 6.01 43.42 5.49
C GLY A 1253 7.52 43.40 5.75
N MET A 1254 8.23 44.41 5.25
CA MET A 1254 9.69 44.51 5.39
C MET A 1254 10.14 44.74 6.85
N GLU A 1255 11.02 43.88 7.36
CA GLU A 1255 11.69 44.05 8.65
C GLU A 1255 13.19 44.39 8.49
N THR A 1256 13.70 45.24 9.37
CA THR A 1256 15.14 45.44 9.58
C THR A 1256 15.68 44.34 10.47
N ILE A 1257 16.87 43.80 10.18
CA ILE A 1257 17.51 42.79 11.04
C ILE A 1257 17.85 43.40 12.40
N ASP A 1258 17.36 42.75 13.46
CA ASP A 1258 17.59 43.07 14.87
C ASP A 1258 19.07 42.99 15.28
N GLN A 1259 19.49 43.89 16.18
CA GLN A 1259 20.91 44.04 16.56
C GLN A 1259 21.46 42.80 17.26
N ASP A 1260 20.72 42.18 18.18
CA ASP A 1260 21.19 40.97 18.86
C ASP A 1260 21.39 39.83 17.84
N LEU A 1261 20.57 39.75 16.79
CA LEU A 1261 20.74 38.78 15.70
C LEU A 1261 21.93 39.11 14.79
N ARG A 1262 22.20 40.39 14.50
CA ARG A 1262 23.41 40.81 13.75
C ARG A 1262 24.68 40.35 14.46
N GLU A 1263 24.81 40.66 15.76
CA GLU A 1263 25.99 40.33 16.55
C GLU A 1263 26.23 38.81 16.64
N ARG A 1264 25.15 38.00 16.78
CA ARG A 1264 25.25 36.54 16.74
C ARG A 1264 25.67 36.03 15.36
N CYS A 1265 25.11 36.58 14.28
CA CYS A 1265 25.48 36.17 12.92
C CYS A 1265 26.92 36.57 12.57
N GLU A 1266 27.36 37.79 12.87
CA GLU A 1266 28.74 38.23 12.66
C GLU A 1266 29.75 37.35 13.43
N TYR A 1267 29.40 36.91 14.65
CA TYR A 1267 30.18 35.91 15.35
C TYR A 1267 30.26 34.59 14.58
N TRP A 1268 29.13 34.04 14.12
CA TRP A 1268 29.13 32.79 13.32
C TRP A 1268 29.97 32.93 12.05
N TRP A 1269 29.88 34.06 11.35
CA TRP A 1269 30.67 34.34 10.15
C TRP A 1269 32.17 34.37 10.45
N SER A 1270 32.57 34.96 11.58
CA SER A 1270 33.97 35.04 12.01
C SER A 1270 34.63 33.68 12.28
N ILE A 1271 33.86 32.65 12.61
CA ILE A 1271 34.35 31.28 12.84
C ILE A 1271 33.95 30.27 11.76
N GLY A 1272 33.03 30.60 10.85
CA GLY A 1272 32.46 29.65 9.88
C GLY A 1272 33.49 28.90 9.03
N VAL A 1273 34.52 29.60 8.54
CA VAL A 1273 35.64 28.99 7.80
C VAL A 1273 36.49 28.06 8.69
N GLN A 1274 36.56 28.32 10.00
CA GLN A 1274 37.21 27.43 10.98
C GLN A 1274 36.36 26.19 11.29
N LEU A 1275 35.02 26.32 11.14
CA LEU A 1275 34.05 25.23 11.20
C LEU A 1275 33.78 24.56 9.84
N ARG A 1276 34.58 24.89 8.81
CA ARG A 1276 34.57 24.31 7.46
C ARG A 1276 33.28 24.56 6.64
N GLN A 1277 32.58 25.66 6.93
CA GLN A 1277 31.28 26.00 6.34
C GLN A 1277 31.41 26.77 5.01
#